data_AF-A0AA38H876-F1
#
_entry.id   AF-A0AA38H876-F1
#
_cell.length_a   1.000
_cell.length_b   1.000
_cell.length_c   1.000
_cell.angle_alpha   90.00
_cell.angle_beta   90.00
_cell.angle_gamma   90.00
#
_symmetry.space_group_name_H-M   'P 1'
#
loop_
_entity.id
_entity.type
_entity.pdbx_description
1 polymer ?
#
loop_
_entity_poly.entity_id
_entity_poly.type
_entity_poly.pdbx_seq_one_letter_code
_entity_poly.pdbx_strand_id
1 'polypeptide(L)'
;MISICLRRPEHTPRAYQIFMQLLEDHRSGKSQPPSAELWGRVTEGAARLGGEINTKDAAKRETWTRRAQNLVDKWEMHQRTRGLSVVAGGGEGGIKVYQGWFAGSVSVGSSIDALAPYFSNDSLKADQLFEAIRPSDLPLAYEALADLAHRHHLKDLGEQVHDHQEGERNRREFIARAVVDEVKPVSETAGRNILRHRTQEILHADAGADAEAEAASPRFAVVNLRNNLSEINNAISPRQRQFNLENASYAAAQAEMKRAYEITDKDKRAGSTTSSHTADDSILQRQKLQGWMYEWLGALQEKLKKDIQAMKERNGGDASEEVPNMTTGTRGMKEDTLVLYLSLLPLDKLALITIIELMRQAGSHGVADGMKSLRGFLAVGKAIETEYRAETIKTVAGVDSPQWLRTLDPQTQKPTRQLVGSVWRKLGKQLDQPDGERQVMDTETEEDLRAVWTPAWSQMTQLGLGSYLVDALLQVAKVDRTAMDPATGERIVEQQQAFTHGYDYMRGKKLGVIRLNPVVASRLQKDSTLLMVHPKHLPMLVQPRAWEDIEVGGYLTHKVPVMRYKESTEQRTYLRAASANKHMEAVYHGLDVLSSTPWAINRKIFDVVLSAWNTGEPIADIPASEDKATYDLPPRDVSGDPQQRAIYVDKAKSALAQSRKDHNERCKFNYNLEIARAYLNDTFYLPHSMDFRGRAYPIPPHLSPVGDDLCRGLLTFGERRPLGKVGLKWLQIQLSNVYGYDKASFDERARFAQDHEADIFDSADRPLEGNRWWLKAEDPWQCLATCFDLTAALRSPNPELYESSLPVHQDGTCNGMQHYAALGGDVRGAKAVNLENGDRPADIYTGVADVVNKVIEQDQAEGHPVAQLIKEPLGRKVVKQTVMTTVYGVTFIGARDQIARQMVARGDISSDQIFVVSGYIAKTVLSCIGDIFSGAKDIMDWLTTSARLIARSIPAERVESAVQRTKTSRNGVTKYEARLEKELMTSVVWTSPLGLPIVQPYRKAAKKQVMTALQSVYISDPNALSQVSPQKQATAFPPNFIHSLDATHMLLTATRCKQAEITFASVHDSYWTHAATVEPMSELIRGEFIRLHSQDLIGQLRDEFLERYGEHFVPVKNARAISNSAATKRKKDSERRKQLASLLGEDIDSPIVTAAVDGVDADVSSLLSESADADADDSDLDGLSAESDLEVDEDVSESAKRRSPVSLELSTADLASLQAKSGGGEVPEEVLADQRFVKFKDILPPPPARGSFDVSRIKDSAYFFS
;
A
#
# COMPACT_ATOMS: atom_id res chain seq x y z
N MET A 1 16.68 26.98 -37.76
CA MET A 1 17.93 26.17 -37.76
C MET A 1 19.07 26.81 -36.97
N ILE A 2 19.59 27.99 -37.34
CA ILE A 2 20.73 28.64 -36.63
C ILE A 2 20.48 28.75 -35.12
N SER A 3 19.29 29.22 -34.70
CA SER A 3 18.93 29.31 -33.28
C SER A 3 18.87 27.96 -32.55
N ILE A 4 18.68 26.84 -33.25
CA ILE A 4 18.70 25.49 -32.65
C ILE A 4 20.16 25.05 -32.45
N CYS A 5 21.01 25.29 -33.47
CA CYS A 5 22.43 24.98 -33.39
C CYS A 5 23.13 25.78 -32.28
N LEU A 6 22.76 27.04 -32.06
CA LEU A 6 23.35 27.88 -31.00
C LEU A 6 22.96 27.48 -29.58
N ARG A 7 22.00 26.56 -29.37
CA ARG A 7 21.67 26.03 -28.03
C ARG A 7 22.72 25.08 -27.47
N ARG A 8 23.57 24.49 -28.33
CA ARG A 8 24.66 23.61 -27.92
C ARG A 8 25.98 24.10 -28.51
N PRO A 9 27.02 24.34 -27.70
CA PRO A 9 28.28 24.93 -28.18
C PRO A 9 28.93 24.14 -29.32
N GLU A 10 28.87 22.80 -29.27
CA GLU A 10 29.38 21.86 -30.27
C GLU A 10 28.83 22.08 -31.70
N HIS A 11 27.66 22.69 -31.84
CA HIS A 11 27.02 22.95 -33.13
C HIS A 11 27.19 24.39 -33.63
N THR A 12 27.88 25.23 -32.87
CA THR A 12 28.21 26.62 -33.24
C THR A 12 28.97 26.72 -34.58
N PRO A 13 29.93 25.84 -34.92
CA PRO A 13 30.60 25.91 -36.22
C PRO A 13 29.65 25.74 -37.40
N ARG A 14 28.64 24.86 -37.25
CA ARG A 14 27.61 24.65 -38.26
C ARG A 14 26.67 25.84 -38.36
N ALA A 15 26.30 26.45 -37.23
CA ALA A 15 25.52 27.68 -37.19
C ALA A 15 26.23 28.82 -37.96
N TYR A 16 27.54 29.00 -37.73
CA TYR A 16 28.36 30.00 -38.40
C TYR A 16 28.46 29.76 -39.91
N GLN A 17 28.64 28.50 -40.35
CA GLN A 17 28.66 28.15 -41.78
C GLN A 17 27.35 28.49 -42.48
N ILE A 18 26.21 28.11 -41.88
CA ILE A 18 24.88 28.41 -42.41
C ILE A 18 24.68 29.93 -42.47
N PHE A 19 25.12 30.66 -41.45
CA PHE A 19 25.04 32.11 -41.42
C PHE A 19 25.87 32.78 -42.53
N MET A 20 27.09 32.28 -42.79
CA MET A 20 27.92 32.78 -43.88
C MET A 20 27.33 32.52 -45.25
N GLN A 21 26.74 31.33 -45.47
CA GLN A 21 26.02 31.04 -46.72
C GLN A 21 24.84 31.99 -46.92
N LEU A 22 24.07 32.29 -45.87
CA LEU A 22 22.97 33.25 -45.94
C LEU A 22 23.44 34.67 -46.31
N LEU A 23 24.62 35.09 -45.83
CA LEU A 23 25.20 36.39 -46.21
C LEU A 23 25.62 36.42 -47.69
N GLU A 24 26.09 35.30 -48.24
CA GLU A 24 26.47 35.18 -49.66
C GLU A 24 25.24 35.09 -50.58
N ASP A 25 24.22 34.35 -50.16
CA ASP A 25 22.92 34.28 -50.84
C ASP A 25 22.22 35.65 -50.84
N HIS A 26 22.38 36.45 -49.77
CA HIS A 26 21.92 37.83 -49.75
C HIS A 26 22.68 38.72 -50.74
N ARG A 27 24.02 38.62 -50.79
CA ARG A 27 24.85 39.38 -51.75
C ARG A 27 24.53 39.05 -53.21
N SER A 28 24.10 37.82 -53.49
CA SER A 28 23.66 37.38 -54.82
C SER A 28 22.17 37.63 -55.11
N GLY A 29 21.44 38.30 -54.20
CA GLY A 29 20.03 38.68 -54.37
C GLY A 29 19.01 37.54 -54.15
N LYS A 30 19.46 36.37 -53.68
CA LYS A 30 18.61 35.17 -53.48
C LYS A 30 17.92 35.09 -52.13
N SER A 31 18.39 35.85 -51.13
CA SER A 31 17.89 35.85 -49.74
C SER A 31 17.68 37.26 -49.20
N GLN A 32 16.75 37.40 -48.24
CA GLN A 32 16.63 38.60 -47.41
C GLN A 32 17.85 38.77 -46.48
N PRO A 33 18.18 40.00 -46.05
CA PRO A 33 19.30 40.24 -45.14
C PRO A 33 19.03 39.60 -43.77
N PRO A 34 20.04 38.96 -43.14
CA PRO A 34 19.88 38.45 -41.77
C PRO A 34 19.51 39.56 -40.78
N SER A 35 18.63 39.25 -39.82
CA SER A 35 18.28 40.21 -38.78
C SER A 35 19.46 40.49 -37.85
N ALA A 36 19.49 41.71 -37.30
CA ALA A 36 20.50 42.13 -36.33
C ALA A 36 20.59 41.21 -35.09
N GLU A 37 19.46 40.71 -34.61
CA GLU A 37 19.41 39.78 -33.48
C GLU A 37 20.05 38.43 -33.82
N LEU A 38 19.82 37.91 -35.04
CA LEU A 38 20.47 36.69 -35.50
C LEU A 38 21.98 36.90 -35.65
N TRP A 39 22.39 38.07 -36.13
CA TRP A 39 23.78 38.47 -36.24
C TRP A 39 24.46 38.51 -34.87
N GLY A 40 23.84 39.15 -33.86
CA GLY A 40 24.34 39.20 -32.49
C GLY A 40 24.48 37.82 -31.84
N ARG A 41 23.47 36.94 -31.98
CA ARG A 41 23.52 35.58 -31.41
C ARG A 41 24.59 34.69 -32.03
N VAL A 42 24.82 34.81 -33.35
CA VAL A 42 25.90 34.05 -34.02
C VAL A 42 27.26 34.57 -33.59
N THR A 43 27.41 35.89 -33.43
CA THR A 43 28.64 36.51 -32.92
C THR A 43 28.93 36.10 -31.48
N GLU A 44 27.92 36.07 -30.61
CA GLU A 44 28.02 35.58 -29.22
C GLU A 44 28.47 34.12 -29.17
N GLY A 45 27.82 33.25 -29.96
CA GLY A 45 28.18 31.83 -30.03
C GLY A 45 29.61 31.63 -30.53
N ALA A 46 30.03 32.34 -31.58
CA ALA A 46 31.38 32.27 -32.11
C ALA A 46 32.44 32.75 -31.10
N ALA A 47 32.14 33.80 -30.32
CA ALA A 47 33.02 34.29 -29.27
C ALA A 47 33.14 33.30 -28.10
N ARG A 48 32.02 32.72 -27.64
CA ARG A 48 32.00 31.71 -26.56
C ARG A 48 32.76 30.43 -26.89
N LEU A 49 32.62 29.93 -28.11
CA LEU A 49 33.36 28.73 -28.55
C LEU A 49 34.88 28.94 -28.46
N GLY A 50 35.36 30.18 -28.55
CA GLY A 50 36.76 30.51 -28.32
C GLY A 50 37.25 30.14 -26.91
N GLY A 51 36.39 30.17 -25.89
CA GLY A 51 36.76 29.88 -24.49
C GLY A 51 36.60 28.43 -24.06
N GLU A 52 35.68 27.67 -24.67
CA GLU A 52 35.41 26.27 -24.30
C GLU A 52 36.39 25.26 -24.92
N ILE A 53 37.27 25.69 -25.84
CA ILE A 53 38.29 24.82 -26.45
C ILE A 53 39.46 24.63 -25.47
N ASN A 54 39.67 23.38 -25.04
CA ASN A 54 40.71 22.92 -24.12
C ASN A 54 42.10 23.54 -24.44
N THR A 55 42.88 23.89 -23.41
CA THR A 55 44.11 24.74 -23.44
C THR A 55 45.26 24.27 -24.34
N LYS A 56 45.15 23.12 -25.02
CA LYS A 56 46.18 22.57 -25.93
C LYS A 56 46.10 23.07 -27.38
N ASP A 57 45.03 23.76 -27.77
CA ASP A 57 44.80 24.23 -29.16
C ASP A 57 44.65 25.76 -29.26
N ALA A 58 45.63 26.52 -28.74
CA ALA A 58 45.61 27.99 -28.70
C ALA A 58 45.32 28.65 -30.08
N ALA A 59 45.78 28.03 -31.17
CA ALA A 59 45.53 28.49 -32.54
C ALA A 59 44.04 28.46 -32.94
N LYS A 60 43.24 27.50 -32.43
CA LYS A 60 41.80 27.42 -32.72
C LYS A 60 41.01 28.45 -31.92
N ARG A 61 41.42 28.75 -30.69
CA ARG A 61 40.85 29.82 -29.84
C ARG A 61 41.02 31.19 -30.48
N GLU A 62 42.23 31.49 -30.95
CA GLU A 62 42.52 32.75 -31.67
C GLU A 62 41.73 32.83 -32.99
N THR A 63 41.56 31.70 -33.68
CA THR A 63 40.80 31.63 -34.93
C THR A 63 39.31 31.98 -34.73
N TRP A 64 38.65 31.49 -33.69
CA TRP A 64 37.22 31.77 -33.44
C TRP A 64 36.98 33.15 -32.86
N THR A 65 37.88 33.64 -31.99
CA THR A 65 37.85 35.02 -31.50
C THR A 65 37.99 36.01 -32.67
N ARG A 66 38.92 35.75 -33.60
CA ARG A 66 39.08 36.54 -34.83
C ARG A 66 37.88 36.43 -35.77
N ARG A 67 37.21 35.27 -35.83
CA ARG A 67 35.96 35.11 -36.61
C ARG A 67 34.80 35.92 -36.03
N ALA A 68 34.69 35.99 -34.70
CA ALA A 68 33.71 36.85 -34.05
C ALA A 68 33.98 38.33 -34.36
N GLN A 69 35.24 38.78 -34.26
CA GLN A 69 35.62 40.14 -34.66
C GLN A 69 35.32 40.42 -36.14
N ASN A 70 35.70 39.50 -37.05
CA ASN A 70 35.40 39.63 -38.48
C ASN A 70 33.90 39.72 -38.79
N LEU A 71 33.02 39.13 -37.96
CA LEU A 71 31.56 39.27 -38.12
C LEU A 71 31.08 40.68 -37.77
N VAL A 72 31.69 41.32 -36.77
CA VAL A 72 31.45 42.71 -36.40
C VAL A 72 31.95 43.63 -37.52
N ASP A 73 33.17 43.44 -38.01
CA ASP A 73 33.73 44.26 -39.10
C ASP A 73 32.91 44.13 -40.40
N LYS A 74 32.43 42.91 -40.71
CA LYS A 74 31.54 42.67 -41.86
C LYS A 74 30.17 43.32 -41.70
N TRP A 75 29.64 43.40 -40.48
CA TRP A 75 28.42 44.13 -40.19
C TRP A 75 28.62 45.63 -40.47
N GLU A 76 29.72 46.21 -40.01
CA GLU A 76 30.02 47.63 -40.25
C GLU A 76 30.21 47.95 -41.73
N MET A 77 30.92 47.10 -42.48
CA MET A 77 31.04 47.24 -43.93
C MET A 77 29.68 47.17 -44.63
N HIS A 78 28.79 46.27 -44.20
CA HIS A 78 27.45 46.11 -44.76
C HIS A 78 26.54 47.33 -44.49
N GLN A 79 26.75 48.06 -43.39
CA GLN A 79 26.01 49.29 -43.10
C GLN A 79 26.56 50.50 -43.87
N ARG A 80 27.89 50.58 -44.08
CA ARG A 80 28.51 51.65 -44.89
C ARG A 80 28.06 51.64 -46.36
N THR A 81 27.81 50.47 -46.96
CA THR A 81 27.27 50.35 -48.33
C THR A 81 25.81 50.81 -48.48
N ARG A 82 25.07 51.03 -47.38
CA ARG A 82 23.69 51.56 -47.39
C ARG A 82 23.62 53.10 -47.31
N GLY A 83 24.74 53.81 -47.47
CA GLY A 83 24.77 55.28 -47.53
C GLY A 83 24.66 56.00 -46.18
N LEU A 84 24.81 55.29 -45.06
CA LEU A 84 24.86 55.88 -43.72
C LEU A 84 26.28 56.39 -43.43
N SER A 85 26.43 57.71 -43.40
CA SER A 85 27.68 58.42 -43.15
C SER A 85 27.88 58.69 -41.65
N VAL A 86 29.05 58.25 -41.13
CA VAL A 86 29.68 58.59 -39.85
C VAL A 86 29.06 57.89 -38.61
N VAL A 87 29.84 56.96 -38.02
CA VAL A 87 29.60 56.22 -36.77
C VAL A 87 28.30 55.38 -36.76
N ALA A 88 28.10 54.57 -37.79
CA ALA A 88 26.91 53.74 -37.96
C ALA A 88 26.94 52.46 -37.09
N GLY A 89 26.66 52.63 -35.79
CA GLY A 89 26.43 51.54 -34.84
C GLY A 89 25.31 51.80 -33.82
N GLY A 90 24.81 53.04 -33.71
CA GLY A 90 23.81 53.45 -32.70
C GLY A 90 22.35 53.15 -33.03
N GLY A 91 22.06 52.43 -34.12
CA GLY A 91 20.71 51.92 -34.37
C GLY A 91 20.42 50.68 -33.52
N GLU A 92 19.15 50.44 -33.19
CA GLU A 92 18.69 49.30 -32.34
C GLU A 92 19.24 47.93 -32.80
N GLY A 93 19.54 47.78 -34.09
CA GLY A 93 20.18 46.59 -34.64
C GLY A 93 21.70 46.49 -34.44
N GLY A 94 22.44 47.59 -34.42
CA GLY A 94 23.91 47.57 -34.22
C GLY A 94 24.28 47.21 -32.79
N ILE A 95 23.55 47.76 -31.83
CA ILE A 95 23.71 47.50 -30.39
C ILE A 95 23.61 46.00 -30.08
N LYS A 96 22.66 45.28 -30.70
CA LYS A 96 22.51 43.82 -30.51
C LYS A 96 23.72 43.01 -30.96
N VAL A 97 24.46 43.48 -31.96
CA VAL A 97 25.68 42.80 -32.44
C VAL A 97 26.84 43.03 -31.47
N TYR A 98 27.00 44.26 -30.98
CA TYR A 98 28.00 44.58 -29.96
C TYR A 98 27.70 43.91 -28.62
N GLN A 99 26.42 43.86 -28.20
CA GLN A 99 25.95 43.09 -27.04
C GLN A 99 26.35 41.62 -27.13
N GLY A 100 26.10 40.97 -28.27
CA GLY A 100 26.45 39.56 -28.47
C GLY A 100 27.96 39.33 -28.43
N TRP A 101 28.75 40.20 -29.06
CA TRP A 101 30.21 40.11 -29.01
C TRP A 101 30.78 40.34 -27.61
N PHE A 102 30.25 41.33 -26.89
CA PHE A 102 30.65 41.67 -25.52
C PHE A 102 30.32 40.55 -24.54
N ALA A 103 29.07 40.05 -24.54
CA ALA A 103 28.65 38.95 -23.67
C ALA A 103 29.47 37.67 -23.91
N GLY A 104 29.82 37.37 -25.17
CA GLY A 104 30.71 36.27 -25.49
C GLY A 104 32.13 36.49 -25.00
N SER A 105 32.69 37.68 -25.22
CA SER A 105 34.09 38.01 -24.88
C SER A 105 34.33 38.06 -23.37
N VAL A 106 33.40 38.64 -22.60
CA VAL A 106 33.45 38.68 -21.13
C VAL A 106 33.41 37.28 -20.54
N SER A 107 32.53 36.40 -21.04
CA SER A 107 32.43 35.03 -20.54
C SER A 107 33.70 34.18 -20.76
N VAL A 108 34.59 34.61 -21.67
CA VAL A 108 35.83 33.91 -22.04
C VAL A 108 37.09 34.63 -21.50
N GLY A 109 36.95 35.84 -20.94
CA GLY A 109 38.06 36.68 -20.50
C GLY A 109 38.92 37.21 -21.66
N SER A 110 38.33 37.43 -22.84
CA SER A 110 39.03 38.00 -24.00
C SER A 110 39.07 39.54 -23.93
N SER A 111 40.09 40.16 -24.53
CA SER A 111 40.18 41.63 -24.56
C SER A 111 39.00 42.25 -25.30
N ILE A 112 38.41 43.28 -24.67
CA ILE A 112 37.32 44.09 -25.20
C ILE A 112 37.80 45.46 -25.74
N ASP A 113 39.12 45.61 -25.97
CA ASP A 113 39.74 46.90 -26.33
C ASP A 113 39.19 47.49 -27.63
N ALA A 114 38.64 46.66 -28.52
CA ALA A 114 38.00 47.15 -29.74
C ALA A 114 36.71 47.96 -29.48
N LEU A 115 36.11 47.89 -28.27
CA LEU A 115 34.97 48.74 -27.89
C LEU A 115 35.38 50.17 -27.49
N ALA A 116 36.66 50.42 -27.14
CA ALA A 116 37.09 51.72 -26.61
C ALA A 116 36.74 52.92 -27.52
N PRO A 117 36.92 52.86 -28.86
CA PRO A 117 36.59 53.98 -29.75
C PRO A 117 35.09 54.32 -29.79
N TYR A 118 34.21 53.37 -29.46
CA TYR A 118 32.75 53.58 -29.50
C TYR A 118 32.26 54.30 -28.25
N PHE A 119 32.89 54.04 -27.11
CA PHE A 119 32.68 54.79 -25.87
C PHE A 119 33.27 56.20 -25.93
N SER A 120 34.41 56.39 -26.60
CA SER A 120 35.00 57.73 -26.80
C SER A 120 34.14 58.67 -27.66
N ASN A 121 33.31 58.12 -28.55
CA ASN A 121 32.43 58.89 -29.44
C ASN A 121 30.97 58.96 -28.93
N ASP A 122 30.70 58.54 -27.69
CA ASP A 122 29.37 58.46 -27.04
C ASP A 122 28.31 57.68 -27.85
N SER A 123 28.78 56.73 -28.67
CA SER A 123 27.93 55.95 -29.59
C SER A 123 27.38 54.66 -28.97
N LEU A 124 27.92 54.24 -27.82
CA LEU A 124 27.53 53.06 -27.07
C LEU A 124 27.56 53.39 -25.58
N LYS A 125 26.48 53.09 -24.85
CA LYS A 125 26.41 53.28 -23.39
C LYS A 125 26.59 51.95 -22.66
N ALA A 126 27.16 51.98 -21.45
CA ALA A 126 27.40 50.77 -20.67
C ALA A 126 26.10 50.01 -20.35
N ASP A 127 25.03 50.74 -20.01
CA ASP A 127 23.70 50.19 -19.71
C ASP A 127 23.16 49.30 -20.83
N GLN A 128 23.39 49.71 -22.08
CA GLN A 128 22.96 48.96 -23.25
C GLN A 128 23.71 47.63 -23.37
N LEU A 129 24.93 47.52 -22.87
CA LEU A 129 25.65 46.24 -22.87
C LEU A 129 25.20 45.31 -21.75
N PHE A 130 24.83 45.85 -20.58
CA PHE A 130 24.38 45.06 -19.44
C PHE A 130 23.04 44.35 -19.69
N GLU A 131 22.15 44.89 -20.51
CA GLU A 131 20.85 44.27 -20.86
C GLU A 131 20.97 42.84 -21.43
N ALA A 132 22.07 42.52 -22.13
CA ALA A 132 22.27 41.23 -22.78
C ALA A 132 23.14 40.25 -21.98
N ILE A 133 23.66 40.65 -20.82
CA ILE A 133 24.56 39.84 -20.00
C ILE A 133 23.78 38.99 -19.00
N ARG A 134 24.24 37.75 -18.80
CA ARG A 134 23.65 36.84 -17.80
C ARG A 134 23.96 37.34 -16.38
N PRO A 135 23.03 37.22 -15.41
CA PRO A 135 23.25 37.62 -14.01
C PRO A 135 24.55 37.10 -13.37
N SER A 136 24.99 35.90 -13.77
CA SER A 136 26.24 35.28 -13.32
C SER A 136 27.51 35.98 -13.84
N ASP A 137 27.43 36.58 -15.02
CA ASP A 137 28.58 37.11 -15.76
C ASP A 137 28.73 38.64 -15.56
N LEU A 138 27.77 39.28 -14.87
CA LEU A 138 27.76 40.71 -14.56
C LEU A 138 28.98 41.20 -13.75
N PRO A 139 29.45 40.49 -12.70
CA PRO A 139 30.65 40.93 -11.97
C PRO A 139 31.89 41.01 -12.87
N LEU A 140 32.05 40.03 -13.77
CA LEU A 140 33.15 39.99 -14.75
C LEU A 140 33.00 41.10 -15.81
N ALA A 141 31.76 41.44 -16.19
CA ALA A 141 31.47 42.53 -17.11
C ALA A 141 31.82 43.90 -16.50
N TYR A 142 31.53 44.11 -15.20
CA TYR A 142 31.91 45.33 -14.49
C TYR A 142 33.42 45.47 -14.41
N GLU A 143 34.14 44.41 -14.05
CA GLU A 143 35.60 44.40 -13.99
C GLU A 143 36.21 44.70 -15.37
N ALA A 144 35.74 44.03 -16.43
CA ALA A 144 36.25 44.23 -17.78
C ALA A 144 36.02 45.66 -18.31
N LEU A 145 34.84 46.26 -18.07
CA LEU A 145 34.55 47.64 -18.50
C LEU A 145 35.25 48.68 -17.63
N ALA A 146 35.41 48.44 -16.32
CA ALA A 146 36.19 49.30 -15.44
C ALA A 146 37.67 49.30 -15.84
N ASP A 147 38.23 48.15 -16.16
CA ASP A 147 39.59 48.01 -16.67
C ASP A 147 39.76 48.71 -18.04
N LEU A 148 38.77 48.61 -18.92
CA LEU A 148 38.77 49.32 -20.21
C LEU A 148 38.72 50.84 -19.99
N ALA A 149 37.84 51.31 -19.10
CA ALA A 149 37.71 52.72 -18.76
C ALA A 149 39.01 53.29 -18.18
N HIS A 150 39.68 52.52 -17.30
CA HIS A 150 40.96 52.90 -16.72
C HIS A 150 42.07 52.93 -17.77
N ARG A 151 42.17 51.91 -18.64
CA ARG A 151 43.23 51.80 -19.67
C ARG A 151 43.12 52.86 -20.77
N HIS A 152 41.90 53.29 -21.13
CA HIS A 152 41.67 54.29 -22.17
C HIS A 152 41.28 55.69 -21.65
N HIS A 153 41.37 55.92 -20.33
CA HIS A 153 41.02 57.18 -19.66
C HIS A 153 39.59 57.69 -19.94
N LEU A 154 38.61 56.77 -20.01
CA LEU A 154 37.20 57.07 -20.27
C LEU A 154 36.44 57.26 -18.95
N LYS A 155 36.44 58.49 -18.42
CA LYS A 155 35.81 58.82 -17.13
C LYS A 155 34.30 58.53 -17.11
N ASP A 156 33.59 58.94 -18.16
CA ASP A 156 32.14 58.78 -18.27
C ASP A 156 31.71 57.30 -18.29
N LEU A 157 32.54 56.40 -18.83
CA LEU A 157 32.28 54.97 -18.81
C LEU A 157 32.46 54.39 -17.40
N GLY A 158 33.48 54.84 -16.66
CA GLY A 158 33.71 54.43 -15.27
C GLY A 158 32.55 54.81 -14.35
N GLU A 159 32.00 56.01 -14.52
CA GLU A 159 30.82 56.47 -13.78
C GLU A 159 29.57 55.63 -14.13
N GLN A 160 29.29 55.37 -15.41
CA GLN A 160 28.17 54.52 -15.83
C GLN A 160 28.23 53.09 -15.25
N VAL A 161 29.43 52.49 -15.20
CA VAL A 161 29.61 51.16 -14.60
C VAL A 161 29.33 51.19 -13.10
N HIS A 162 29.79 52.24 -12.41
CA HIS A 162 29.59 52.39 -10.98
C HIS A 162 28.10 52.59 -10.63
N ASP A 163 27.41 53.46 -11.36
CA ASP A 163 25.98 53.74 -11.16
C ASP A 163 25.12 52.48 -11.37
N HIS A 164 25.39 51.69 -12.42
CA HIS A 164 24.68 50.43 -12.65
C HIS A 164 24.99 49.40 -11.55
N GLN A 165 26.24 49.33 -11.07
CA GLN A 165 26.65 48.42 -10.01
C GLN A 165 25.94 48.75 -8.68
N GLU A 166 25.81 50.03 -8.34
CA GLU A 166 25.04 50.47 -7.17
C GLU A 166 23.54 50.21 -7.33
N GLY A 167 22.98 50.46 -8.52
CA GLY A 167 21.57 50.18 -8.83
C GLY A 167 21.20 48.71 -8.66
N GLU A 168 22.03 47.78 -9.17
CA GLU A 168 21.81 46.34 -9.00
C GLU A 168 22.04 45.88 -7.56
N ARG A 169 22.99 46.48 -6.83
CA ARG A 169 23.15 46.21 -5.39
C ARG A 169 21.90 46.61 -4.62
N ASN A 170 21.37 47.81 -4.87
CA ASN A 170 20.14 48.29 -4.24
C ASN A 170 18.93 47.42 -4.60
N ARG A 171 18.84 46.96 -5.86
CA ARG A 171 17.81 46.01 -6.30
C ARG A 171 17.93 44.66 -5.59
N ARG A 172 19.13 44.12 -5.43
CA ARG A 172 19.38 42.87 -4.68
C ARG A 172 19.06 43.03 -3.20
N GLU A 173 19.42 44.16 -2.60
CA GLU A 173 19.07 44.48 -1.21
C GLU A 173 17.56 44.69 -1.03
N PHE A 174 16.87 45.27 -2.03
CA PHE A 174 15.41 45.39 -2.05
C PHE A 174 14.72 44.03 -2.18
N ILE A 175 15.18 43.16 -3.09
CA ILE A 175 14.67 41.79 -3.22
C ILE A 175 14.96 40.99 -1.94
N ALA A 176 16.15 41.15 -1.35
CA ALA A 176 16.49 40.51 -0.07
C ALA A 176 15.59 41.03 1.07
N ARG A 177 15.27 42.33 1.12
CA ARG A 177 14.31 42.89 2.08
C ARG A 177 12.88 42.40 1.84
N ALA A 178 12.42 42.30 0.59
CA ALA A 178 11.11 41.77 0.25
C ALA A 178 10.98 40.28 0.62
N VAL A 179 12.05 39.49 0.46
CA VAL A 179 12.14 38.09 0.88
C VAL A 179 12.19 37.95 2.42
N VAL A 180 12.72 38.94 3.13
CA VAL A 180 12.79 38.96 4.60
C VAL A 180 11.47 39.45 5.24
N ASP A 181 10.68 40.28 4.57
CA ASP A 181 9.38 40.76 5.09
C ASP A 181 8.20 39.80 4.79
N GLU A 182 8.32 38.85 3.85
CA GLU A 182 7.34 37.77 3.64
C GLU A 182 7.64 36.47 4.43
N VAL A 183 8.75 36.42 5.18
CA VAL A 183 9.12 35.26 6.01
C VAL A 183 9.50 35.72 7.41
N LYS A 184 8.49 35.96 8.25
CA LYS A 184 8.64 35.94 9.72
C LYS A 184 8.04 34.67 10.32
N PRO A 185 8.81 33.57 10.41
CA PRO A 185 8.65 32.61 11.48
C PRO A 185 9.30 33.17 12.74
N VAL A 186 8.54 33.14 13.83
CA VAL A 186 8.96 33.46 15.20
C VAL A 186 10.17 32.59 15.57
N SER A 187 11.34 33.20 15.75
CA SER A 187 12.50 32.55 16.38
C SER A 187 12.95 33.30 17.64
N GLU A 188 12.98 32.55 18.74
CA GLU A 188 14.08 32.50 19.71
C GLU A 188 14.72 33.85 20.10
N THR A 189 14.01 34.60 20.95
CA THR A 189 14.58 35.75 21.69
C THR A 189 14.49 35.57 23.22
N ALA A 190 14.51 34.33 23.70
CA ALA A 190 14.65 34.03 25.12
C ALA A 190 15.73 32.95 25.33
N GLY A 191 16.96 33.38 25.62
CA GLY A 191 18.03 32.44 25.99
C GLY A 191 19.45 33.02 25.97
N ARG A 192 19.71 34.09 25.22
CA ARG A 192 21.08 34.61 25.05
C ARG A 192 21.63 35.51 26.16
N ASN A 193 20.87 35.81 27.22
CA ASN A 193 21.28 36.78 28.25
C ASN A 193 21.75 36.19 29.60
N ILE A 194 21.83 34.87 29.78
CA ILE A 194 22.23 34.28 31.09
C ILE A 194 23.69 33.79 31.13
N LEU A 195 24.38 33.65 30.00
CA LEU A 195 25.71 33.03 29.95
C LEU A 195 26.91 33.99 29.87
N ARG A 196 26.72 35.30 30.10
CA ARG A 196 27.83 36.29 30.09
C ARG A 196 28.46 36.58 31.45
N HIS A 197 27.96 36.00 32.54
CA HIS A 197 28.42 36.34 33.89
C HIS A 197 29.19 35.24 34.64
N ARG A 198 29.59 34.15 33.98
CA ARG A 198 30.28 33.03 34.67
C ARG A 198 31.55 32.53 34.00
N THR A 199 32.18 33.37 33.18
CA THR A 199 33.44 33.05 32.49
C THR A 199 34.54 34.00 32.93
N GLN A 200 34.88 34.00 34.23
CA GLN A 200 36.13 34.64 34.66
C GLN A 200 36.81 34.04 35.89
N GLU A 201 36.24 33.03 36.55
CA GLU A 201 36.93 32.36 37.65
C GLU A 201 36.84 30.85 37.50
N ILE A 202 38.02 30.26 37.31
CA ILE A 202 38.49 28.88 37.56
C ILE A 202 39.32 28.42 36.37
N LEU A 203 40.51 29.03 36.28
CA LEU A 203 41.71 28.38 35.75
C LEU A 203 42.20 27.42 36.85
N HIS A 204 42.61 26.22 36.42
CA HIS A 204 43.18 25.10 37.20
C HIS A 204 42.17 24.11 37.81
N ALA A 205 41.95 22.98 37.12
CA ALA A 205 42.43 21.66 37.54
C ALA A 205 41.64 20.51 36.86
N ASP A 206 42.43 19.57 36.35
CA ASP A 206 42.14 18.17 36.04
C ASP A 206 41.20 17.74 34.89
N ALA A 207 41.78 16.80 34.15
CA ALA A 207 41.28 16.13 32.98
C ALA A 207 40.23 15.07 33.33
N GLY A 208 39.15 15.04 32.55
CA GLY A 208 38.21 13.92 32.48
C GLY A 208 36.75 14.34 32.55
N ALA A 209 36.19 14.85 31.45
CA ALA A 209 34.75 14.81 31.11
C ALA A 209 34.49 15.71 29.87
N ASP A 210 34.71 15.21 28.66
CA ASP A 210 34.31 15.90 27.42
C ASP A 210 33.76 14.88 26.39
N ALA A 211 32.81 14.04 26.83
CA ALA A 211 32.11 13.08 25.98
C ALA A 211 30.57 13.29 25.92
N GLU A 212 30.03 14.35 26.53
CA GLU A 212 28.57 14.48 26.73
C GLU A 212 27.91 15.71 26.07
N ALA A 213 28.60 16.44 25.18
CA ALA A 213 28.04 17.66 24.57
C ALA A 213 27.96 17.68 23.02
N GLU A 214 27.91 16.52 22.37
CA GLU A 214 27.73 16.39 20.90
C GLU A 214 26.42 15.68 20.47
N ALA A 215 25.40 15.67 21.33
CA ALA A 215 24.13 14.99 21.08
C ALA A 215 22.97 15.96 20.78
N ALA A 216 23.06 16.76 19.73
CA ALA A 216 21.90 17.48 19.19
C ALA A 216 22.13 17.96 17.74
N SER A 217 22.16 17.02 16.78
CA SER A 217 21.93 17.35 15.38
C SER A 217 21.04 16.27 14.76
N PRO A 218 19.94 16.63 14.08
CA PRO A 218 18.95 15.67 13.62
C PRO A 218 19.58 14.69 12.62
N ARG A 219 19.57 13.40 12.97
CA ARG A 219 20.12 12.31 12.17
C ARG A 219 19.08 11.74 11.19
N PHE A 220 19.56 11.43 9.98
CA PHE A 220 19.02 10.51 8.94
C PHE A 220 17.77 10.90 8.11
N ALA A 221 17.81 10.50 6.82
CA ALA A 221 16.78 10.56 5.76
C ALA A 221 16.28 11.92 5.20
N VAL A 222 16.54 13.06 5.86
CA VAL A 222 15.79 14.31 5.59
C VAL A 222 16.09 15.04 4.26
N VAL A 223 17.30 14.94 3.67
CA VAL A 223 17.71 15.87 2.58
C VAL A 223 17.12 15.52 1.20
N ASN A 224 17.01 14.24 0.83
CA ASN A 224 16.46 13.87 -0.49
C ASN A 224 14.94 14.00 -0.55
N LEU A 225 14.25 13.66 0.55
CA LEU A 225 12.82 13.96 0.69
C LEU A 225 12.60 15.47 0.69
N ARG A 226 13.42 16.23 1.42
CA ARG A 226 13.38 17.70 1.38
C ARG A 226 13.55 18.21 -0.03
N ASN A 227 14.47 17.68 -0.83
CA ASN A 227 14.74 18.21 -2.17
C ASN A 227 13.62 17.86 -3.18
N ASN A 228 13.07 16.64 -3.11
CA ASN A 228 11.95 16.24 -3.97
C ASN A 228 10.63 16.92 -3.55
N LEU A 229 10.37 17.06 -2.24
CA LEU A 229 9.19 17.77 -1.73
C LEU A 229 9.37 19.30 -1.71
N SER A 230 10.60 19.84 -1.68
CA SER A 230 10.83 21.29 -1.77
C SER A 230 10.67 21.80 -3.19
N GLU A 231 11.09 21.02 -4.20
CA GLU A 231 10.72 21.29 -5.60
C GLU A 231 9.18 21.30 -5.76
N ILE A 232 8.45 20.49 -4.99
CA ILE A 232 6.97 20.47 -4.94
C ILE A 232 6.39 21.63 -4.12
N ASN A 233 7.01 22.04 -3.01
CA ASN A 233 6.56 23.16 -2.16
C ASN A 233 6.69 24.54 -2.84
N ASN A 234 7.45 24.64 -3.93
CA ASN A 234 7.56 25.86 -4.73
C ASN A 234 6.35 26.09 -5.67
N ALA A 235 5.39 25.17 -5.75
CA ALA A 235 4.18 25.33 -6.55
C ALA A 235 3.12 26.16 -5.79
N ILE A 236 2.56 27.17 -6.46
CA ILE A 236 1.71 28.24 -5.88
C ILE A 236 0.36 27.72 -5.31
N SER A 237 -0.09 26.49 -5.63
CA SER A 237 -1.38 25.95 -5.14
C SER A 237 -1.36 24.46 -4.70
N PRO A 238 -2.13 24.06 -3.66
CA PRO A 238 -2.23 22.66 -3.19
C PRO A 238 -2.66 21.66 -4.27
N ARG A 239 -3.52 22.09 -5.21
CA ARG A 239 -3.97 21.24 -6.33
C ARG A 239 -2.84 20.92 -7.30
N GLN A 240 -1.98 21.89 -7.60
CA GLN A 240 -0.81 21.64 -8.44
C GLN A 240 0.22 20.76 -7.72
N ARG A 241 0.36 20.91 -6.39
CA ARG A 241 1.20 20.02 -5.56
C ARG A 241 0.70 18.58 -5.61
N GLN A 242 -0.60 18.35 -5.42
CA GLN A 242 -1.21 17.02 -5.52
C GLN A 242 -0.95 16.38 -6.88
N PHE A 243 -1.16 17.15 -7.94
CA PHE A 243 -0.92 16.70 -9.29
C PHE A 243 0.54 16.32 -9.52
N ASN A 244 1.48 17.14 -9.06
CA ASN A 244 2.90 16.84 -9.16
C ASN A 244 3.26 15.57 -8.39
N LEU A 245 2.63 15.33 -7.23
CA LEU A 245 2.80 14.13 -6.43
C LEU A 245 2.32 12.87 -7.19
N GLU A 246 1.13 12.91 -7.80
CA GLU A 246 0.65 11.80 -8.63
C GLU A 246 1.49 11.60 -9.92
N ASN A 247 2.22 12.65 -10.35
CA ASN A 247 3.02 12.67 -11.58
C ASN A 247 4.52 12.47 -11.43
N ALA A 248 5.03 12.46 -10.20
CA ALA A 248 6.42 12.23 -9.90
C ALA A 248 6.74 10.75 -10.23
N SER A 249 7.09 10.50 -11.49
CA SER A 249 7.24 9.18 -12.10
C SER A 249 8.70 8.75 -12.21
N TYR A 250 8.95 7.58 -12.83
CA TYR A 250 10.26 6.97 -13.11
C TYR A 250 11.37 7.94 -13.56
N ALA A 251 11.02 9.05 -14.23
CA ALA A 251 11.98 10.08 -14.62
C ALA A 251 12.57 10.86 -13.44
N ALA A 252 11.79 11.13 -12.39
CA ALA A 252 12.28 11.69 -11.14
C ALA A 252 13.21 10.71 -10.44
N ALA A 253 12.84 9.41 -10.43
CA ALA A 253 13.66 8.37 -9.84
C ALA A 253 15.03 8.23 -10.56
N GLN A 254 15.03 8.25 -11.89
CA GLN A 254 16.25 8.20 -12.70
C GLN A 254 17.13 9.45 -12.48
N ALA A 255 16.53 10.65 -12.40
CA ALA A 255 17.27 11.89 -12.16
C ALA A 255 17.94 11.88 -10.77
N GLU A 256 17.28 11.35 -9.76
CA GLU A 256 17.84 11.23 -8.41
C GLU A 256 18.96 10.18 -8.35
N MET A 257 18.77 8.99 -8.96
CA MET A 257 19.82 7.96 -9.07
C MET A 257 21.07 8.53 -9.75
N LYS A 258 20.88 9.33 -10.81
CA LYS A 258 21.97 9.98 -11.52
C LYS A 258 22.69 11.02 -10.66
N ARG A 259 21.94 11.89 -9.95
CA ARG A 259 22.52 12.88 -9.02
C ARG A 259 23.35 12.19 -7.94
N ALA A 260 22.83 11.11 -7.35
CA ALA A 260 23.52 10.31 -6.35
C ALA A 260 24.83 9.70 -6.90
N TYR A 261 24.78 9.13 -8.10
CA TYR A 261 25.96 8.59 -8.78
C TYR A 261 27.03 9.68 -9.00
N GLU A 262 26.65 10.83 -9.55
CA GLU A 262 27.57 11.95 -9.82
C GLU A 262 28.27 12.47 -8.56
N ILE A 263 27.59 12.42 -7.41
CA ILE A 263 28.17 12.75 -6.11
C ILE A 263 29.20 11.67 -5.72
N THR A 264 28.84 10.39 -5.76
CA THR A 264 29.78 9.29 -5.42
C THR A 264 30.97 9.14 -6.37
N ASP A 265 30.82 9.42 -7.68
CA ASP A 265 31.90 9.31 -8.68
C ASP A 265 32.92 10.45 -8.53
N LYS A 266 32.47 11.65 -8.15
CA LYS A 266 33.38 12.77 -7.85
C LYS A 266 34.34 12.43 -6.70
N ASP A 267 33.88 11.72 -5.68
CA ASP A 267 34.72 11.32 -4.55
C ASP A 267 35.67 10.16 -4.89
N LYS A 268 35.20 9.17 -5.66
CA LYS A 268 36.08 8.09 -6.19
C LYS A 268 37.26 8.68 -6.97
N ARG A 269 37.05 9.79 -7.69
CA ARG A 269 38.07 10.51 -8.47
C ARG A 269 38.92 11.47 -7.63
N ALA A 270 38.41 11.97 -6.50
CA ALA A 270 39.12 12.89 -5.62
C ALA A 270 40.20 12.22 -4.74
N GLY A 271 40.23 10.88 -4.66
CA GLY A 271 41.36 10.14 -4.08
C GLY A 271 41.66 10.44 -2.60
N SER A 272 40.70 10.91 -1.80
CA SER A 272 40.92 11.22 -0.38
C SER A 272 40.86 9.96 0.47
N THR A 273 42.04 9.46 0.87
CA THR A 273 42.26 8.52 1.98
C THR A 273 42.47 9.22 3.33
N THR A 274 41.96 10.44 3.49
CA THR A 274 42.10 11.22 4.73
C THR A 274 40.75 11.31 5.43
N SER A 275 40.62 10.50 6.48
CA SER A 275 39.53 10.52 7.45
C SER A 275 39.57 11.82 8.26
N SER A 276 38.89 12.85 7.77
CA SER A 276 38.50 14.00 8.59
C SER A 276 36.97 14.02 8.70
N HIS A 277 36.47 13.55 9.84
CA HIS A 277 35.06 13.55 10.19
C HIS A 277 34.51 14.98 10.17
N THR A 278 33.89 15.37 9.06
CA THR A 278 33.12 16.61 8.93
C THR A 278 31.71 16.26 8.44
N ALA A 279 30.74 17.14 8.68
CA ALA A 279 29.31 16.88 8.47
C ALA A 279 28.92 16.41 7.04
N ASP A 280 29.76 16.69 6.04
CA ASP A 280 29.58 16.28 4.64
C ASP A 280 29.77 14.77 4.40
N ASP A 281 30.61 14.08 5.17
CA ASP A 281 30.78 12.61 5.08
C ASP A 281 29.47 11.87 5.41
N SER A 282 28.61 12.48 6.23
CA SER A 282 27.33 11.91 6.60
C SER A 282 26.31 11.95 5.45
N ILE A 283 26.41 12.91 4.52
CA ILE A 283 25.53 13.02 3.34
C ILE A 283 25.94 11.99 2.29
N LEU A 284 27.25 11.75 2.15
CA LEU A 284 27.86 10.82 1.20
C LEU A 284 27.58 9.34 1.52
N GLN A 285 27.51 8.99 2.81
CA GLN A 285 27.10 7.65 3.21
C GLN A 285 25.61 7.34 2.96
N ARG A 286 24.76 8.35 2.69
CA ARG A 286 23.28 8.22 2.64
C ARG A 286 22.68 7.93 1.25
N GLN A 287 23.49 7.95 0.18
CA GLN A 287 23.03 7.78 -1.22
C GLN A 287 23.76 6.65 -1.99
N LYS A 288 24.45 5.76 -1.27
CA LYS A 288 25.34 4.77 -1.88
C LYS A 288 24.57 3.72 -2.67
N LEU A 289 23.41 3.30 -2.17
CA LEU A 289 22.51 2.36 -2.84
C LEU A 289 22.02 2.88 -4.19
N GLN A 290 21.63 4.16 -4.26
CA GLN A 290 21.19 4.83 -5.47
C GLN A 290 22.30 4.90 -6.53
N GLY A 291 23.54 5.14 -6.09
CA GLY A 291 24.72 5.06 -6.94
C GLY A 291 24.91 3.67 -7.56
N TRP A 292 24.80 2.60 -6.76
CA TRP A 292 24.87 1.22 -7.26
C TRP A 292 23.74 0.89 -8.25
N MET A 293 22.51 1.33 -7.97
CA MET A 293 21.37 1.12 -8.87
C MET A 293 21.61 1.78 -10.24
N TYR A 294 22.26 2.95 -10.28
CA TYR A 294 22.64 3.61 -11.52
C TYR A 294 23.77 2.86 -12.27
N GLU A 295 24.77 2.34 -11.55
CA GLU A 295 25.80 1.47 -12.14
C GLU A 295 25.19 0.20 -12.74
N TRP A 296 24.25 -0.45 -12.03
CA TRP A 296 23.51 -1.61 -12.52
C TRP A 296 22.65 -1.28 -13.74
N LEU A 297 22.05 -0.09 -13.78
CA LEU A 297 21.26 0.38 -14.93
C LEU A 297 22.10 0.38 -16.20
N GLY A 298 23.29 0.98 -16.17
CA GLY A 298 24.21 1.00 -17.32
C GLY A 298 24.67 -0.40 -17.73
N ALA A 299 25.05 -1.23 -16.77
CA ALA A 299 25.51 -2.60 -17.03
C ALA A 299 24.38 -3.49 -17.63
N LEU A 300 23.15 -3.35 -17.13
CA LEU A 300 22.00 -4.09 -17.63
C LEU A 300 21.63 -3.66 -19.06
N GLN A 301 21.69 -2.37 -19.38
CA GLN A 301 21.46 -1.87 -20.75
C GLN A 301 22.43 -2.49 -21.74
N GLU A 302 23.73 -2.54 -21.42
CA GLU A 302 24.74 -3.15 -22.29
C GLU A 302 24.50 -4.66 -22.47
N LYS A 303 24.16 -5.36 -21.40
CA LYS A 303 23.87 -6.80 -21.43
C LYS A 303 22.64 -7.10 -22.30
N LEU A 304 21.53 -6.40 -22.07
CA LEU A 304 20.31 -6.58 -22.87
C LEU A 304 20.55 -6.25 -24.35
N LYS A 305 21.35 -5.22 -24.65
CA LYS A 305 21.73 -4.90 -26.03
C LYS A 305 22.48 -6.06 -26.70
N LYS A 306 23.49 -6.62 -26.03
CA LYS A 306 24.27 -7.77 -26.53
C LYS A 306 23.39 -9.00 -26.70
N ASP A 307 22.51 -9.29 -25.74
CA ASP A 307 21.69 -10.48 -25.77
C ASP A 307 20.61 -10.41 -26.86
N ILE A 308 19.96 -9.27 -27.04
CA ILE A 308 18.99 -9.07 -28.14
C ILE A 308 19.68 -9.22 -29.49
N GLN A 309 20.90 -8.70 -29.64
CA GLN A 309 21.68 -8.86 -30.86
C GLN A 309 22.01 -10.34 -31.12
N ALA A 310 22.53 -11.05 -30.10
CA ALA A 310 22.87 -12.47 -30.22
C ALA A 310 21.65 -13.36 -30.50
N MET A 311 20.48 -13.04 -29.94
CA MET A 311 19.24 -13.76 -30.23
C MET A 311 18.76 -13.49 -31.67
N LYS A 312 18.87 -12.26 -32.16
CA LYS A 312 18.54 -11.92 -33.56
C LYS A 312 19.48 -12.59 -34.56
N GLU A 313 20.77 -12.68 -34.25
CA GLU A 313 21.77 -13.36 -35.08
C GLU A 313 21.52 -14.88 -35.16
N ARG A 314 21.16 -15.52 -34.04
CA ARG A 314 20.77 -16.95 -34.01
C ARG A 314 19.50 -17.24 -34.83
N ASN A 315 18.57 -16.30 -34.86
CA ASN A 315 17.30 -16.44 -35.56
C ASN A 315 17.37 -16.07 -37.06
N GLY A 316 18.44 -15.38 -37.49
CA GLY A 316 18.65 -14.96 -38.87
C GLY A 316 19.41 -15.97 -39.74
N GLY A 317 19.83 -17.10 -39.19
CA GLY A 317 20.45 -18.21 -39.93
C GLY A 317 19.39 -19.08 -40.61
N ASP A 318 19.66 -19.49 -41.85
CA ASP A 318 18.78 -20.29 -42.70
C ASP A 318 18.16 -21.47 -41.93
N ALA A 319 16.83 -21.54 -41.95
CA ALA A 319 16.04 -22.58 -41.30
C ALA A 319 16.27 -23.94 -42.01
N SER A 320 17.35 -24.63 -41.63
CA SER A 320 17.58 -26.02 -42.01
C SER A 320 17.40 -26.93 -40.79
N GLU A 321 16.26 -27.63 -40.82
CA GLU A 321 16.00 -28.97 -40.28
C GLU A 321 16.82 -29.44 -39.07
N GLU A 322 16.39 -29.04 -37.87
CA GLU A 322 16.34 -29.98 -36.74
C GLU A 322 14.88 -30.10 -36.28
N VAL A 323 14.24 -31.21 -36.64
CA VAL A 323 12.93 -31.60 -36.08
C VAL A 323 13.11 -31.79 -34.57
N PRO A 324 12.52 -30.94 -33.71
CA PRO A 324 12.68 -31.12 -32.27
C PRO A 324 11.76 -32.26 -31.82
N ASN A 325 12.36 -33.30 -31.23
CA ASN A 325 11.66 -34.47 -30.67
C ASN A 325 10.42 -34.08 -29.83
N MET A 326 9.27 -34.65 -30.17
CA MET A 326 7.92 -34.40 -29.63
C MET A 326 7.66 -34.89 -28.18
N THR A 327 8.70 -35.15 -27.37
CA THR A 327 8.55 -35.95 -26.13
C THR A 327 8.83 -35.25 -24.80
N THR A 328 8.90 -33.92 -24.74
CA THR A 328 8.96 -33.21 -23.44
C THR A 328 7.96 -32.05 -23.39
N GLY A 329 6.94 -32.18 -22.54
CA GLY A 329 5.90 -31.15 -22.30
C GLY A 329 6.40 -29.94 -21.51
N THR A 330 7.64 -29.50 -21.75
CA THR A 330 8.37 -28.56 -20.89
C THR A 330 9.30 -27.72 -21.76
N ARG A 331 8.77 -26.67 -22.39
CA ARG A 331 9.62 -25.61 -22.96
C ARG A 331 9.21 -24.26 -22.38
N GLY A 332 10.21 -23.48 -22.00
CA GLY A 332 10.05 -22.05 -21.70
C GLY A 332 9.59 -21.27 -22.93
N MET A 333 9.41 -19.97 -22.76
CA MET A 333 9.02 -19.08 -23.86
C MET A 333 10.05 -19.17 -25.01
N LYS A 334 9.58 -19.37 -26.25
CA LYS A 334 10.48 -19.46 -27.42
C LYS A 334 11.31 -18.18 -27.55
N GLU A 335 12.60 -18.32 -27.89
CA GLU A 335 13.51 -17.18 -28.04
C GLU A 335 12.97 -16.14 -29.03
N ASP A 336 12.40 -16.57 -30.16
CA ASP A 336 11.73 -15.69 -31.14
C ASP A 336 10.63 -14.83 -30.52
N THR A 337 9.81 -15.45 -29.67
CA THR A 337 8.71 -14.78 -29.00
C THR A 337 9.24 -13.81 -27.95
N LEU A 338 10.31 -14.17 -27.23
CA LEU A 338 10.93 -13.30 -26.23
C LEU A 338 11.58 -12.05 -26.85
N VAL A 339 12.29 -12.21 -27.97
CA VAL A 339 12.91 -11.08 -28.71
C VAL A 339 11.86 -10.09 -29.18
N LEU A 340 10.69 -10.58 -29.60
CA LEU A 340 9.56 -9.74 -29.98
C LEU A 340 9.19 -8.78 -28.83
N TYR A 341 8.97 -9.31 -27.62
CA TYR A 341 8.57 -8.52 -26.46
C TYR A 341 9.69 -7.64 -25.89
N LEU A 342 10.94 -8.09 -25.92
CA LEU A 342 12.10 -7.28 -25.49
C LEU A 342 12.36 -6.08 -26.42
N SER A 343 11.98 -6.17 -27.69
CA SER A 343 12.16 -5.10 -28.66
C SER A 343 11.07 -4.02 -28.60
N LEU A 344 10.03 -4.20 -27.78
CA LEU A 344 8.87 -3.31 -27.72
C LEU A 344 9.12 -1.98 -26.99
N LEU A 345 10.09 -1.95 -26.08
CA LEU A 345 10.43 -0.75 -25.30
C LEU A 345 11.91 -0.41 -25.43
N PRO A 346 12.29 0.87 -25.28
CA PRO A 346 13.68 1.26 -25.15
C PRO A 346 14.38 0.52 -24.00
N LEU A 347 15.62 0.11 -24.24
CA LEU A 347 16.44 -0.64 -23.28
C LEU A 347 16.58 0.08 -21.93
N ASP A 348 16.66 1.42 -21.95
CA ASP A 348 16.81 2.23 -20.75
C ASP A 348 15.62 2.09 -19.80
N LYS A 349 14.41 2.09 -20.37
CA LYS A 349 13.17 1.92 -19.60
C LYS A 349 13.02 0.48 -19.10
N LEU A 350 13.35 -0.52 -19.93
CA LEU A 350 13.32 -1.93 -19.54
C LEU A 350 14.25 -2.21 -18.35
N ALA A 351 15.47 -1.71 -18.41
CA ALA A 351 16.46 -1.88 -17.34
C ALA A 351 16.02 -1.17 -16.04
N LEU A 352 15.54 0.07 -16.15
CA LEU A 352 15.10 0.86 -15.00
C LEU A 352 13.90 0.23 -14.28
N ILE A 353 12.88 -0.18 -15.04
CA ILE A 353 11.68 -0.83 -14.49
C ILE A 353 12.07 -2.13 -13.78
N THR A 354 12.97 -2.92 -14.37
CA THR A 354 13.42 -4.19 -13.78
C THR A 354 14.09 -3.97 -12.42
N ILE A 355 15.01 -3.00 -12.31
CA ILE A 355 15.73 -2.70 -11.06
C ILE A 355 14.76 -2.20 -9.98
N ILE A 356 13.90 -1.23 -10.30
CA ILE A 356 12.97 -0.64 -9.32
C ILE A 356 11.95 -1.67 -8.84
N GLU A 357 11.34 -2.42 -9.76
CA GLU A 357 10.31 -3.41 -9.40
C GLU A 357 10.91 -4.57 -8.59
N LEU A 358 12.13 -5.00 -8.89
CA LEU A 358 12.81 -6.05 -8.11
C LEU A 358 13.16 -5.54 -6.71
N MET A 359 13.77 -4.36 -6.58
CA MET A 359 14.09 -3.77 -5.27
C MET A 359 12.84 -3.54 -4.42
N ARG A 360 11.70 -3.20 -5.03
CA ARG A 360 10.42 -3.06 -4.30
C ARG A 360 9.90 -4.37 -3.71
N GLN A 361 10.25 -5.52 -4.30
CA GLN A 361 9.80 -6.81 -3.78
C GLN A 361 10.67 -7.33 -2.62
N ALA A 362 11.79 -6.67 -2.31
CA ALA A 362 12.68 -7.02 -1.20
C ALA A 362 11.94 -7.01 0.15
N GLY A 363 12.23 -8.01 1.00
CA GLY A 363 11.65 -8.12 2.35
C GLY A 363 10.19 -8.57 2.39
N SER A 364 9.64 -9.04 1.26
CA SER A 364 8.22 -9.40 1.17
C SER A 364 7.96 -10.91 1.30
N HIS A 365 6.78 -11.25 1.84
CA HIS A 365 6.19 -12.59 1.81
C HIS A 365 6.99 -13.71 2.50
N GLY A 366 7.67 -13.39 3.61
CA GLY A 366 8.33 -14.38 4.48
C GLY A 366 9.76 -14.75 4.09
N VAL A 367 10.40 -14.00 3.18
CA VAL A 367 11.84 -14.15 2.85
C VAL A 367 12.56 -12.91 3.38
N ALA A 368 13.31 -13.07 4.48
CA ALA A 368 13.91 -11.96 5.24
C ALA A 368 14.78 -11.03 4.37
N ASP A 369 15.81 -11.58 3.73
CA ASP A 369 16.72 -10.83 2.86
C ASP A 369 16.40 -11.07 1.39
N GLY A 370 15.13 -11.09 0.99
CA GLY A 370 14.80 -11.47 -0.37
C GLY A 370 13.32 -11.42 -0.73
N MET A 371 12.97 -12.23 -1.74
CA MET A 371 11.60 -12.34 -2.24
C MET A 371 11.35 -13.72 -2.85
N LYS A 372 10.07 -14.10 -2.95
CA LYS A 372 9.64 -15.26 -3.75
C LYS A 372 9.85 -14.95 -5.24
N SER A 373 10.64 -15.76 -5.96
CA SER A 373 11.04 -15.41 -7.33
C SER A 373 9.84 -15.28 -8.29
N LEU A 374 8.81 -16.12 -8.13
CA LEU A 374 7.57 -16.03 -8.93
C LEU A 374 6.91 -14.65 -8.87
N ARG A 375 6.85 -14.03 -7.68
CA ARG A 375 6.27 -12.70 -7.47
C ARG A 375 7.14 -11.63 -8.12
N GLY A 376 8.47 -11.73 -7.95
CA GLY A 376 9.43 -10.85 -8.63
C GLY A 376 9.25 -10.86 -10.16
N PHE A 377 9.17 -12.04 -10.77
CA PHE A 377 9.00 -12.17 -12.22
C PHE A 377 7.68 -11.57 -12.72
N LEU A 378 6.56 -11.88 -12.06
CA LEU A 378 5.25 -11.35 -12.45
C LEU A 378 5.15 -9.83 -12.26
N ALA A 379 5.75 -9.27 -11.20
CA ALA A 379 5.76 -7.83 -10.96
C ALA A 379 6.47 -7.07 -12.09
N VAL A 380 7.67 -7.52 -12.46
CA VAL A 380 8.46 -6.94 -13.56
C VAL A 380 7.70 -7.06 -14.90
N GLY A 381 7.20 -8.25 -15.24
CA GLY A 381 6.47 -8.46 -16.49
C GLY A 381 5.20 -7.61 -16.62
N LYS A 382 4.42 -7.50 -15.53
CA LYS A 382 3.23 -6.64 -15.45
C LYS A 382 3.56 -5.16 -15.58
N ALA A 383 4.69 -4.70 -15.04
CA ALA A 383 5.12 -3.31 -15.13
C ALA A 383 5.53 -2.95 -16.56
N ILE A 384 6.23 -3.85 -17.26
CA ILE A 384 6.69 -3.65 -18.64
C ILE A 384 5.53 -3.60 -19.63
N GLU A 385 4.56 -4.51 -19.54
CA GLU A 385 3.36 -4.50 -20.38
C GLU A 385 2.64 -3.16 -20.33
N THR A 386 2.61 -2.57 -19.13
CA THR A 386 1.96 -1.30 -18.88
C THR A 386 2.68 -0.16 -19.58
N GLU A 387 4.00 -0.09 -19.40
CA GLU A 387 4.82 0.96 -19.99
C GLU A 387 4.81 0.86 -21.52
N TYR A 388 4.84 -0.35 -22.06
CA TYR A 388 4.74 -0.58 -23.51
C TYR A 388 3.48 0.01 -24.11
N ARG A 389 2.32 -0.28 -23.50
CA ARG A 389 1.06 0.30 -23.97
C ARG A 389 1.05 1.81 -23.89
N ALA A 390 1.66 2.39 -22.86
CA ALA A 390 1.74 3.82 -22.69
C ALA A 390 2.56 4.45 -23.82
N GLU A 391 3.75 3.91 -24.08
CA GLU A 391 4.63 4.39 -25.14
C GLU A 391 3.99 4.21 -26.54
N THR A 392 3.32 3.10 -26.79
CA THR A 392 2.70 2.83 -28.11
C THR A 392 1.59 3.82 -28.42
N ILE A 393 0.74 4.14 -27.45
CA ILE A 393 -0.31 5.14 -27.66
C ILE A 393 0.31 6.52 -27.88
N LYS A 394 1.44 6.82 -27.21
CA LYS A 394 2.17 8.07 -27.40
C LYS A 394 2.72 8.23 -28.81
N THR A 395 3.36 7.19 -29.33
CA THR A 395 4.12 7.25 -30.59
C THR A 395 3.22 7.18 -31.81
N VAL A 396 2.21 6.30 -31.80
CA VAL A 396 1.32 6.07 -32.94
C VAL A 396 0.24 7.12 -33.03
N ALA A 397 -0.42 7.43 -31.91
CA ALA A 397 -1.49 8.43 -31.91
C ALA A 397 -0.92 9.86 -31.98
N GLY A 398 0.29 10.08 -31.46
CA GLY A 398 0.88 11.40 -31.31
C GLY A 398 0.39 12.13 -30.06
N VAL A 399 1.24 13.04 -29.55
CA VAL A 399 1.09 13.71 -28.24
C VAL A 399 -0.14 14.62 -28.13
N ASP A 400 -0.74 14.98 -29.27
CA ASP A 400 -1.91 15.87 -29.33
C ASP A 400 -3.20 15.13 -29.74
N SER A 401 -3.16 13.81 -29.95
CA SER A 401 -4.34 13.05 -30.39
C SER A 401 -5.37 12.86 -29.27
N PRO A 402 -6.67 12.77 -29.60
CA PRO A 402 -7.71 12.46 -28.62
C PRO A 402 -7.46 11.16 -27.86
N GLN A 403 -6.85 10.16 -28.50
CA GLN A 403 -6.56 8.85 -27.90
C GLN A 403 -5.41 8.96 -26.91
N TRP A 404 -4.31 9.65 -27.26
CA TRP A 404 -3.25 9.94 -26.31
C TRP A 404 -3.70 10.89 -25.21
N LEU A 405 -4.42 11.98 -25.51
CA LEU A 405 -5.02 12.88 -24.52
C LEU A 405 -5.98 12.16 -23.56
N ARG A 406 -6.59 11.03 -23.97
CA ARG A 406 -7.37 10.13 -23.11
C ARG A 406 -6.51 9.13 -22.30
N THR A 407 -5.27 8.88 -22.73
CA THR A 407 -4.27 8.17 -21.91
C THR A 407 -3.59 9.10 -20.92
N LEU A 408 -3.41 10.35 -21.34
CA LEU A 408 -3.00 11.45 -20.52
C LEU A 408 -4.11 11.75 -19.54
N ASP A 409 -3.70 12.03 -18.31
CA ASP A 409 -4.67 12.59 -17.40
C ASP A 409 -5.05 14.02 -17.88
N PRO A 410 -6.36 14.39 -17.87
CA PRO A 410 -6.81 15.73 -18.27
C PRO A 410 -6.17 16.86 -17.48
N GLN A 411 -5.74 16.56 -16.25
CA GLN A 411 -4.95 17.46 -15.46
C GLN A 411 -3.47 17.23 -15.85
N THR A 412 -2.91 16.03 -15.67
CA THR A 412 -1.45 15.80 -15.66
C THR A 412 -0.68 15.97 -16.94
N GLN A 413 -1.34 15.83 -18.07
CA GLN A 413 -0.68 15.68 -19.35
C GLN A 413 0.36 14.53 -19.37
N LYS A 414 0.25 13.53 -18.47
CA LYS A 414 1.08 12.30 -18.45
C LYS A 414 0.24 11.01 -18.49
N PRO A 415 0.75 9.92 -19.10
CA PRO A 415 0.01 8.67 -19.27
C PRO A 415 -0.05 7.84 -17.97
N THR A 416 -1.21 7.25 -17.64
CA THR A 416 -1.35 6.36 -16.47
C THR A 416 -1.68 4.90 -16.85
N ARG A 417 -1.22 3.92 -16.04
CA ARG A 417 -1.39 2.47 -16.28
C ARG A 417 -2.82 2.06 -16.63
N GLN A 418 -3.81 2.61 -15.94
CA GLN A 418 -5.22 2.29 -16.18
C GLN A 418 -5.84 3.11 -17.29
N LEU A 419 -5.47 4.38 -17.49
CA LEU A 419 -5.96 5.16 -18.64
C LEU A 419 -5.47 4.53 -19.94
N VAL A 420 -4.17 4.27 -20.01
CA VAL A 420 -3.51 3.49 -21.06
C VAL A 420 -4.22 2.14 -21.24
N GLY A 421 -4.41 1.36 -20.17
CA GLY A 421 -5.14 0.09 -20.25
C GLY A 421 -6.61 0.23 -20.63
N SER A 422 -7.27 1.36 -20.35
CA SER A 422 -8.68 1.61 -20.69
C SER A 422 -8.85 2.02 -22.15
N VAL A 423 -7.97 2.91 -22.66
CA VAL A 423 -7.91 3.29 -24.08
C VAL A 423 -7.57 2.05 -24.91
N TRP A 424 -6.56 1.28 -24.47
CA TRP A 424 -6.18 0.04 -25.12
C TRP A 424 -7.31 -1.00 -25.13
N ARG A 425 -8.06 -1.16 -24.04
CA ARG A 425 -9.23 -2.07 -24.02
C ARG A 425 -10.41 -1.56 -24.86
N LYS A 426 -10.66 -0.25 -24.91
CA LYS A 426 -11.71 0.33 -25.76
C LYS A 426 -11.41 0.10 -27.23
N LEU A 427 -10.16 0.29 -27.64
CA LEU A 427 -9.70 0.01 -29.00
C LEU A 427 -9.93 -1.46 -29.37
N GLY A 428 -9.61 -2.39 -28.45
CA GLY A 428 -9.89 -3.82 -28.63
C GLY A 428 -11.39 -4.14 -28.77
N LYS A 429 -12.26 -3.50 -27.99
CA LYS A 429 -13.72 -3.72 -28.09
C LYS A 429 -14.33 -3.22 -29.40
N GLN A 430 -13.76 -2.20 -30.02
CA GLN A 430 -14.18 -1.70 -31.33
C GLN A 430 -13.77 -2.66 -32.46
N LEU A 431 -12.67 -3.40 -32.29
CA LEU A 431 -12.21 -4.43 -33.22
C LEU A 431 -13.11 -5.68 -33.22
N ASP A 432 -13.71 -6.02 -32.07
CA ASP A 432 -14.61 -7.17 -31.92
C ASP A 432 -16.04 -6.93 -32.47
N GLN A 433 -16.38 -5.71 -32.92
CA GLN A 433 -17.70 -5.41 -33.51
C GLN A 433 -17.74 -5.81 -35.01
N PRO A 434 -18.85 -6.43 -35.48
CA PRO A 434 -19.00 -6.83 -36.88
C PRO A 434 -18.97 -5.61 -37.82
N ASP A 435 -18.36 -5.76 -39.00
CA ASP A 435 -18.03 -4.68 -39.96
C ASP A 435 -19.22 -3.73 -40.29
N GLY A 436 -20.46 -4.19 -40.16
CA GLY A 436 -21.68 -3.45 -40.51
C GLY A 436 -22.17 -2.40 -39.50
N GLU A 437 -21.70 -2.40 -38.25
CA GLU A 437 -22.10 -1.43 -37.20
C GLU A 437 -21.01 -0.37 -36.92
N ARG A 438 -19.92 -0.35 -37.69
CA ARG A 438 -18.84 0.62 -37.52
C ARG A 438 -19.35 2.04 -37.84
N GLN A 439 -19.33 2.93 -36.85
CA GLN A 439 -19.64 4.36 -37.07
C GLN A 439 -18.66 4.98 -38.07
N VAL A 440 -19.19 5.76 -39.00
CA VAL A 440 -18.53 6.34 -40.20
C VAL A 440 -17.52 7.48 -39.88
N MET A 441 -16.91 7.51 -38.69
CA MET A 441 -15.97 8.56 -38.30
C MET A 441 -14.72 7.96 -37.61
N ASP A 442 -13.99 7.10 -38.31
CA ASP A 442 -12.64 6.70 -37.88
C ASP A 442 -11.63 7.70 -38.45
N THR A 443 -10.83 8.34 -37.59
CA THR A 443 -9.68 9.16 -38.00
C THR A 443 -8.52 8.23 -38.40
N GLU A 444 -7.66 8.61 -39.37
CA GLU A 444 -6.49 7.80 -39.80
C GLU A 444 -5.65 7.26 -38.62
N THR A 445 -5.55 8.05 -37.54
CA THR A 445 -4.86 7.67 -36.28
C THR A 445 -5.50 6.50 -35.52
N GLU A 446 -6.82 6.27 -35.62
CA GLU A 446 -7.47 5.12 -35.00
C GLU A 446 -7.23 3.84 -35.80
N GLU A 447 -7.16 3.92 -37.13
CA GLU A 447 -6.77 2.80 -37.97
C GLU A 447 -5.31 2.39 -37.71
N ASP A 448 -4.41 3.36 -37.57
CA ASP A 448 -3.00 3.11 -37.25
C ASP A 448 -2.82 2.48 -35.86
N LEU A 449 -3.55 2.97 -34.84
CA LEU A 449 -3.54 2.37 -33.50
C LEU A 449 -4.10 0.95 -33.50
N ARG A 450 -5.14 0.69 -34.31
CA ARG A 450 -5.74 -0.64 -34.47
C ARG A 450 -4.76 -1.61 -35.13
N ALA A 451 -3.98 -1.15 -36.10
CA ALA A 451 -2.96 -1.96 -36.77
C ALA A 451 -1.85 -2.44 -35.80
N VAL A 452 -1.57 -1.66 -34.74
CA VAL A 452 -0.52 -1.97 -33.75
C VAL A 452 -1.08 -2.52 -32.42
N TRP A 453 -2.41 -2.65 -32.30
CA TRP A 453 -3.06 -3.09 -31.07
C TRP A 453 -2.73 -4.54 -30.71
N THR A 454 -2.58 -4.81 -29.40
CA THR A 454 -2.32 -6.17 -28.89
C THR A 454 -3.22 -6.53 -27.70
N PRO A 455 -3.67 -7.78 -27.57
CA PRO A 455 -4.44 -8.23 -26.41
C PRO A 455 -3.59 -8.19 -25.12
N ALA A 456 -4.25 -8.35 -23.97
CA ALA A 456 -3.53 -8.46 -22.71
C ALA A 456 -2.56 -9.62 -22.69
N TRP A 457 -1.33 -9.36 -22.22
CA TRP A 457 -0.30 -10.38 -22.17
C TRP A 457 -0.74 -11.46 -21.20
N SER A 458 -0.59 -12.72 -21.61
CA SER A 458 -0.89 -13.84 -20.73
C SER A 458 0.05 -13.81 -19.52
N GLN A 459 -0.36 -14.41 -18.40
CA GLN A 459 0.54 -14.57 -17.25
C GLN A 459 1.82 -15.32 -17.63
N MET A 460 1.75 -16.25 -18.59
CA MET A 460 2.93 -16.96 -19.10
C MET A 460 3.89 -16.02 -19.83
N THR A 461 3.37 -15.08 -20.63
CA THR A 461 4.15 -14.05 -21.32
C THR A 461 4.82 -13.10 -20.32
N GLN A 462 4.05 -12.61 -19.35
CA GLN A 462 4.57 -11.73 -18.29
C GLN A 462 5.66 -12.42 -17.47
N LEU A 463 5.44 -13.69 -17.11
CA LEU A 463 6.36 -14.51 -16.35
C LEU A 463 7.65 -14.81 -17.14
N GLY A 464 7.54 -15.17 -18.42
CA GLY A 464 8.68 -15.44 -19.29
C GLY A 464 9.58 -14.22 -19.46
N LEU A 465 8.99 -13.08 -19.79
CA LEU A 465 9.71 -11.81 -19.95
C LEU A 465 10.33 -11.35 -18.63
N GLY A 466 9.56 -11.37 -17.53
CA GLY A 466 10.03 -10.95 -16.22
C GLY A 466 11.15 -11.84 -15.68
N SER A 467 11.05 -13.16 -15.86
CA SER A 467 12.12 -14.10 -15.46
C SER A 467 13.42 -13.85 -16.21
N TYR A 468 13.36 -13.55 -17.51
CA TYR A 468 14.56 -13.29 -18.30
C TYR A 468 15.24 -11.98 -17.90
N LEU A 469 14.48 -10.91 -17.70
CA LEU A 469 15.04 -9.62 -17.29
C LEU A 469 15.65 -9.68 -15.88
N VAL A 470 15.02 -10.42 -14.97
CA VAL A 470 15.57 -10.65 -13.63
C VAL A 470 16.84 -11.50 -13.71
N ASP A 471 16.89 -12.54 -14.54
CA ASP A 471 18.12 -13.31 -14.76
C ASP A 471 19.27 -12.44 -15.30
N ALA A 472 18.99 -11.60 -16.31
CA ALA A 472 19.96 -10.65 -16.83
C ALA A 472 20.47 -9.68 -15.74
N LEU A 473 19.58 -9.19 -14.85
CA LEU A 473 19.95 -8.35 -13.72
C LEU A 473 20.83 -9.09 -12.70
N LEU A 474 20.52 -10.35 -12.38
CA LEU A 474 21.30 -11.19 -11.46
C LEU A 474 22.76 -11.36 -11.94
N GLN A 475 22.97 -11.45 -13.26
CA GLN A 475 24.30 -11.63 -13.84
C GLN A 475 25.16 -10.35 -13.81
N VAL A 476 24.54 -9.17 -13.94
CA VAL A 476 25.25 -7.89 -14.04
C VAL A 476 25.37 -7.13 -12.73
N ALA A 477 24.39 -7.28 -11.82
CA ALA A 477 24.37 -6.52 -10.58
C ALA A 477 25.40 -7.07 -9.60
N LYS A 478 26.46 -6.30 -9.37
CA LYS A 478 27.57 -6.62 -8.47
C LYS A 478 27.77 -5.53 -7.43
N VAL A 479 28.33 -5.90 -6.29
CA VAL A 479 28.69 -5.01 -5.18
C VAL A 479 30.01 -5.43 -4.56
N ASP A 480 30.76 -4.46 -4.05
CA ASP A 480 32.01 -4.71 -3.35
C ASP A 480 31.74 -5.00 -1.87
N ARG A 481 32.18 -6.17 -1.40
CA ARG A 481 32.10 -6.57 0.00
C ARG A 481 33.49 -6.55 0.62
N THR A 482 33.63 -5.78 1.69
CA THR A 482 34.82 -5.78 2.55
C THR A 482 34.62 -6.77 3.70
N ALA A 483 35.50 -7.76 3.83
CA ALA A 483 35.53 -8.67 4.98
C ALA A 483 36.97 -8.77 5.53
N MET A 484 37.09 -9.03 6.83
CA MET A 484 38.38 -9.40 7.42
C MET A 484 38.56 -10.91 7.33
N ASP A 485 39.70 -11.34 6.81
CA ASP A 485 40.05 -12.76 6.82
C ASP A 485 40.27 -13.22 8.27
N PRO A 486 39.51 -14.22 8.76
CA PRO A 486 39.65 -14.71 10.13
C PRO A 486 41.03 -15.33 10.44
N ALA A 487 41.81 -15.73 9.42
CA ALA A 487 43.14 -16.30 9.61
C ALA A 487 44.28 -15.28 9.58
N THR A 488 44.18 -14.25 8.72
CA THR A 488 45.27 -13.28 8.49
C THR A 488 45.00 -11.89 9.05
N GLY A 489 43.73 -11.55 9.34
CA GLY A 489 43.32 -10.23 9.83
C GLY A 489 43.35 -9.12 8.77
N GLU A 490 43.71 -9.43 7.52
CA GLU A 490 43.75 -8.48 6.42
C GLU A 490 42.34 -8.14 5.91
N ARG A 491 42.14 -6.88 5.50
CA ARG A 491 40.89 -6.43 4.89
C ARG A 491 40.89 -6.81 3.41
N ILE A 492 40.07 -7.80 3.05
CA ILE A 492 39.88 -8.23 1.66
C ILE A 492 38.63 -7.54 1.11
N VAL A 493 38.76 -6.94 -0.07
CA VAL A 493 37.63 -6.40 -0.85
C VAL A 493 37.37 -7.36 -2.01
N GLU A 494 36.20 -7.99 -2.02
CA GLU A 494 35.78 -8.91 -3.08
C GLU A 494 34.51 -8.39 -3.75
N GLN A 495 34.45 -8.47 -5.08
CA GLN A 495 33.25 -8.14 -5.83
C GLN A 495 32.32 -9.36 -5.88
N GLN A 496 31.13 -9.24 -5.29
CA GLN A 496 30.11 -10.30 -5.22
C GLN A 496 28.83 -9.91 -5.96
N GLN A 497 27.98 -10.87 -6.29
CA GLN A 497 26.66 -10.60 -6.86
C GLN A 497 25.77 -9.87 -5.84
N ALA A 498 25.02 -8.87 -6.31
CA ALA A 498 24.07 -8.11 -5.50
C ALA A 498 22.82 -8.94 -5.17
N PHE A 499 22.44 -9.85 -6.07
CA PHE A 499 21.31 -10.76 -5.92
C PHE A 499 21.74 -12.20 -6.21
N THR A 500 21.18 -13.15 -5.48
CA THR A 500 21.43 -14.59 -5.67
C THR A 500 20.10 -15.33 -5.75
N HIS A 501 19.97 -16.28 -6.68
CA HIS A 501 18.82 -17.18 -6.76
C HIS A 501 19.10 -18.47 -5.99
N GLY A 502 18.11 -18.93 -5.22
CA GLY A 502 18.21 -20.15 -4.43
C GLY A 502 16.85 -20.80 -4.19
N TYR A 503 16.85 -21.86 -3.40
CA TYR A 503 15.63 -22.57 -3.00
C TYR A 503 15.58 -22.74 -1.49
N ASP A 504 14.42 -22.46 -0.93
CA ASP A 504 14.09 -22.75 0.46
C ASP A 504 13.05 -23.85 0.54
N TYR A 505 13.18 -24.73 1.54
CA TYR A 505 12.18 -25.75 1.82
C TYR A 505 11.27 -25.25 2.92
N MET A 506 10.00 -25.01 2.58
CA MET A 506 8.97 -24.68 3.55
C MET A 506 7.97 -25.83 3.61
N ARG A 507 7.84 -26.46 4.78
CA ARG A 507 6.93 -27.62 4.99
C ARG A 507 7.14 -28.72 3.95
N GLY A 508 8.40 -29.06 3.66
CA GLY A 508 8.79 -30.05 2.65
C GLY A 508 8.63 -29.61 1.19
N LYS A 509 7.99 -28.47 0.89
CA LYS A 509 7.84 -27.94 -0.46
C LYS A 509 9.01 -27.03 -0.83
N LYS A 510 9.59 -27.27 -2.01
CA LYS A 510 10.68 -26.46 -2.58
C LYS A 510 10.13 -25.14 -3.13
N LEU A 511 10.57 -24.03 -2.57
CA LEU A 511 10.21 -22.67 -2.96
C LEU A 511 11.43 -21.94 -3.55
N GLY A 512 11.27 -21.36 -4.73
CA GLY A 512 12.28 -20.47 -5.32
C GLY A 512 12.33 -19.10 -4.65
N VAL A 513 13.53 -18.66 -4.25
CA VAL A 513 13.77 -17.38 -3.61
C VAL A 513 14.90 -16.61 -4.30
N ILE A 514 14.81 -15.29 -4.34
CA ILE A 514 15.92 -14.40 -4.73
C ILE A 514 16.35 -13.66 -3.48
N ARG A 515 17.61 -13.82 -3.07
CA ARG A 515 18.21 -13.19 -1.90
C ARG A 515 19.12 -12.03 -2.28
N LEU A 516 19.08 -10.98 -1.47
CA LEU A 516 19.95 -9.83 -1.53
C LEU A 516 21.28 -10.18 -0.89
N ASN A 517 22.36 -9.59 -1.40
CA ASN A 517 23.64 -9.59 -0.70
C ASN A 517 23.48 -8.86 0.64
N PRO A 518 24.04 -9.35 1.76
CA PRO A 518 23.94 -8.68 3.06
C PRO A 518 24.37 -7.21 3.06
N VAL A 519 25.33 -6.84 2.19
CA VAL A 519 25.74 -5.44 2.03
C VAL A 519 24.63 -4.59 1.42
N VAL A 520 23.90 -5.12 0.45
CA VAL A 520 22.74 -4.45 -0.17
C VAL A 520 21.57 -4.40 0.82
N ALA A 521 21.31 -5.49 1.54
CA ALA A 521 20.27 -5.54 2.57
C ALA A 521 20.52 -4.51 3.68
N SER A 522 21.73 -4.47 4.25
CA SER A 522 22.10 -3.49 5.29
C SER A 522 22.03 -2.02 4.79
N ARG A 523 22.25 -1.79 3.50
CA ARG A 523 22.13 -0.46 2.89
C ARG A 523 20.70 -0.09 2.59
N LEU A 524 19.87 -1.04 2.16
CA LEU A 524 18.43 -0.85 2.00
C LEU A 524 17.76 -0.40 3.32
N GLN A 525 18.29 -0.86 4.46
CA GLN A 525 17.82 -0.46 5.79
C GLN A 525 18.25 0.95 6.21
N LYS A 526 19.43 1.40 5.76
CA LYS A 526 20.08 2.64 6.22
C LYS A 526 19.88 3.83 5.27
N ASP A 527 19.84 3.59 3.98
CA ASP A 527 19.72 4.61 2.93
C ASP A 527 18.25 4.98 2.70
N SER A 528 17.98 6.19 2.19
CA SER A 528 16.60 6.66 1.97
C SER A 528 15.86 5.81 0.92
N THR A 529 14.82 5.10 1.35
CA THR A 529 14.02 4.20 0.49
C THR A 529 12.95 4.91 -0.33
N LEU A 530 12.88 6.25 -0.28
CA LEU A 530 11.86 7.04 -0.95
C LEU A 530 11.85 6.91 -2.49
N LEU A 531 13.00 6.62 -3.08
CA LEU A 531 13.10 6.27 -4.51
C LEU A 531 12.41 4.96 -4.89
N MET A 532 12.17 4.09 -3.90
CA MET A 532 11.49 2.81 -4.05
C MET A 532 9.99 2.93 -3.74
N VAL A 533 9.58 4.02 -3.08
CA VAL A 533 8.18 4.39 -2.87
C VAL A 533 7.72 5.16 -4.10
N HIS A 534 7.08 4.48 -5.04
CA HIS A 534 6.32 5.19 -6.05
C HIS A 534 5.27 6.05 -5.31
N PRO A 535 5.16 7.37 -5.56
CA PRO A 535 4.20 8.26 -4.90
C PRO A 535 2.74 8.00 -5.31
N LYS A 536 2.43 6.78 -5.77
CA LYS A 536 1.17 6.42 -6.41
C LYS A 536 -0.01 6.50 -5.45
N HIS A 537 0.18 6.12 -4.18
CA HIS A 537 -0.90 6.04 -3.20
C HIS A 537 -0.50 6.69 -1.86
N LEU A 538 -0.06 7.95 -1.88
CA LEU A 538 0.08 8.77 -0.68
C LEU A 538 -1.25 9.50 -0.36
N PRO A 539 -1.43 10.06 0.85
CA PRO A 539 -2.55 10.94 1.15
C PRO A 539 -2.67 12.10 0.15
N MET A 540 -3.88 12.59 -0.09
CA MET A 540 -4.13 13.67 -1.06
C MET A 540 -4.09 15.03 -0.38
N LEU A 541 -3.40 16.02 -0.96
CA LEU A 541 -3.37 17.41 -0.45
C LEU A 541 -4.67 18.19 -0.75
N VAL A 542 -5.58 17.61 -1.53
CA VAL A 542 -6.87 18.20 -1.88
C VAL A 542 -7.96 17.15 -1.75
N GLN A 543 -9.20 17.62 -1.66
CA GLN A 543 -10.35 16.75 -1.57
C GLN A 543 -10.36 15.73 -2.72
N PRO A 544 -10.57 14.43 -2.43
CA PRO A 544 -10.66 13.39 -3.44
C PRO A 544 -11.78 13.65 -4.44
N ARG A 545 -11.61 13.11 -5.65
CA ARG A 545 -12.67 13.09 -6.66
C ARG A 545 -13.80 12.18 -6.18
N ALA A 546 -15.03 12.65 -6.29
CA ALA A 546 -16.23 11.86 -6.00
C ALA A 546 -16.30 10.60 -6.88
N TRP A 547 -16.82 9.51 -6.33
CA TRP A 547 -17.04 8.27 -7.06
C TRP A 547 -18.22 8.41 -8.03
N GLU A 548 -17.94 8.31 -9.33
CA GLU A 548 -18.94 8.38 -10.41
C GLU A 548 -19.13 7.02 -11.10
N ASP A 549 -18.07 6.21 -11.13
CA ASP A 549 -18.06 4.87 -11.71
C ASP A 549 -17.02 4.01 -10.99
N ILE A 550 -17.00 2.72 -11.30
CA ILE A 550 -16.18 1.68 -10.66
C ILE A 550 -14.69 1.99 -10.70
N GLU A 551 -14.21 2.69 -11.71
CA GLU A 551 -12.81 3.07 -11.88
C GLU A 551 -12.61 4.61 -11.88
N VAL A 552 -13.64 5.37 -11.51
CA VAL A 552 -13.66 6.84 -11.54
C VAL A 552 -14.05 7.39 -10.17
N GLY A 553 -13.04 7.74 -9.37
CA GLY A 553 -13.19 8.30 -8.02
C GLY A 553 -11.89 8.14 -7.21
N GLY A 554 -11.81 8.80 -6.06
CA GLY A 554 -10.62 8.82 -5.22
C GLY A 554 -9.57 9.82 -5.71
N TYR A 555 -8.47 9.35 -6.30
CA TYR A 555 -7.39 10.22 -6.78
C TYR A 555 -7.81 11.12 -7.95
N LEU A 556 -7.07 12.21 -8.16
CA LEU A 556 -7.37 13.11 -9.27
C LEU A 556 -7.04 12.47 -10.62
N THR A 557 -5.95 11.70 -10.66
CA THR A 557 -5.31 11.25 -11.91
C THR A 557 -5.16 9.74 -12.00
N HIS A 558 -4.82 9.12 -10.87
CA HIS A 558 -4.74 7.67 -10.77
C HIS A 558 -6.15 7.08 -10.67
N LYS A 559 -6.48 6.16 -11.58
CA LYS A 559 -7.71 5.37 -11.42
C LYS A 559 -7.48 4.35 -10.31
N VAL A 560 -8.48 4.08 -9.50
CA VAL A 560 -8.46 2.96 -8.55
C VAL A 560 -9.82 2.30 -8.64
N PRO A 561 -9.91 0.96 -8.66
CA PRO A 561 -11.21 0.32 -8.59
C PRO A 561 -11.85 0.62 -7.23
N VAL A 562 -13.15 0.96 -7.22
CA VAL A 562 -13.93 1.19 -6.01
C VAL A 562 -13.89 -0.04 -5.10
N MET A 563 -13.91 -1.24 -5.68
CA MET A 563 -13.84 -2.52 -4.98
C MET A 563 -12.47 -3.19 -5.18
N ARG A 564 -11.87 -3.65 -4.08
CA ARG A 564 -10.67 -4.49 -4.05
C ARG A 564 -11.06 -5.95 -4.31
N TYR A 565 -10.79 -6.45 -5.52
CA TYR A 565 -11.00 -7.86 -5.87
C TYR A 565 -9.70 -8.51 -6.40
N LYS A 566 -9.40 -9.74 -5.95
CA LYS A 566 -8.20 -10.52 -6.32
C LYS A 566 -8.36 -11.16 -7.70
N GLU A 567 -8.30 -10.36 -8.76
CA GLU A 567 -8.33 -10.81 -10.16
C GLU A 567 -9.59 -11.63 -10.56
N SER A 568 -10.67 -11.59 -9.77
CA SER A 568 -11.95 -12.25 -10.07
C SER A 568 -12.70 -11.50 -11.18
N THR A 569 -12.85 -12.16 -12.32
CA THR A 569 -13.61 -11.64 -13.48
C THR A 569 -15.10 -11.55 -13.19
N GLU A 570 -15.63 -12.48 -12.39
CA GLU A 570 -17.04 -12.56 -11.99
C GLU A 570 -17.44 -11.33 -11.16
N GLN A 571 -16.68 -11.03 -10.10
CA GLN A 571 -16.90 -9.85 -9.25
C GLN A 571 -16.91 -8.56 -10.08
N ARG A 572 -15.93 -8.41 -10.99
CA ARG A 572 -15.85 -7.25 -11.87
C ARG A 572 -17.07 -7.12 -12.80
N THR A 573 -17.62 -8.23 -13.26
CA THR A 573 -18.75 -8.24 -14.20
C THR A 573 -20.04 -7.83 -13.50
N TYR A 574 -20.31 -8.40 -12.31
CA TYR A 574 -21.45 -7.99 -11.49
C TYR A 574 -21.39 -6.52 -11.08
N LEU A 575 -20.21 -6.06 -10.65
CA LEU A 575 -20.02 -4.67 -10.27
C LEU A 575 -20.28 -3.71 -11.46
N ARG A 576 -19.80 -4.07 -12.67
CA ARG A 576 -20.08 -3.32 -13.91
C ARG A 576 -21.56 -3.26 -14.26
N ALA A 577 -22.27 -4.36 -14.10
CA ALA A 577 -23.72 -4.38 -14.32
C ALA A 577 -24.45 -3.48 -13.30
N ALA A 578 -24.08 -3.54 -12.02
CA ALA A 578 -24.70 -2.71 -10.98
C ALA A 578 -24.43 -1.20 -11.16
N SER A 579 -23.21 -0.82 -11.53
CA SER A 579 -22.87 0.58 -11.83
C SER A 579 -23.64 1.08 -13.07
N ALA A 580 -23.71 0.27 -14.14
CA ALA A 580 -24.45 0.64 -15.35
C ALA A 580 -25.95 0.83 -15.10
N ASN A 581 -26.53 0.05 -14.17
CA ASN A 581 -27.94 0.12 -13.77
C ASN A 581 -28.24 1.15 -12.68
N LYS A 582 -27.25 1.94 -12.24
CA LYS A 582 -27.43 2.96 -11.19
C LYS A 582 -27.92 2.42 -9.84
N HIS A 583 -27.35 1.30 -9.42
CA HIS A 583 -27.63 0.70 -8.11
C HIS A 583 -26.53 0.99 -7.06
N MET A 584 -25.47 1.73 -7.42
CA MET A 584 -24.26 1.89 -6.60
C MET A 584 -24.10 3.29 -5.98
N GLU A 585 -25.02 4.20 -6.27
CA GLU A 585 -24.94 5.63 -5.98
C GLU A 585 -24.89 5.91 -4.48
N ALA A 586 -25.66 5.16 -3.69
CA ALA A 586 -25.64 5.29 -2.23
C ALA A 586 -24.28 4.83 -1.65
N VAL A 587 -23.66 3.81 -2.24
CA VAL A 587 -22.33 3.32 -1.84
C VAL A 587 -21.26 4.36 -2.21
N TYR A 588 -21.32 4.91 -3.43
CA TYR A 588 -20.42 5.97 -3.88
C TYR A 588 -20.49 7.19 -2.96
N HIS A 589 -21.70 7.68 -2.67
CA HIS A 589 -21.89 8.80 -1.75
C HIS A 589 -21.34 8.52 -0.35
N GLY A 590 -21.57 7.32 0.20
CA GLY A 590 -21.01 6.94 1.51
C GLY A 590 -19.48 6.94 1.53
N LEU A 591 -18.84 6.42 0.46
CA LEU A 591 -17.38 6.44 0.31
C LEU A 591 -16.84 7.86 0.12
N ASP A 592 -17.57 8.73 -0.59
CA ASP A 592 -17.20 10.12 -0.79
C ASP A 592 -17.22 10.91 0.52
N VAL A 593 -18.20 10.66 1.39
CA VAL A 593 -18.23 11.26 2.73
C VAL A 593 -16.97 10.90 3.51
N LEU A 594 -16.63 9.61 3.60
CA LEU A 594 -15.42 9.14 4.29
C LEU A 594 -14.14 9.72 3.68
N SER A 595 -14.11 9.85 2.35
CA SER A 595 -12.97 10.41 1.62
C SER A 595 -12.83 11.92 1.76
N SER A 596 -13.94 12.62 2.05
CA SER A 596 -13.98 14.08 2.17
C SER A 596 -13.50 14.60 3.53
N THR A 597 -13.27 13.72 4.51
CA THR A 597 -12.85 14.11 5.85
C THR A 597 -11.40 14.62 5.83
N PRO A 598 -11.16 15.89 6.23
CA PRO A 598 -9.81 16.45 6.27
C PRO A 598 -9.05 15.95 7.50
N TRP A 599 -7.77 15.64 7.31
CA TRP A 599 -6.84 15.18 8.32
C TRP A 599 -5.62 16.10 8.41
N ALA A 600 -5.00 16.14 9.58
CA ALA A 600 -3.76 16.85 9.85
C ALA A 600 -2.88 16.03 10.81
N ILE A 601 -1.57 16.25 10.76
CA ILE A 601 -0.62 15.59 11.66
C ILE A 601 -0.60 16.29 13.03
N ASN A 602 -0.71 15.51 14.09
CA ASN A 602 -0.54 15.98 15.45
C ASN A 602 0.94 16.28 15.72
N ARG A 603 1.33 17.55 15.56
CA ARG A 603 2.73 17.99 15.71
C ARG A 603 3.32 17.66 17.08
N LYS A 604 2.55 17.79 18.17
CA LYS A 604 3.04 17.50 19.53
C LYS A 604 3.44 16.03 19.67
N ILE A 605 2.60 15.13 19.16
CA ILE A 605 2.89 13.68 19.16
C ILE A 605 4.06 13.38 18.23
N PHE A 606 4.10 13.96 17.04
CA PHE A 606 5.21 13.79 16.11
C PHE A 606 6.56 14.16 16.73
N ASP A 607 6.65 15.27 17.47
CA ASP A 607 7.88 15.72 18.12
C ASP A 607 8.33 14.76 19.25
N VAL A 608 7.38 14.24 20.05
CA VAL A 608 7.67 13.23 21.10
C VAL A 608 8.12 11.91 20.47
N VAL A 609 7.41 11.45 19.45
CA VAL A 609 7.74 10.24 18.70
C VAL A 609 9.15 10.35 18.08
N LEU A 610 9.46 11.49 17.45
CA LEU A 610 10.77 11.71 16.86
C LEU A 610 11.89 11.70 17.91
N SER A 611 11.63 12.30 19.07
CA SER A 611 12.57 12.28 20.20
C SER A 611 12.80 10.86 20.70
N ALA A 612 11.72 10.10 20.92
CA ALA A 612 11.77 8.69 21.32
C ALA A 612 12.52 7.82 20.28
N TRP A 613 12.21 7.98 19.00
CA TRP A 613 12.85 7.28 17.89
C TRP A 613 14.37 7.47 17.86
N ASN A 614 14.81 8.72 18.09
CA ASN A 614 16.22 9.09 18.07
C ASN A 614 17.02 8.51 19.24
N THR A 615 16.38 8.16 20.36
CA THR A 615 17.06 7.49 21.48
C THR A 615 17.49 6.06 21.13
N GLY A 616 16.79 5.40 20.21
CA GLY A 616 16.97 3.98 19.87
C GLY A 616 16.47 2.99 20.92
N GLU A 617 15.87 3.45 22.02
CA GLU A 617 15.34 2.59 23.08
C GLU A 617 13.93 2.08 22.75
N PRO A 618 13.54 0.92 23.29
CA PRO A 618 12.17 0.44 23.17
C PRO A 618 11.25 1.33 24.02
N ILE A 619 10.29 2.00 23.38
CA ILE A 619 9.30 2.89 24.03
C ILE A 619 7.93 2.62 23.40
N ALA A 620 6.93 2.28 24.23
CA ALA A 620 5.62 1.84 23.76
C ALA A 620 5.77 0.74 22.68
N ASP A 621 5.19 0.95 21.50
CA ASP A 621 5.27 0.02 20.37
C ASP A 621 6.50 0.22 19.47
N ILE A 622 7.45 1.10 19.83
CA ILE A 622 8.68 1.30 19.05
C ILE A 622 9.69 0.21 19.44
N PRO A 623 10.09 -0.69 18.52
CA PRO A 623 11.12 -1.69 18.82
C PRO A 623 12.48 -1.04 19.02
N ALA A 624 13.36 -1.67 19.81
CA ALA A 624 14.73 -1.19 20.03
C ALA A 624 15.53 -1.11 18.71
N SER A 625 16.49 -0.19 18.62
CA SER A 625 17.42 -0.15 17.48
C SER A 625 18.34 -1.37 17.49
N GLU A 626 18.86 -1.78 16.33
CA GLU A 626 19.79 -2.92 16.23
C GLU A 626 20.98 -2.82 17.19
N ASP A 627 21.50 -1.61 17.41
CA ASP A 627 22.62 -1.37 18.32
C ASP A 627 22.26 -1.57 19.81
N LYS A 628 20.98 -1.43 20.17
CA LYS A 628 20.48 -1.55 21.56
C LYS A 628 19.69 -2.85 21.79
N ALA A 629 19.31 -3.54 20.73
CA ALA A 629 18.57 -4.79 20.80
C ALA A 629 19.49 -5.92 21.30
N THR A 630 19.03 -6.63 22.32
CA THR A 630 19.72 -7.82 22.84
C THR A 630 18.81 -9.03 22.61
N TYR A 631 19.29 -10.00 21.83
CA TYR A 631 18.61 -11.27 21.62
C TYR A 631 19.51 -12.38 22.15
N ASP A 632 19.12 -12.98 23.27
CA ASP A 632 19.86 -14.08 23.86
C ASP A 632 19.73 -15.33 22.99
N LEU A 633 20.76 -15.61 22.20
CA LEU A 633 20.87 -16.90 21.52
C LEU A 633 21.22 -17.96 22.58
N PRO A 634 20.47 -19.08 22.63
CA PRO A 634 20.82 -20.16 23.55
C PRO A 634 22.27 -20.62 23.29
N PRO A 635 23.00 -21.10 24.31
CA PRO A 635 24.36 -21.60 24.10
C PRO A 635 24.31 -22.78 23.12
N ARG A 636 25.25 -22.80 22.16
CA ARG A 636 25.35 -23.87 21.17
C ARG A 636 25.62 -25.20 21.85
N ASP A 637 24.72 -26.15 21.67
CA ASP A 637 24.88 -27.48 22.25
C ASP A 637 26.08 -28.22 21.62
N VAL A 638 26.97 -28.70 22.48
CA VAL A 638 28.18 -29.47 22.13
C VAL A 638 27.99 -30.96 22.47
N SER A 639 26.89 -31.32 23.15
CA SER A 639 26.65 -32.66 23.71
C SER A 639 26.21 -33.71 22.68
N GLY A 640 25.74 -33.30 21.50
CA GLY A 640 25.42 -34.19 20.38
C GLY A 640 24.07 -34.90 20.45
N ASP A 641 23.23 -34.63 21.47
CA ASP A 641 21.89 -35.19 21.62
C ASP A 641 20.90 -34.59 20.58
N PRO A 642 20.21 -35.40 19.76
CA PRO A 642 19.20 -34.92 18.82
C PRO A 642 18.07 -34.09 19.44
N GLN A 643 17.61 -34.41 20.67
CA GLN A 643 16.50 -33.70 21.31
C GLN A 643 16.92 -32.30 21.78
N GLN A 644 18.07 -32.20 22.48
CA GLN A 644 18.61 -30.92 22.91
C GLN A 644 19.01 -30.04 21.71
N ARG A 645 19.53 -30.64 20.64
CA ARG A 645 19.77 -29.94 19.38
C ARG A 645 18.48 -29.40 18.77
N ALA A 646 17.39 -30.15 18.79
CA ALA A 646 16.09 -29.68 18.30
C ALA A 646 15.58 -28.49 19.11
N ILE A 647 15.65 -28.57 20.45
CA ILE A 647 15.28 -27.47 21.36
C ILE A 647 16.15 -26.23 21.14
N TYR A 648 17.47 -26.42 20.97
CA TYR A 648 18.39 -25.33 20.63
C TYR A 648 18.02 -24.66 19.30
N VAL A 649 17.79 -25.45 18.26
CA VAL A 649 17.44 -24.95 16.93
C VAL A 649 16.12 -24.18 17.00
N ASP A 650 15.14 -24.69 17.74
CA ASP A 650 13.84 -24.06 17.91
C ASP A 650 13.94 -22.71 18.65
N LYS A 651 14.63 -22.68 19.80
CA LYS A 651 14.89 -21.45 20.55
C LYS A 651 15.71 -20.43 19.75
N ALA A 652 16.73 -20.88 19.02
CA ALA A 652 17.53 -20.01 18.16
C ALA A 652 16.70 -19.46 16.99
N LYS A 653 15.84 -20.28 16.37
CA LYS A 653 14.90 -19.84 15.33
C LYS A 653 13.92 -18.80 15.87
N SER A 654 13.38 -19.01 17.06
CA SER A 654 12.46 -18.10 17.73
C SER A 654 13.11 -16.76 18.05
N ALA A 655 14.33 -16.76 18.61
CA ALA A 655 15.09 -15.54 18.88
C ALA A 655 15.40 -14.76 17.58
N LEU A 656 15.84 -15.46 16.53
CA LEU A 656 16.06 -14.84 15.22
C LEU A 656 14.75 -14.37 14.57
N ALA A 657 13.62 -15.04 14.81
CA ALA A 657 12.31 -14.63 14.33
C ALA A 657 11.85 -13.34 14.99
N GLN A 658 12.04 -13.22 16.31
CA GLN A 658 11.76 -11.98 17.04
C GLN A 658 12.61 -10.83 16.52
N SER A 659 13.92 -11.05 16.35
CA SER A 659 14.81 -10.03 15.77
C SER A 659 14.36 -9.53 14.39
N ARG A 660 13.87 -10.44 13.54
CA ARG A 660 13.31 -10.08 12.23
C ARG A 660 12.01 -9.31 12.35
N LYS A 661 11.13 -9.70 13.27
CA LYS A 661 9.87 -9.02 13.53
C LYS A 661 10.11 -7.58 13.97
N ASP A 662 10.98 -7.38 14.95
CA ASP A 662 11.35 -6.06 15.47
C ASP A 662 11.96 -5.18 14.38
N HIS A 663 12.80 -5.77 13.51
CA HIS A 663 13.36 -5.08 12.35
C HIS A 663 12.28 -4.62 11.34
N ASN A 664 11.34 -5.51 11.00
CA ASN A 664 10.25 -5.19 10.08
C ASN A 664 9.32 -4.11 10.65
N GLU A 665 8.99 -4.20 11.92
CA GLU A 665 8.19 -3.20 12.64
C GLU A 665 8.89 -1.85 12.67
N ARG A 666 10.21 -1.83 12.92
CA ARG A 666 11.03 -0.61 12.89
C ARG A 666 11.07 0.01 11.48
N CYS A 667 11.14 -0.78 10.42
CA CYS A 667 11.03 -0.28 9.04
C CYS A 667 9.66 0.33 8.76
N LYS A 668 8.58 -0.35 9.15
CA LYS A 668 7.20 0.16 9.03
C LYS A 668 7.05 1.50 9.77
N PHE A 669 7.59 1.60 10.98
CA PHE A 669 7.59 2.81 11.79
C PHE A 669 8.28 3.98 11.09
N ASN A 670 9.47 3.73 10.55
CA ASN A 670 10.23 4.72 9.80
C ASN A 670 9.43 5.24 8.58
N TYR A 671 8.75 4.36 7.85
CA TYR A 671 7.87 4.75 6.75
C TYR A 671 6.74 5.69 7.21
N ASN A 672 6.03 5.32 8.27
CA ASN A 672 4.94 6.14 8.79
C ASN A 672 5.42 7.51 9.28
N LEU A 673 6.58 7.55 9.95
CA LEU A 673 7.17 8.78 10.47
C LEU A 673 7.62 9.72 9.35
N GLU A 674 8.26 9.22 8.29
CA GLU A 674 8.68 10.06 7.17
C GLU A 674 7.49 10.58 6.35
N ILE A 675 6.43 9.79 6.20
CA ILE A 675 5.17 10.27 5.60
C ILE A 675 4.56 11.35 6.51
N ALA A 676 4.45 11.12 7.81
CA ALA A 676 3.91 12.12 8.74
C ALA A 676 4.72 13.43 8.70
N ARG A 677 6.05 13.34 8.63
CA ARG A 677 6.93 14.51 8.50
C ARG A 677 6.64 15.31 7.23
N ALA A 678 6.38 14.64 6.10
CA ALA A 678 6.08 15.27 4.83
C ALA A 678 4.80 16.11 4.85
N TYR A 679 3.79 15.68 5.62
CA TYR A 679 2.48 16.32 5.73
C TYR A 679 2.31 17.19 6.99
N LEU A 680 3.40 17.47 7.72
CA LEU A 680 3.33 18.12 9.05
C LEU A 680 2.60 19.47 9.05
N ASN A 681 2.69 20.23 7.96
CA ASN A 681 2.06 21.56 7.82
C ASN A 681 0.89 21.58 6.82
N ASP A 682 0.50 20.43 6.29
CA ASP A 682 -0.54 20.32 5.26
C ASP A 682 -1.80 19.67 5.85
N THR A 683 -2.96 20.15 5.40
CA THR A 683 -4.22 19.38 5.54
C THR A 683 -4.32 18.43 4.36
N PHE A 684 -4.63 17.17 4.64
CA PHE A 684 -4.71 16.12 3.63
C PHE A 684 -5.97 15.27 3.79
N TYR A 685 -6.24 14.46 2.78
CA TYR A 685 -7.43 13.63 2.66
C TYR A 685 -7.03 12.21 2.32
N LEU A 686 -7.84 11.26 2.79
CA LEU A 686 -7.60 9.85 2.59
C LEU A 686 -8.72 9.29 1.71
N PRO A 687 -8.49 9.12 0.39
CA PRO A 687 -9.52 8.54 -0.47
C PRO A 687 -9.79 7.10 -0.05
N HIS A 688 -11.06 6.71 -0.01
CA HIS A 688 -11.50 5.36 0.40
C HIS A 688 -11.90 4.51 -0.80
N SER A 689 -11.59 3.22 -0.69
CA SER A 689 -12.10 2.12 -1.52
C SER A 689 -12.77 1.11 -0.60
N MET A 690 -13.29 0.01 -1.12
CA MET A 690 -13.95 -1.02 -0.31
C MET A 690 -13.50 -2.43 -0.68
N ASP A 691 -13.66 -3.39 0.23
CA ASP A 691 -13.52 -4.81 -0.10
C ASP A 691 -14.75 -5.35 -0.85
N PHE A 692 -14.75 -6.62 -1.23
CA PHE A 692 -15.89 -7.23 -1.92
C PHE A 692 -17.16 -7.34 -1.06
N ARG A 693 -17.07 -7.14 0.25
CA ARG A 693 -18.18 -7.24 1.20
C ARG A 693 -18.86 -5.89 1.45
N GLY A 694 -18.18 -4.78 1.17
CA GLY A 694 -18.67 -3.43 1.44
C GLY A 694 -17.80 -2.60 2.37
N ARG A 695 -16.87 -3.21 3.12
CA ARG A 695 -16.10 -2.50 4.16
C ARG A 695 -15.17 -1.49 3.53
N ALA A 696 -15.22 -0.25 3.99
CA ALA A 696 -14.38 0.83 3.48
C ALA A 696 -12.95 0.77 4.06
N TYR A 697 -11.97 1.09 3.23
CA TYR A 697 -10.55 1.13 3.53
C TYR A 697 -9.89 2.33 2.82
N PRO A 698 -9.08 3.13 3.51
CA PRO A 698 -8.21 4.11 2.87
C PRO A 698 -7.35 3.47 1.78
N ILE A 699 -7.27 4.10 0.61
CA ILE A 699 -6.41 3.66 -0.50
C ILE A 699 -4.92 3.81 -0.15
N PRO A 700 -4.46 4.90 0.52
CA PRO A 700 -3.10 4.98 1.04
C PRO A 700 -2.84 3.87 2.07
N PRO A 701 -1.84 2.98 1.86
CA PRO A 701 -1.67 1.77 2.68
C PRO A 701 -0.84 1.97 3.95
N HIS A 702 -0.17 3.12 4.12
CA HIS A 702 0.78 3.36 5.21
C HIS A 702 0.14 4.16 6.35
N LEU A 703 0.23 5.50 6.29
CA LEU A 703 -0.35 6.38 7.30
C LEU A 703 -1.87 6.51 7.11
N SER A 704 -2.65 5.82 7.95
CA SER A 704 -4.11 5.89 7.93
C SER A 704 -4.73 5.58 9.31
N PRO A 705 -5.99 6.00 9.58
CA PRO A 705 -6.69 5.71 10.83
C PRO A 705 -6.91 4.22 11.11
N VAL A 706 -6.90 3.38 10.07
CA VAL A 706 -7.03 1.92 10.19
C VAL A 706 -5.74 1.27 10.74
N GLY A 707 -4.63 2.02 10.75
CA GLY A 707 -3.34 1.56 11.24
C GLY A 707 -3.26 1.32 12.75
N ASP A 708 -2.03 1.18 13.23
CA ASP A 708 -1.69 0.98 14.65
C ASP A 708 -1.92 2.23 15.50
N ASP A 709 -1.82 2.09 16.83
CA ASP A 709 -2.03 3.17 17.80
C ASP A 709 -1.20 4.42 17.47
N LEU A 710 0.06 4.25 17.04
CA LEU A 710 0.89 5.34 16.54
C LEU A 710 0.22 6.10 15.39
N CYS A 711 -0.24 5.40 14.35
CA CYS A 711 -0.92 6.04 13.22
C CYS A 711 -2.12 6.86 13.70
N ARG A 712 -2.90 6.33 14.64
CA ARG A 712 -4.08 7.01 15.19
C ARG A 712 -3.69 8.22 16.04
N GLY A 713 -2.69 8.10 16.92
CA GLY A 713 -2.20 9.21 17.75
C GLY A 713 -1.55 10.34 16.93
N LEU A 714 -0.96 10.01 15.77
CA LEU A 714 -0.42 11.01 14.84
C LEU A 714 -1.49 11.76 14.05
N LEU A 715 -2.71 11.25 13.96
CA LEU A 715 -3.77 11.81 13.11
C LEU A 715 -4.78 12.60 13.93
N THR A 716 -5.10 13.81 13.47
CA THR A 716 -6.18 14.66 14.00
C THR A 716 -7.04 15.16 12.84
N PHE A 717 -8.25 15.63 13.11
CA PHE A 717 -9.05 16.27 12.07
C PHE A 717 -8.39 17.58 11.61
N GLY A 718 -8.46 17.87 10.31
CA GLY A 718 -7.95 19.12 9.75
C GLY A 718 -8.81 20.33 10.14
N GLU A 719 -10.10 20.09 10.37
CA GLU A 719 -11.03 21.07 10.93
C GLU A 719 -10.95 21.05 12.47
N ARG A 720 -11.18 22.21 13.10
CA ARG A 720 -11.30 22.33 14.56
C ARG A 720 -12.74 22.73 14.90
N ARG A 721 -13.26 22.23 16.02
CA ARG A 721 -14.59 22.60 16.52
C ARG A 721 -14.55 22.94 18.01
N PRO A 722 -15.31 23.96 18.46
CA PRO A 722 -15.42 24.28 19.88
C PRO A 722 -16.03 23.10 20.64
N LEU A 723 -15.51 22.80 21.84
CA LEU A 723 -16.01 21.68 22.66
C LEU A 723 -17.49 21.84 23.06
N GLY A 724 -17.94 23.07 23.28
CA GLY A 724 -19.27 23.35 23.80
C GLY A 724 -19.50 22.74 25.18
N LYS A 725 -20.77 22.60 25.57
CA LYS A 725 -21.17 22.17 26.92
C LYS A 725 -20.86 20.70 27.23
N VAL A 726 -20.83 19.85 26.20
CA VAL A 726 -20.68 18.39 26.35
C VAL A 726 -19.31 17.89 25.91
N GLY A 727 -18.60 18.62 25.03
CA GLY A 727 -17.35 18.12 24.43
C GLY A 727 -16.23 17.92 25.45
N LEU A 728 -16.15 18.75 26.50
CA LEU A 728 -15.15 18.54 27.55
C LEU A 728 -15.36 17.20 28.27
N LYS A 729 -16.61 16.84 28.58
CA LYS A 729 -16.96 15.55 29.17
C LYS A 729 -16.59 14.40 28.24
N TRP A 730 -16.87 14.54 26.94
CA TRP A 730 -16.52 13.51 25.96
C TRP A 730 -15.01 13.35 25.74
N LEU A 731 -14.20 14.42 25.87
CA LEU A 731 -12.74 14.29 25.91
C LEU A 731 -12.24 13.54 27.16
N GLN A 732 -12.86 13.78 28.32
CA GLN A 732 -12.55 13.04 29.56
C GLN A 732 -12.91 11.54 29.44
N ILE A 733 -14.06 11.25 28.81
CA ILE A 733 -14.47 9.88 28.49
C ILE A 733 -13.49 9.24 27.51
N GLN A 734 -13.11 9.96 26.45
CA GLN A 734 -12.14 9.51 25.45
C GLN A 734 -10.81 9.11 26.10
N LEU A 735 -10.29 9.92 27.04
CA LEU A 735 -9.08 9.59 27.79
C LEU A 735 -9.22 8.27 28.55
N SER A 736 -10.36 8.08 29.21
CA SER A 736 -10.64 6.86 29.98
C SER A 736 -10.76 5.64 29.08
N ASN A 737 -11.35 5.80 27.89
CA ASN A 737 -11.50 4.73 26.91
C ASN A 737 -10.12 4.26 26.42
N VAL A 738 -9.25 5.18 25.97
CA VAL A 738 -7.89 4.83 25.48
C VAL A 738 -6.95 4.36 26.59
N TYR A 739 -7.24 4.72 27.85
CA TYR A 739 -6.52 4.17 29.00
C TYR A 739 -6.91 2.72 29.31
N GLY A 740 -8.06 2.25 28.85
CA GLY A 740 -8.61 0.92 29.11
C GLY A 740 -9.67 0.86 30.23
N TYR A 741 -10.17 2.01 30.70
CA TYR A 741 -11.26 2.13 31.68
C TYR A 741 -12.64 2.28 31.00
N ASP A 742 -12.91 1.44 30.00
CA ASP A 742 -14.07 1.53 29.10
C ASP A 742 -15.31 0.74 29.59
N LYS A 743 -15.25 0.11 30.78
CA LYS A 743 -16.35 -0.69 31.36
C LYS A 743 -17.17 0.02 32.41
N ALA A 744 -16.77 1.22 32.79
CA ALA A 744 -17.51 2.06 33.72
C ALA A 744 -18.63 2.84 33.00
N SER A 745 -19.55 3.43 33.75
CA SER A 745 -20.53 4.37 33.18
C SER A 745 -19.84 5.61 32.62
N PHE A 746 -20.47 6.33 31.70
CA PHE A 746 -19.88 7.56 31.14
C PHE A 746 -19.53 8.61 32.21
N ASP A 747 -20.30 8.67 33.31
CA ASP A 747 -20.00 9.58 34.42
C ASP A 747 -18.80 9.12 35.25
N GLU A 748 -18.65 7.82 35.48
CA GLU A 748 -17.49 7.24 36.14
C GLU A 748 -16.22 7.42 35.30
N ARG A 749 -16.31 7.28 33.98
CA ARG A 749 -15.20 7.57 33.05
C ARG A 749 -14.82 9.05 33.08
N ALA A 750 -15.79 9.96 33.02
CA ALA A 750 -15.47 11.39 33.13
C ALA A 750 -14.77 11.74 34.46
N ARG A 751 -15.17 11.11 35.58
CA ARG A 751 -14.52 11.28 36.89
C ARG A 751 -13.11 10.71 36.92
N PHE A 752 -12.87 9.55 36.30
CA PHE A 752 -11.53 8.97 36.23
C PHE A 752 -10.49 9.95 35.66
N ALA A 753 -10.84 10.70 34.60
CA ALA A 753 -9.98 11.73 34.06
C ALA A 753 -9.77 12.92 35.02
N GLN A 754 -10.79 13.30 35.79
CA GLN A 754 -10.69 14.37 36.80
C GLN A 754 -9.81 13.96 37.98
N ASP A 755 -9.92 12.72 38.43
CA ASP A 755 -9.13 12.18 39.54
C ASP A 755 -7.63 12.08 39.18
N HIS A 756 -7.29 11.94 37.89
CA HIS A 756 -5.93 11.85 37.37
C HIS A 756 -5.44 13.14 36.70
N GLU A 757 -6.06 14.29 36.99
CA GLU A 757 -5.72 15.58 36.36
C GLU A 757 -4.23 15.94 36.50
N ALA A 758 -3.61 15.63 37.65
CA ALA A 758 -2.18 15.85 37.89
C ALA A 758 -1.29 15.00 36.97
N ASP A 759 -1.65 13.73 36.75
CA ASP A 759 -0.92 12.82 35.86
C ASP A 759 -1.07 13.21 34.38
N ILE A 760 -2.24 13.76 34.03
CA ILE A 760 -2.52 14.29 32.69
C ILE A 760 -1.64 15.50 32.40
N PHE A 761 -1.56 16.45 33.33
CA PHE A 761 -0.68 17.61 33.18
C PHE A 761 0.79 17.23 33.12
N ASP A 762 1.25 16.30 33.96
CA ASP A 762 2.64 15.81 33.92
C ASP A 762 2.96 15.13 32.59
N SER A 763 2.05 14.28 32.09
CA SER A 763 2.21 13.59 30.81
C SER A 763 2.24 14.56 29.62
N ALA A 764 1.47 15.66 29.67
CA ALA A 764 1.47 16.67 28.63
C ALA A 764 2.67 17.62 28.70
N ASP A 765 3.13 18.01 29.89
CA ASP A 765 4.25 18.95 30.02
C ASP A 765 5.61 18.28 29.87
N ARG A 766 5.75 17.04 30.36
CA ARG A 766 7.01 16.28 30.40
C ARG A 766 6.80 14.84 29.91
N PRO A 767 6.44 14.64 28.63
CA PRO A 767 6.03 13.34 28.11
C PRO A 767 7.09 12.23 28.25
N LEU A 768 8.38 12.56 28.13
CA LEU A 768 9.50 11.61 28.24
C LEU A 768 10.27 11.74 29.57
N GLU A 769 10.17 12.85 30.29
CA GLU A 769 10.98 13.13 31.49
C GLU A 769 10.18 13.01 32.79
N GLY A 770 8.85 13.03 32.71
CA GLY A 770 7.95 12.91 33.85
C GLY A 770 7.69 11.46 34.27
N ASN A 771 6.55 11.24 34.91
CA ASN A 771 6.10 9.94 35.41
C ASN A 771 5.72 8.96 34.30
N ARG A 772 5.60 9.44 33.05
CA ARG A 772 5.21 8.67 31.86
C ARG A 772 3.94 7.84 32.08
N TRP A 773 2.95 8.40 32.79
CA TRP A 773 1.70 7.71 33.14
C TRP A 773 0.96 7.17 31.90
N TRP A 774 1.01 7.93 30.81
CA TRP A 774 0.44 7.55 29.51
C TRP A 774 0.96 6.22 28.93
N LEU A 775 2.18 5.77 29.29
CA LEU A 775 2.72 4.47 28.83
C LEU A 775 1.99 3.27 29.46
N LYS A 776 1.22 3.47 30.53
CA LYS A 776 0.44 2.42 31.20
C LYS A 776 -0.93 2.19 30.55
N ALA A 777 -1.34 3.05 29.62
CA ALA A 777 -2.59 2.94 28.89
C ALA A 777 -2.61 1.73 27.94
N GLU A 778 -3.81 1.26 27.56
CA GLU A 778 -3.97 0.25 26.50
C GLU A 778 -3.53 0.80 25.13
N ASP A 779 -3.83 2.07 24.86
CA ASP A 779 -3.44 2.80 23.64
C ASP A 779 -2.57 4.03 24.00
N PRO A 780 -1.25 3.88 24.18
CA PRO A 780 -0.37 4.91 24.74
C PRO A 780 -0.32 6.21 23.93
N TRP A 781 -0.19 6.15 22.60
CA TRP A 781 -0.04 7.35 21.76
C TRP A 781 -1.34 8.13 21.65
N GLN A 782 -2.48 7.46 21.53
CA GLN A 782 -3.79 8.11 21.60
C GLN A 782 -4.08 8.69 23.00
N CYS A 783 -3.67 8.01 24.07
CA CYS A 783 -3.75 8.53 25.43
C CYS A 783 -2.94 9.83 25.57
N LEU A 784 -1.69 9.85 25.09
CA LEU A 784 -0.84 11.05 25.14
C LEU A 784 -1.45 12.19 24.29
N ALA A 785 -2.01 11.88 23.12
CA ALA A 785 -2.68 12.87 22.28
C ALA A 785 -3.87 13.51 23.00
N THR A 786 -4.64 12.69 23.73
CA THR A 786 -5.77 13.15 24.55
C THR A 786 -5.30 13.97 25.75
N CYS A 787 -4.21 13.59 26.42
CA CYS A 787 -3.62 14.37 27.51
C CYS A 787 -3.21 15.78 27.06
N PHE A 788 -2.62 15.91 25.86
CA PHE A 788 -2.26 17.21 25.29
C PHE A 788 -3.46 18.10 25.03
N ASP A 789 -4.53 17.54 24.48
CA ASP A 789 -5.73 18.30 24.13
C ASP A 789 -6.55 18.69 25.36
N LEU A 790 -6.70 17.77 26.33
CA LEU A 790 -7.37 18.04 27.59
C LEU A 790 -6.62 19.09 28.43
N THR A 791 -5.29 19.00 28.48
CA THR A 791 -4.45 20.00 29.16
C THR A 791 -4.63 21.39 28.55
N ALA A 792 -4.66 21.47 27.21
CA ALA A 792 -4.88 22.74 26.52
C ALA A 792 -6.29 23.30 26.75
N ALA A 793 -7.31 22.43 26.77
CA ALA A 793 -8.69 22.81 27.08
C ALA A 793 -8.84 23.33 28.51
N LEU A 794 -8.31 22.61 29.51
CA LEU A 794 -8.42 22.97 30.94
C LEU A 794 -7.63 24.23 31.30
N ARG A 795 -6.50 24.50 30.61
CA ARG A 795 -5.73 25.74 30.78
C ARG A 795 -6.33 26.94 30.04
N SER A 796 -7.30 26.72 29.15
CA SER A 796 -7.95 27.82 28.44
C SER A 796 -8.88 28.61 29.37
N PRO A 797 -9.07 29.93 29.16
CA PRO A 797 -9.95 30.74 30.00
C PRO A 797 -11.41 30.25 30.03
N ASN A 798 -11.85 29.62 28.94
CA ASN A 798 -13.16 28.98 28.85
C ASN A 798 -13.05 27.66 28.05
N PRO A 799 -13.03 26.50 28.74
CA PRO A 799 -12.93 25.20 28.10
C PRO A 799 -14.01 24.92 27.05
N GLU A 800 -15.22 25.48 27.17
CA GLU A 800 -16.30 25.25 26.19
C GLU A 800 -16.00 25.88 24.82
N LEU A 801 -15.21 26.96 24.80
CA LEU A 801 -14.84 27.67 23.57
C LEU A 801 -13.52 27.15 22.97
N TYR A 802 -12.83 26.24 23.65
CA TYR A 802 -11.61 25.63 23.14
C TYR A 802 -11.92 24.81 21.88
N GLU A 803 -11.20 25.08 20.79
CA GLU A 803 -11.37 24.41 19.52
C GLU A 803 -10.48 23.16 19.42
N SER A 804 -11.09 21.99 19.61
CA SER A 804 -10.42 20.70 19.52
C SER A 804 -10.52 20.12 18.10
N SER A 805 -9.42 19.52 17.64
CA SER A 805 -9.34 18.69 16.43
C SER A 805 -9.20 17.20 16.73
N LEU A 806 -9.19 16.80 18.00
CA LEU A 806 -8.99 15.41 18.37
C LEU A 806 -10.25 14.58 18.03
N PRO A 807 -10.11 13.46 17.29
CA PRO A 807 -11.21 12.53 17.09
C PRO A 807 -11.57 11.83 18.40
N VAL A 808 -12.86 11.79 18.72
CA VAL A 808 -13.42 10.94 19.78
C VAL A 808 -14.10 9.76 19.12
N HIS A 809 -13.77 8.54 19.55
CA HIS A 809 -14.33 7.32 18.98
C HIS A 809 -15.45 6.72 19.84
N GLN A 810 -16.41 6.11 19.15
CA GLN A 810 -17.51 5.35 19.71
C GLN A 810 -17.50 3.97 19.06
N ASP A 811 -17.36 2.93 19.88
CA ASP A 811 -17.11 1.57 19.41
C ASP A 811 -18.32 0.67 19.65
N GLY A 812 -18.69 -0.13 18.63
CA GLY A 812 -19.73 -1.14 18.77
C GLY A 812 -19.28 -2.29 19.67
N THR A 813 -20.02 -2.61 20.73
CA THR A 813 -19.69 -3.76 21.61
C THR A 813 -19.97 -5.08 20.89
N CYS A 814 -18.94 -5.64 20.25
CA CYS A 814 -19.04 -6.86 19.43
C CYS A 814 -20.09 -6.70 18.31
N ASN A 815 -19.85 -5.76 17.40
CA ASN A 815 -20.79 -5.35 16.36
C ASN A 815 -21.41 -6.53 15.57
N GLY A 816 -20.63 -7.55 15.22
CA GLY A 816 -21.16 -8.76 14.58
C GLY A 816 -22.27 -9.48 15.38
N MET A 817 -22.14 -9.59 16.71
CA MET A 817 -23.20 -10.12 17.58
C MET A 817 -24.38 -9.16 17.68
N GLN A 818 -24.17 -7.84 17.66
CA GLN A 818 -25.25 -6.85 17.64
C GLN A 818 -26.14 -7.05 16.40
N HIS A 819 -25.54 -7.22 15.22
CA HIS A 819 -26.30 -7.54 14.00
C HIS A 819 -27.04 -8.88 14.11
N TYR A 820 -26.39 -9.93 14.63
CA TYR A 820 -27.06 -11.22 14.81
C TYR A 820 -28.22 -11.18 15.79
N ALA A 821 -28.07 -10.48 16.93
CA ALA A 821 -29.13 -10.34 17.92
C ALA A 821 -30.33 -9.55 17.35
N ALA A 822 -30.07 -8.53 16.52
CA ALA A 822 -31.12 -7.76 15.85
C ALA A 822 -31.86 -8.56 14.76
N LEU A 823 -31.14 -9.39 13.99
CA LEU A 823 -31.70 -10.29 12.98
C LEU A 823 -32.48 -11.45 13.63
N GLY A 824 -31.90 -12.08 14.65
CA GLY A 824 -32.47 -13.23 15.36
C GLY A 824 -33.58 -12.86 16.33
N GLY A 825 -33.64 -11.61 16.78
CA GLY A 825 -34.62 -11.15 17.78
C GLY A 825 -34.37 -11.74 19.17
N ASP A 826 -33.12 -12.05 19.52
CA ASP A 826 -32.73 -12.69 20.78
C ASP A 826 -32.64 -11.66 21.93
N VAL A 827 -33.56 -11.69 22.90
CA VAL A 827 -33.58 -10.72 24.02
C VAL A 827 -32.35 -10.85 24.94
N ARG A 828 -31.98 -12.08 25.32
CA ARG A 828 -30.78 -12.34 26.15
C ARG A 828 -29.51 -11.87 25.45
N GLY A 829 -29.39 -12.17 24.16
CA GLY A 829 -28.30 -11.72 23.31
C GLY A 829 -28.25 -10.21 23.20
N ALA A 830 -29.39 -9.56 22.97
CA ALA A 830 -29.51 -8.10 22.86
C ALA A 830 -29.04 -7.36 24.12
N LYS A 831 -29.38 -7.87 25.31
CA LYS A 831 -28.89 -7.32 26.58
C LYS A 831 -27.38 -7.51 26.75
N ALA A 832 -26.83 -8.64 26.33
CA ALA A 832 -25.40 -8.94 26.44
C ALA A 832 -24.51 -8.05 25.54
N VAL A 833 -25.07 -7.47 24.49
CA VAL A 833 -24.35 -6.65 23.49
C VAL A 833 -24.83 -5.20 23.43
N ASN A 834 -25.43 -4.72 24.52
CA ASN A 834 -25.86 -3.32 24.70
C ASN A 834 -26.91 -2.82 23.68
N LEU A 835 -27.72 -3.71 23.11
CA LEU A 835 -28.89 -3.29 22.32
C LEU A 835 -30.07 -2.88 23.22
N GLU A 836 -30.14 -3.42 24.43
CA GLU A 836 -31.11 -3.02 25.45
C GLU A 836 -30.49 -2.00 26.41
N ASN A 837 -31.31 -1.09 26.94
CA ASN A 837 -30.87 -0.11 27.92
C ASN A 837 -30.35 -0.80 29.20
N GLY A 838 -29.25 -0.28 29.75
CA GLY A 838 -28.67 -0.72 31.01
C GLY A 838 -27.91 0.42 31.66
N ASP A 839 -27.77 0.37 32.99
CA ASP A 839 -27.09 1.42 33.77
C ASP A 839 -25.57 1.45 33.57
N ARG A 840 -25.00 0.33 33.08
CA ARG A 840 -23.59 0.15 32.77
C ARG A 840 -23.44 -0.64 31.46
N PRO A 841 -22.34 -0.46 30.72
CA PRO A 841 -22.07 -1.26 29.53
C PRO A 841 -21.92 -2.73 29.92
N ALA A 842 -22.70 -3.60 29.28
CA ALA A 842 -22.55 -5.04 29.39
C ALA A 842 -21.26 -5.51 28.69
N ASP A 843 -20.57 -6.46 29.32
CA ASP A 843 -19.35 -7.06 28.78
C ASP A 843 -19.57 -8.55 28.52
N ILE A 844 -20.02 -8.87 27.30
CA ILE A 844 -20.23 -10.24 26.82
C ILE A 844 -19.03 -11.14 27.09
N TYR A 845 -17.80 -10.61 27.00
CA TYR A 845 -16.59 -11.41 27.15
C TYR A 845 -16.39 -11.89 28.58
N THR A 846 -16.63 -11.02 29.57
CA THR A 846 -16.59 -11.40 30.99
C THR A 846 -17.74 -12.35 31.31
N GLY A 847 -18.95 -12.09 30.81
CA GLY A 847 -20.07 -13.01 30.98
C GLY A 847 -19.80 -14.42 30.42
N VAL A 848 -19.17 -14.53 29.25
CA VAL A 848 -18.75 -15.83 28.68
C VAL A 848 -17.62 -16.46 29.49
N ALA A 849 -16.64 -15.68 29.94
CA ALA A 849 -15.54 -16.19 30.78
C ALA A 849 -16.09 -16.81 32.08
N ASP A 850 -17.04 -16.15 32.74
CA ASP A 850 -17.65 -16.61 33.98
C ASP A 850 -18.43 -17.92 33.78
N VAL A 851 -19.20 -18.02 32.68
CA VAL A 851 -19.90 -19.26 32.33
C VAL A 851 -18.93 -20.39 32.03
N VAL A 852 -17.84 -20.10 31.30
CA VAL A 852 -16.80 -21.10 30.99
C VAL A 852 -16.09 -21.55 32.26
N ASN A 853 -15.76 -20.63 33.18
CA ASN A 853 -15.12 -20.97 34.45
C ASN A 853 -16.01 -21.88 35.30
N LYS A 854 -17.33 -21.63 35.36
CA LYS A 854 -18.27 -22.54 36.04
C LYS A 854 -18.27 -23.95 35.46
N VAL A 855 -18.21 -24.09 34.13
CA VAL A 855 -18.12 -25.40 33.48
C VAL A 855 -16.78 -26.08 33.79
N ILE A 856 -15.68 -25.33 33.82
CA ILE A 856 -14.36 -25.86 34.17
C ILE A 856 -14.32 -26.32 35.64
N GLU A 857 -14.89 -25.56 36.56
CA GLU A 857 -14.98 -25.91 37.99
C GLU A 857 -15.77 -27.21 38.20
N GLN A 858 -16.84 -27.40 37.43
CA GLN A 858 -17.60 -28.65 37.45
C GLN A 858 -16.77 -29.81 36.90
N ASP A 859 -16.14 -29.65 35.73
CA ASP A 859 -15.30 -30.69 35.13
C ASP A 859 -14.10 -31.04 36.03
N GLN A 860 -13.60 -30.08 36.82
CA GLN A 860 -12.60 -30.31 37.86
C GLN A 860 -13.15 -31.15 39.02
N ALA A 861 -14.36 -30.84 39.49
CA ALA A 861 -15.04 -31.61 40.54
C ALA A 861 -15.37 -33.05 40.08
N GLU A 862 -15.66 -33.24 38.79
CA GLU A 862 -15.89 -34.54 38.15
C GLU A 862 -14.59 -35.32 37.87
N GLY A 863 -13.42 -34.70 38.08
CA GLY A 863 -12.12 -35.34 37.95
C GLY A 863 -11.54 -35.35 36.53
N HIS A 864 -11.96 -34.44 35.64
CA HIS A 864 -11.48 -34.40 34.26
C HIS A 864 -9.99 -34.00 34.18
N PRO A 865 -9.09 -34.84 33.62
CA PRO A 865 -7.63 -34.65 33.71
C PRO A 865 -7.13 -33.32 33.13
N VAL A 866 -7.74 -32.87 32.02
CA VAL A 866 -7.33 -31.62 31.35
C VAL A 866 -7.83 -30.38 32.10
N ALA A 867 -8.99 -30.47 32.78
CA ALA A 867 -9.56 -29.35 33.51
C ALA A 867 -8.76 -29.06 34.79
N GLN A 868 -8.22 -30.11 35.43
CA GLN A 868 -7.34 -30.00 36.60
C GLN A 868 -6.01 -29.28 36.33
N LEU A 869 -5.58 -29.20 35.06
CA LEU A 869 -4.38 -28.43 34.68
C LEU A 869 -4.61 -26.92 34.77
N ILE A 870 -5.87 -26.47 34.74
CA ILE A 870 -6.26 -25.06 34.81
C ILE A 870 -6.43 -24.68 36.29
N LYS A 871 -5.34 -24.27 36.94
CA LYS A 871 -5.35 -23.97 38.38
C LYS A 871 -6.03 -22.65 38.73
N GLU A 872 -5.99 -21.70 37.81
CA GLU A 872 -6.55 -20.36 38.00
C GLU A 872 -7.69 -20.12 37.01
N PRO A 873 -8.72 -19.34 37.40
CA PRO A 873 -9.82 -18.99 36.51
C PRO A 873 -9.32 -18.29 35.25
N LEU A 874 -10.03 -18.49 34.15
CA LEU A 874 -9.72 -17.84 32.87
C LEU A 874 -10.16 -16.38 32.92
N GLY A 875 -9.23 -15.48 32.61
CA GLY A 875 -9.52 -14.06 32.47
C GLY A 875 -10.16 -13.70 31.13
N ARG A 876 -10.84 -12.55 31.08
CA ARG A 876 -11.48 -11.96 29.88
C ARG A 876 -10.60 -11.99 28.62
N LYS A 877 -9.31 -11.66 28.77
CA LYS A 877 -8.35 -11.56 27.65
C LYS A 877 -8.19 -12.87 26.88
N VAL A 878 -8.29 -14.03 27.56
CA VAL A 878 -8.15 -15.36 26.94
C VAL A 878 -9.32 -15.68 26.01
N VAL A 879 -10.55 -15.32 26.41
CA VAL A 879 -11.76 -15.65 25.64
C VAL A 879 -12.15 -14.58 24.63
N LYS A 880 -11.75 -13.31 24.83
CA LYS A 880 -12.14 -12.14 24.01
C LYS A 880 -11.99 -12.41 22.51
N GLN A 881 -10.81 -12.85 22.09
CA GLN A 881 -10.51 -13.04 20.66
C GLN A 881 -11.36 -14.16 20.03
N THR A 882 -11.56 -15.27 20.76
CA THR A 882 -12.37 -16.40 20.28
C THR A 882 -13.85 -16.04 20.19
N VAL A 883 -14.40 -15.37 21.21
CA VAL A 883 -15.79 -14.91 21.20
C VAL A 883 -16.02 -13.94 20.04
N MET A 884 -15.13 -12.96 19.86
CA MET A 884 -15.21 -11.96 18.79
C MET A 884 -15.10 -12.58 17.39
N THR A 885 -14.27 -13.60 17.21
CA THR A 885 -14.07 -14.23 15.89
C THR A 885 -15.07 -15.34 15.57
N THR A 886 -15.82 -15.84 16.56
CA THR A 886 -16.83 -16.89 16.36
C THR A 886 -17.97 -16.43 15.46
N VAL A 887 -18.47 -15.20 15.64
CA VAL A 887 -19.47 -14.61 14.73
C VAL A 887 -18.95 -14.43 13.31
N TYR A 888 -17.63 -14.33 13.18
CA TYR A 888 -16.95 -14.19 11.90
C TYR A 888 -16.48 -15.53 11.32
N GLY A 889 -17.02 -16.65 11.81
CA GLY A 889 -16.83 -17.98 11.23
C GLY A 889 -15.50 -18.64 11.57
N VAL A 890 -14.89 -18.31 12.74
CA VAL A 890 -13.70 -19.02 13.21
C VAL A 890 -13.97 -20.53 13.31
N THR A 891 -13.01 -21.33 12.86
CA THR A 891 -13.06 -22.79 13.02
C THR A 891 -12.55 -23.18 14.40
N PHE A 892 -12.82 -24.41 14.83
CA PHE A 892 -12.28 -24.96 16.07
C PHE A 892 -10.74 -24.86 16.14
N ILE A 893 -10.06 -25.12 15.02
CA ILE A 893 -8.59 -25.04 14.92
C ILE A 893 -8.15 -23.59 15.16
N GLY A 894 -8.77 -22.62 14.47
CA GLY A 894 -8.45 -21.21 14.67
C GLY A 894 -8.73 -20.72 16.09
N ALA A 895 -9.84 -21.15 16.70
CA ALA A 895 -10.17 -20.84 18.09
C ALA A 895 -9.12 -21.39 19.08
N ARG A 896 -8.70 -22.64 18.90
CA ARG A 896 -7.63 -23.26 19.70
C ARG A 896 -6.34 -22.46 19.59
N ASP A 897 -5.93 -22.09 18.39
CA ASP A 897 -4.65 -21.39 18.17
C ASP A 897 -4.67 -19.96 18.74
N GLN A 898 -5.83 -19.30 18.75
CA GLN A 898 -6.02 -18.02 19.46
C GLN A 898 -5.88 -18.18 20.97
N ILE A 899 -6.54 -19.18 21.56
CA ILE A 899 -6.44 -19.45 22.99
C ILE A 899 -5.01 -19.84 23.36
N ALA A 900 -4.36 -20.69 22.56
CA ALA A 900 -2.97 -21.09 22.78
C ALA A 900 -2.03 -19.88 22.87
N ARG A 901 -2.15 -18.91 21.97
CA ARG A 901 -1.37 -17.65 22.03
C ARG A 901 -1.58 -16.89 23.34
N GLN A 902 -2.83 -16.77 23.80
CA GLN A 902 -3.13 -16.09 25.07
C GLN A 902 -2.62 -16.89 26.28
N MET A 903 -2.65 -18.22 26.22
CA MET A 903 -2.12 -19.08 27.28
C MET A 903 -0.59 -19.02 27.37
N VAL A 904 0.11 -18.94 26.23
CA VAL A 904 1.57 -18.69 26.17
C VAL A 904 1.90 -17.36 26.83
N ALA A 905 1.15 -16.29 26.53
CA ALA A 905 1.35 -14.98 27.12
C ALA A 905 1.07 -14.93 28.63
N ARG A 906 0.16 -15.79 29.11
CA ARG A 906 -0.17 -15.91 30.54
C ARG A 906 0.94 -16.62 31.33
N GLY A 907 1.57 -17.65 30.75
CA GLY A 907 2.70 -18.35 31.35
C GLY A 907 2.36 -19.41 32.41
N ASP A 908 1.07 -19.67 32.64
CA ASP A 908 0.60 -20.54 33.74
C ASP A 908 0.70 -22.04 33.46
N ILE A 909 0.87 -22.43 32.19
CA ILE A 909 0.84 -23.82 31.73
C ILE A 909 2.12 -24.13 30.95
N SER A 910 2.69 -25.33 31.16
CA SER A 910 3.88 -25.77 30.45
C SER A 910 3.63 -25.88 28.94
N SER A 911 4.64 -25.54 28.13
CA SER A 911 4.60 -25.55 26.66
C SER A 911 3.97 -26.82 26.08
N ASP A 912 4.28 -27.96 26.70
CA ASP A 912 3.90 -29.29 26.20
C ASP A 912 2.41 -29.58 26.40
N GLN A 913 1.76 -28.88 27.35
CA GLN A 913 0.35 -29.06 27.70
C GLN A 913 -0.57 -28.00 27.08
N ILE A 914 -0.02 -26.91 26.55
CA ILE A 914 -0.79 -25.79 25.97
C ILE A 914 -1.72 -26.27 24.86
N PHE A 915 -1.27 -27.16 23.99
CA PHE A 915 -2.08 -27.65 22.88
C PHE A 915 -3.36 -28.37 23.34
N VAL A 916 -3.24 -29.25 24.34
CA VAL A 916 -4.35 -30.04 24.88
C VAL A 916 -5.31 -29.15 25.66
N VAL A 917 -4.78 -28.29 26.54
CA VAL A 917 -5.59 -27.38 27.36
C VAL A 917 -6.33 -26.37 26.48
N SER A 918 -5.66 -25.77 25.50
CA SER A 918 -6.28 -24.82 24.57
C SER A 918 -7.37 -25.50 23.73
N GLY A 919 -7.18 -26.77 23.37
CA GLY A 919 -8.19 -27.55 22.66
C GLY A 919 -9.46 -27.80 23.49
N TYR A 920 -9.30 -28.06 24.79
CA TYR A 920 -10.42 -28.20 25.72
C TYR A 920 -11.14 -26.86 25.93
N ILE A 921 -10.42 -25.78 26.26
CA ILE A 921 -11.01 -24.44 26.47
C ILE A 921 -11.75 -23.98 25.21
N ALA A 922 -11.18 -24.17 24.01
CA ALA A 922 -11.83 -23.79 22.76
C ALA A 922 -13.16 -24.50 22.54
N LYS A 923 -13.29 -25.80 22.89
CA LYS A 923 -14.56 -26.53 22.81
C LYS A 923 -15.59 -25.94 23.78
N THR A 924 -15.18 -25.68 25.02
CA THR A 924 -16.05 -25.15 26.08
C THR A 924 -16.56 -23.75 25.73
N VAL A 925 -15.68 -22.86 25.27
CA VAL A 925 -16.03 -21.50 24.83
C VAL A 925 -17.04 -21.53 23.67
N LEU A 926 -16.74 -22.29 22.61
CA LEU A 926 -17.63 -22.38 21.44
C LEU A 926 -19.00 -22.94 21.78
N SER A 927 -19.08 -23.82 22.78
CA SER A 927 -20.38 -24.29 23.25
C SER A 927 -21.18 -23.24 24.02
N CYS A 928 -20.55 -22.54 24.97
CA CYS A 928 -21.25 -21.55 25.79
C CYS A 928 -21.83 -20.41 24.92
N ILE A 929 -21.11 -19.99 23.87
CA ILE A 929 -21.59 -18.96 22.94
C ILE A 929 -22.86 -19.40 22.20
N GLY A 930 -22.91 -20.65 21.74
CA GLY A 930 -24.03 -21.18 20.96
C GLY A 930 -25.36 -21.22 21.73
N ASP A 931 -25.29 -21.17 23.06
CA ASP A 931 -26.46 -21.21 23.94
C ASP A 931 -26.96 -19.79 24.32
N ILE A 932 -26.06 -18.81 24.43
CA ILE A 932 -26.44 -17.41 24.68
C ILE A 932 -27.14 -16.81 23.44
N PHE A 933 -26.74 -17.23 22.22
CA PHE A 933 -27.23 -16.68 20.95
C PHE A 933 -27.90 -17.75 20.08
N SER A 934 -29.02 -18.29 20.54
CA SER A 934 -29.75 -19.35 19.83
C SER A 934 -30.27 -18.92 18.46
N GLY A 935 -30.87 -17.73 18.34
CA GLY A 935 -31.37 -17.21 17.07
C GLY A 935 -30.24 -16.90 16.10
N ALA A 936 -29.13 -16.34 16.58
CA ALA A 936 -27.92 -16.15 15.79
C ALA A 936 -27.39 -17.47 15.20
N LYS A 937 -27.33 -18.54 16.03
CA LYS A 937 -26.89 -19.87 15.60
C LYS A 937 -27.81 -20.45 14.53
N ASP A 938 -29.12 -20.31 14.69
CA ASP A 938 -30.10 -20.81 13.73
C ASP A 938 -29.98 -20.07 12.38
N ILE A 939 -29.73 -18.77 12.40
CA ILE A 939 -29.43 -17.96 11.19
C ILE A 939 -28.13 -18.42 10.54
N MET A 940 -27.04 -18.57 11.31
CA MET A 940 -25.76 -19.05 10.78
C MET A 940 -25.90 -20.41 10.09
N ASP A 941 -26.62 -21.34 10.72
CA ASP A 941 -26.85 -22.67 10.17
C ASP A 941 -27.72 -22.64 8.91
N TRP A 942 -28.72 -21.75 8.86
CA TRP A 942 -29.52 -21.52 7.66
C TRP A 942 -28.66 -20.96 6.52
N LEU A 943 -27.87 -19.92 6.77
CA LEU A 943 -26.95 -19.32 5.78
C LEU A 943 -25.96 -20.38 5.26
N THR A 944 -25.28 -21.12 6.15
CA THR A 944 -24.35 -22.19 5.76
C THR A 944 -25.01 -23.27 4.92
N THR A 945 -26.25 -23.66 5.26
CA THR A 945 -27.01 -24.67 4.50
C THR A 945 -27.37 -24.15 3.10
N SER A 946 -27.88 -22.93 2.99
CA SER A 946 -28.20 -22.27 1.72
C SER A 946 -26.97 -22.18 0.82
N ALA A 947 -25.83 -21.74 1.36
CA ALA A 947 -24.57 -21.67 0.61
C ALA A 947 -24.07 -23.04 0.12
N ARG A 948 -24.23 -24.12 0.91
CA ARG A 948 -23.89 -25.49 0.47
C ARG A 948 -24.77 -25.97 -0.69
N LEU A 949 -26.05 -25.59 -0.69
CA LEU A 949 -26.99 -25.94 -1.74
C LEU A 949 -26.67 -25.16 -3.02
N ILE A 950 -26.46 -23.84 -2.91
CA ILE A 950 -26.08 -22.96 -4.04
C ILE A 950 -24.78 -23.46 -4.69
N ALA A 951 -23.74 -23.72 -3.89
CA ALA A 951 -22.45 -24.18 -4.42
C ALA A 951 -22.49 -25.57 -5.07
N ARG A 952 -23.55 -26.35 -4.84
CA ARG A 952 -23.79 -27.66 -5.46
C ARG A 952 -24.91 -27.64 -6.50
N SER A 953 -25.39 -26.45 -6.86
CA SER A 953 -26.43 -26.25 -7.87
C SER A 953 -25.83 -25.98 -9.25
N ILE A 954 -26.55 -26.40 -10.29
CA ILE A 954 -26.17 -26.25 -11.70
C ILE A 954 -27.28 -25.47 -12.41
N PRO A 955 -26.94 -24.43 -13.20
CA PRO A 955 -27.93 -23.71 -14.00
C PRO A 955 -28.63 -24.63 -15.01
N ALA A 956 -29.93 -24.44 -15.23
CA ALA A 956 -30.75 -25.27 -16.13
C ALA A 956 -30.13 -25.48 -17.52
N GLU A 957 -29.62 -24.40 -18.13
CA GLU A 957 -28.97 -24.40 -19.46
C GLU A 957 -27.72 -25.28 -19.54
N ARG A 958 -27.06 -25.54 -18.40
CA ARG A 958 -25.79 -26.28 -18.33
C ARG A 958 -25.97 -27.73 -17.90
N VAL A 959 -27.18 -28.15 -17.50
CA VAL A 959 -27.43 -29.52 -17.02
C VAL A 959 -27.13 -30.55 -18.10
N GLU A 960 -27.50 -30.30 -19.35
CA GLU A 960 -27.19 -31.22 -20.47
C GLU A 960 -25.68 -31.42 -20.61
N SER A 961 -24.89 -30.34 -20.51
CA SER A 961 -23.43 -30.40 -20.57
C SER A 961 -22.80 -31.11 -19.36
N ALA A 962 -23.45 -31.06 -18.20
CA ALA A 962 -23.01 -31.71 -16.97
C ALA A 962 -23.19 -33.23 -17.01
N VAL A 963 -24.21 -33.71 -17.73
CA VAL A 963 -24.50 -35.15 -17.86
C VAL A 963 -23.72 -35.81 -19.01
N GLN A 964 -23.14 -35.03 -19.94
CA GLN A 964 -22.25 -35.55 -20.97
C GLN A 964 -21.01 -36.23 -20.36
N ARG A 965 -20.75 -37.48 -20.80
CA ARG A 965 -19.58 -38.25 -20.37
C ARG A 965 -18.37 -37.91 -21.23
N THR A 966 -17.28 -37.48 -20.60
CA THR A 966 -16.01 -37.24 -21.30
C THR A 966 -15.16 -38.52 -21.35
N LYS A 967 -14.61 -38.84 -22.51
CA LYS A 967 -13.63 -39.93 -22.69
C LYS A 967 -12.24 -39.42 -22.34
N THR A 968 -11.63 -39.96 -21.29
CA THR A 968 -10.20 -39.76 -21.00
C THR A 968 -9.47 -41.08 -21.21
N SER A 969 -8.40 -41.06 -22.01
CA SER A 969 -7.50 -42.19 -22.23
C SER A 969 -6.16 -41.88 -21.57
N ARG A 970 -5.79 -42.65 -20.55
CA ARG A 970 -4.47 -42.59 -19.92
C ARG A 970 -3.99 -44.03 -19.76
N ASN A 971 -2.81 -44.34 -20.30
CA ASN A 971 -2.21 -45.69 -20.31
C ASN A 971 -3.08 -46.79 -20.94
N GLY A 972 -3.83 -46.50 -22.02
CA GLY A 972 -4.62 -47.50 -22.75
C GLY A 972 -5.93 -47.93 -22.06
N VAL A 973 -6.25 -47.41 -20.87
CA VAL A 973 -7.53 -47.61 -20.20
C VAL A 973 -8.44 -46.41 -20.49
N THR A 974 -9.59 -46.68 -21.12
CA THR A 974 -10.60 -45.66 -21.40
C THR A 974 -11.50 -45.50 -20.18
N LYS A 975 -11.42 -44.36 -19.49
CA LYS A 975 -12.29 -44.04 -18.36
C LYS A 975 -13.36 -43.05 -18.81
N TYR A 976 -14.61 -43.33 -18.47
CA TYR A 976 -15.73 -42.42 -18.65
C TYR A 976 -15.96 -41.69 -17.33
N GLU A 977 -15.52 -40.44 -17.22
CA GLU A 977 -15.75 -39.62 -16.03
C GLU A 977 -16.95 -38.68 -16.27
N ALA A 978 -17.81 -38.57 -15.26
CA ALA A 978 -18.94 -37.64 -15.28
C ALA A 978 -18.44 -36.20 -15.15
N ARG A 979 -18.94 -35.30 -16.00
CA ARG A 979 -18.54 -33.87 -16.00
C ARG A 979 -19.20 -33.07 -14.87
N LEU A 980 -20.12 -33.69 -14.12
CA LEU A 980 -20.91 -33.08 -13.05
C LEU A 980 -20.07 -32.22 -12.09
N GLU A 981 -18.95 -32.74 -11.57
CA GLU A 981 -18.12 -32.00 -10.61
C GLU A 981 -17.43 -30.76 -11.21
N LYS A 982 -17.15 -30.78 -12.52
CA LYS A 982 -16.54 -29.64 -13.23
C LYS A 982 -17.56 -28.55 -13.55
N GLU A 983 -18.84 -28.87 -13.60
CA GLU A 983 -19.93 -27.92 -13.85
C GLU A 983 -20.50 -27.31 -12.54
N LEU A 984 -19.99 -27.70 -11.37
CA LEU A 984 -20.28 -27.04 -10.08
C LEU A 984 -19.57 -25.68 -9.98
N MET A 985 -20.07 -24.72 -10.74
CA MET A 985 -19.44 -23.41 -10.97
C MET A 985 -20.14 -22.24 -10.27
N THR A 986 -21.32 -22.50 -9.68
CA THR A 986 -22.21 -21.50 -9.10
C THR A 986 -21.68 -20.98 -7.77
N SER A 987 -21.36 -19.69 -7.72
CA SER A 987 -20.92 -18.99 -6.50
C SER A 987 -22.12 -18.42 -5.73
N VAL A 988 -21.96 -18.15 -4.43
CA VAL A 988 -22.97 -17.44 -3.65
C VAL A 988 -22.89 -15.94 -3.97
N VAL A 989 -24.03 -15.37 -4.37
CA VAL A 989 -24.19 -13.97 -4.74
C VAL A 989 -25.43 -13.41 -4.04
N TRP A 990 -25.29 -12.25 -3.41
CA TRP A 990 -26.39 -11.50 -2.83
C TRP A 990 -26.16 -10.00 -3.01
N THR A 991 -27.21 -9.21 -2.81
CA THR A 991 -27.14 -7.76 -2.92
C THR A 991 -27.23 -7.14 -1.52
N SER A 992 -26.36 -6.18 -1.21
CA SER A 992 -26.47 -5.43 0.06
C SER A 992 -27.71 -4.52 0.02
N PRO A 993 -28.26 -4.08 1.17
CA PRO A 993 -29.39 -3.15 1.19
C PRO A 993 -29.10 -1.79 0.53
N LEU A 994 -27.83 -1.47 0.24
CA LEU A 994 -27.41 -0.29 -0.52
C LEU A 994 -27.28 -0.52 -2.02
N GLY A 995 -27.59 -1.72 -2.53
CA GLY A 995 -27.51 -2.07 -3.95
C GLY A 995 -26.16 -2.61 -4.41
N LEU A 996 -25.21 -2.86 -3.49
CA LEU A 996 -23.91 -3.46 -3.81
C LEU A 996 -24.05 -4.96 -4.12
N PRO A 997 -23.63 -5.45 -5.31
CA PRO A 997 -23.57 -6.88 -5.56
C PRO A 997 -22.34 -7.50 -4.89
N ILE A 998 -22.55 -8.50 -4.05
CA ILE A 998 -21.50 -9.22 -3.34
C ILE A 998 -21.41 -10.64 -3.88
N VAL A 999 -20.22 -11.01 -4.37
CA VAL A 999 -19.94 -12.31 -4.97
C VAL A 999 -18.79 -12.97 -4.23
N GLN A 1000 -18.98 -14.20 -3.73
CA GLN A 1000 -17.92 -14.95 -3.06
C GLN A 1000 -16.92 -15.57 -4.06
N PRO A 1001 -15.63 -15.17 -4.02
CA PRO A 1001 -14.64 -15.57 -5.04
C PRO A 1001 -14.01 -16.96 -4.79
N TYR A 1002 -14.58 -17.79 -3.91
CA TYR A 1002 -13.94 -19.02 -3.44
C TYR A 1002 -14.07 -20.16 -4.47
N ARG A 1003 -13.05 -20.29 -5.32
CA ARG A 1003 -12.92 -21.33 -6.35
C ARG A 1003 -11.69 -22.23 -6.12
N LYS A 1004 -11.70 -23.44 -6.67
CA LYS A 1004 -10.55 -24.37 -6.62
C LYS A 1004 -9.58 -24.02 -7.76
N ALA A 1005 -8.55 -23.26 -7.42
CA ALA A 1005 -7.49 -22.85 -8.33
C ALA A 1005 -6.76 -24.07 -8.95
N ALA A 1006 -6.72 -24.15 -10.28
CA ALA A 1006 -5.94 -25.18 -10.96
C ALA A 1006 -4.50 -24.69 -11.16
N LYS A 1007 -3.57 -25.21 -10.37
CA LYS A 1007 -2.14 -24.91 -10.51
C LYS A 1007 -1.56 -25.63 -11.73
N LYS A 1008 -0.79 -24.90 -12.55
CA LYS A 1008 -0.03 -25.41 -13.69
C LYS A 1008 1.45 -25.10 -13.47
N GLN A 1009 2.31 -26.08 -13.72
CA GLN A 1009 3.76 -25.87 -13.69
C GLN A 1009 4.21 -25.24 -15.02
N VAL A 1010 4.95 -24.15 -14.94
CA VAL A 1010 5.51 -23.41 -16.08
C VAL A 1010 7.01 -23.28 -15.91
N MET A 1011 7.78 -23.63 -16.94
CA MET A 1011 9.23 -23.46 -16.95
C MET A 1011 9.60 -22.02 -17.32
N THR A 1012 10.41 -21.38 -16.49
CA THR A 1012 10.94 -20.02 -16.72
C THR A 1012 12.46 -20.08 -16.95
N ALA A 1013 13.12 -18.94 -17.20
CA ALA A 1013 14.57 -18.91 -17.43
C ALA A 1013 15.38 -19.37 -16.20
N LEU A 1014 14.87 -19.11 -14.99
CA LEU A 1014 15.57 -19.44 -13.73
C LEU A 1014 15.07 -20.75 -13.10
N GLN A 1015 13.76 -21.04 -13.19
CA GLN A 1015 13.17 -22.20 -12.50
C GLN A 1015 11.80 -22.61 -13.05
N SER A 1016 11.31 -23.79 -12.67
CA SER A 1016 9.90 -24.13 -12.84
C SER A 1016 9.05 -23.55 -11.71
N VAL A 1017 8.00 -22.82 -12.04
CA VAL A 1017 7.06 -22.22 -11.07
C VAL A 1017 5.65 -22.77 -11.26
N TYR A 1018 4.90 -22.88 -10.16
CA TYR A 1018 3.47 -23.20 -10.22
C TYR A 1018 2.66 -21.90 -10.28
N ILE A 1019 1.87 -21.72 -11.33
CA ILE A 1019 0.94 -20.60 -11.48
C ILE A 1019 -0.49 -21.11 -11.49
N SER A 1020 -1.42 -20.32 -10.97
CA SER A 1020 -2.85 -20.52 -11.21
C SER A 1020 -3.30 -19.43 -12.14
N ASP A 1021 -4.02 -19.79 -13.20
CA ASP A 1021 -4.69 -18.82 -14.06
C ASP A 1021 -5.97 -18.32 -13.36
N PRO A 1022 -6.06 -17.04 -12.95
CA PRO A 1022 -7.23 -16.49 -12.30
C PRO A 1022 -8.45 -16.40 -13.23
N ASN A 1023 -8.22 -16.35 -14.55
CA ASN A 1023 -9.29 -16.30 -15.53
C ASN A 1023 -9.80 -17.69 -15.92
N ALA A 1024 -9.13 -18.76 -15.48
CA ALA A 1024 -9.56 -20.11 -15.76
C ALA A 1024 -10.86 -20.41 -15.00
N LEU A 1025 -11.89 -20.79 -15.77
CA LEU A 1025 -13.14 -21.31 -15.25
C LEU A 1025 -12.83 -22.54 -14.36
N SER A 1026 -13.07 -22.38 -13.06
CA SER A 1026 -12.81 -23.39 -12.04
C SER A 1026 -14.01 -23.60 -11.12
N GLN A 1027 -14.19 -24.85 -10.69
CA GLN A 1027 -15.25 -25.25 -9.77
C GLN A 1027 -15.18 -24.43 -8.49
N VAL A 1028 -16.33 -24.12 -7.90
CA VAL A 1028 -16.38 -23.46 -6.59
C VAL A 1028 -15.92 -24.43 -5.50
N SER A 1029 -15.44 -23.92 -4.37
CA SER A 1029 -15.20 -24.74 -3.17
C SER A 1029 -16.45 -24.73 -2.29
N PRO A 1030 -17.28 -25.79 -2.24
CA PRO A 1030 -18.53 -25.76 -1.48
C PRO A 1030 -18.30 -25.57 0.02
N GLN A 1031 -17.19 -26.08 0.54
CA GLN A 1031 -16.82 -25.92 1.94
C GLN A 1031 -16.49 -24.45 2.26
N LYS A 1032 -15.62 -23.81 1.47
CA LYS A 1032 -15.25 -22.39 1.70
C LYS A 1032 -16.43 -21.44 1.50
N GLN A 1033 -17.25 -21.66 0.47
CA GLN A 1033 -18.48 -20.89 0.24
C GLN A 1033 -19.40 -20.96 1.47
N ALA A 1034 -19.64 -22.17 1.99
CA ALA A 1034 -20.53 -22.40 3.12
C ALA A 1034 -20.03 -21.84 4.46
N THR A 1035 -18.74 -21.98 4.77
CA THR A 1035 -18.17 -21.48 6.03
C THR A 1035 -17.98 -19.97 6.01
N ALA A 1036 -17.73 -19.37 4.84
CA ALA A 1036 -17.47 -17.94 4.71
C ALA A 1036 -18.74 -17.10 4.44
N PHE A 1037 -19.89 -17.72 4.17
CA PHE A 1037 -21.10 -16.96 3.86
C PHE A 1037 -21.67 -16.20 5.08
N PRO A 1038 -21.88 -16.83 6.26
CA PRO A 1038 -22.32 -16.10 7.45
C PRO A 1038 -21.46 -14.87 7.79
N PRO A 1039 -20.12 -14.96 7.88
CA PRO A 1039 -19.30 -13.79 8.17
C PRO A 1039 -19.36 -12.71 7.09
N ASN A 1040 -19.32 -13.11 5.81
CA ASN A 1040 -19.36 -12.12 4.73
C ASN A 1040 -20.71 -11.39 4.69
N PHE A 1041 -21.81 -12.07 5.01
CA PHE A 1041 -23.13 -11.45 5.09
C PHE A 1041 -23.20 -10.43 6.23
N ILE A 1042 -22.74 -10.78 7.42
CA ILE A 1042 -22.70 -9.82 8.55
C ILE A 1042 -21.79 -8.63 8.29
N HIS A 1043 -20.59 -8.85 7.73
CA HIS A 1043 -19.70 -7.75 7.32
C HIS A 1043 -20.36 -6.82 6.30
N SER A 1044 -21.23 -7.34 5.43
CA SER A 1044 -21.96 -6.50 4.47
C SER A 1044 -23.04 -5.63 5.12
N LEU A 1045 -23.66 -6.11 6.21
CA LEU A 1045 -24.64 -5.34 6.98
C LEU A 1045 -23.97 -4.26 7.84
N ASP A 1046 -22.84 -4.59 8.47
CA ASP A 1046 -21.99 -3.65 9.20
C ASP A 1046 -21.50 -2.51 8.28
N ALA A 1047 -20.94 -2.87 7.12
CA ALA A 1047 -20.54 -1.88 6.12
C ALA A 1047 -21.72 -1.02 5.63
N THR A 1048 -22.90 -1.62 5.48
CA THR A 1048 -24.12 -0.88 5.11
C THR A 1048 -24.52 0.11 6.20
N HIS A 1049 -24.51 -0.29 7.47
CA HIS A 1049 -24.82 0.57 8.60
C HIS A 1049 -23.83 1.74 8.70
N MET A 1050 -22.53 1.48 8.52
CA MET A 1050 -21.48 2.49 8.50
C MET A 1050 -21.71 3.53 7.38
N LEU A 1051 -21.93 3.10 6.13
CA LEU A 1051 -22.12 4.02 4.99
C LEU A 1051 -23.42 4.85 5.10
N LEU A 1052 -24.47 4.25 5.66
CA LEU A 1052 -25.72 4.96 5.96
C LEU A 1052 -25.51 6.03 7.02
N THR A 1053 -24.83 5.67 8.11
CA THR A 1053 -24.49 6.59 9.19
C THR A 1053 -23.62 7.73 8.68
N ALA A 1054 -22.58 7.44 7.89
CA ALA A 1054 -21.71 8.45 7.27
C ALA A 1054 -22.53 9.47 6.45
N THR A 1055 -23.43 8.98 5.60
CA THR A 1055 -24.29 9.84 4.77
C THR A 1055 -25.18 10.75 5.62
N ARG A 1056 -25.75 10.24 6.72
CA ARG A 1056 -26.55 11.06 7.66
C ARG A 1056 -25.72 12.07 8.44
N CYS A 1057 -24.55 11.68 8.91
CA CYS A 1057 -23.62 12.59 9.58
C CYS A 1057 -23.25 13.76 8.67
N LYS A 1058 -22.99 13.51 7.38
CA LYS A 1058 -22.73 14.58 6.42
C LYS A 1058 -23.92 15.55 6.26
N GLN A 1059 -25.15 15.02 6.20
CA GLN A 1059 -26.37 15.84 6.13
C GLN A 1059 -26.58 16.69 7.39
N ALA A 1060 -26.15 16.18 8.55
CA ALA A 1060 -26.20 16.89 9.83
C ALA A 1060 -24.96 17.77 10.09
N GLU A 1061 -24.10 17.97 9.09
CA GLU A 1061 -22.83 18.73 9.21
C GLU A 1061 -21.90 18.19 10.31
N ILE A 1062 -21.91 16.88 10.54
CA ILE A 1062 -21.03 16.18 11.48
C ILE A 1062 -19.86 15.58 10.71
N THR A 1063 -18.64 15.94 11.09
CA THR A 1063 -17.41 15.31 10.58
C THR A 1063 -17.39 13.85 11.03
N PHE A 1064 -17.26 12.93 10.08
CA PHE A 1064 -17.35 11.49 10.32
C PHE A 1064 -16.14 10.78 9.72
N ALA A 1065 -15.50 9.95 10.53
CA ALA A 1065 -14.55 8.94 10.08
C ALA A 1065 -14.91 7.59 10.71
N SER A 1066 -14.47 6.50 10.10
CA SER A 1066 -14.77 5.17 10.63
C SER A 1066 -13.62 4.21 10.41
N VAL A 1067 -13.32 3.41 11.43
CA VAL A 1067 -12.50 2.21 11.33
C VAL A 1067 -13.44 1.03 11.54
N HIS A 1068 -14.11 0.62 10.45
CA HIS A 1068 -15.14 -0.43 10.46
C HIS A 1068 -16.25 -0.14 11.47
N ASP A 1069 -16.25 -0.80 12.64
CA ASP A 1069 -17.23 -0.70 13.72
C ASP A 1069 -16.90 0.35 14.79
N SER A 1070 -15.83 1.14 14.56
CA SER A 1070 -15.43 2.30 15.36
C SER A 1070 -15.75 3.60 14.62
N TYR A 1071 -16.61 4.44 15.18
CA TYR A 1071 -17.09 5.68 14.54
C TYR A 1071 -16.57 6.93 15.25
N TRP A 1072 -15.95 7.83 14.49
CA TRP A 1072 -15.17 8.94 15.02
C TRP A 1072 -15.78 10.27 14.60
N THR A 1073 -15.83 11.21 15.54
CA THR A 1073 -16.27 12.59 15.31
C THR A 1073 -15.61 13.56 16.30
N HIS A 1074 -15.91 14.86 16.19
CA HIS A 1074 -15.46 15.83 17.19
C HIS A 1074 -16.17 15.61 18.52
N ALA A 1075 -15.51 15.88 19.65
CA ALA A 1075 -16.07 15.72 20.98
C ALA A 1075 -17.43 16.42 21.17
N ALA A 1076 -17.64 17.57 20.52
CA ALA A 1076 -18.89 18.33 20.59
C ALA A 1076 -20.08 17.67 19.88
N THR A 1077 -19.84 16.75 18.94
CA THR A 1077 -20.85 16.14 18.07
C THR A 1077 -21.07 14.64 18.35
N VAL A 1078 -20.50 14.10 19.44
CA VAL A 1078 -20.62 12.68 19.81
C VAL A 1078 -22.06 12.28 20.10
N GLU A 1079 -22.80 13.07 20.90
CA GLU A 1079 -24.20 12.77 21.23
C GLU A 1079 -25.12 12.77 19.99
N PRO A 1080 -25.11 13.83 19.13
CA PRO A 1080 -25.84 13.80 17.87
C PRO A 1080 -25.47 12.62 16.98
N MET A 1081 -24.18 12.29 16.89
CA MET A 1081 -23.72 11.13 16.12
C MET A 1081 -24.29 9.82 16.70
N SER A 1082 -24.26 9.64 18.02
CA SER A 1082 -24.81 8.46 18.72
C SER A 1082 -26.31 8.26 18.43
N GLU A 1083 -27.08 9.35 18.35
CA GLU A 1083 -28.50 9.28 17.97
C GLU A 1083 -28.69 8.82 16.52
N LEU A 1084 -27.88 9.34 15.59
CA LEU A 1084 -27.91 8.93 14.18
C LEU A 1084 -27.51 7.47 13.99
N ILE A 1085 -26.48 7.00 14.72
CA ILE A 1085 -26.03 5.60 14.70
C ILE A 1085 -27.17 4.66 15.07
N ARG A 1086 -27.85 4.93 16.19
CA ARG A 1086 -29.02 4.16 16.65
C ARG A 1086 -30.16 4.23 15.64
N GLY A 1087 -30.48 5.43 15.16
CA GLY A 1087 -31.57 5.64 14.19
C GLY A 1087 -31.39 4.86 12.89
N GLU A 1088 -30.18 4.86 12.33
CA GLU A 1088 -29.87 4.13 11.10
C GLU A 1088 -29.80 2.62 11.31
N PHE A 1089 -29.32 2.15 12.48
CA PHE A 1089 -29.37 0.73 12.83
C PHE A 1089 -30.82 0.21 12.93
N ILE A 1090 -31.69 0.98 13.59
CA ILE A 1090 -33.13 0.67 13.69
C ILE A 1090 -33.74 0.64 12.29
N ARG A 1091 -33.44 1.62 11.43
CA ARG A 1091 -33.95 1.68 10.05
C ARG A 1091 -33.52 0.47 9.21
N LEU A 1092 -32.29 -0.01 9.39
CA LEU A 1092 -31.76 -1.18 8.70
C LEU A 1092 -32.45 -2.47 9.15
N HIS A 1093 -32.52 -2.72 10.46
CA HIS A 1093 -33.04 -3.97 11.04
C HIS A 1093 -34.55 -4.02 11.26
N SER A 1094 -35.26 -2.91 10.99
CA SER A 1094 -36.73 -2.92 10.91
C SER A 1094 -37.24 -3.66 9.66
N GLN A 1095 -36.38 -3.87 8.67
CA GLN A 1095 -36.68 -4.62 7.45
C GLN A 1095 -36.47 -6.13 7.66
N ASP A 1096 -37.21 -6.96 6.93
CA ASP A 1096 -37.00 -8.41 6.92
C ASP A 1096 -35.84 -8.78 5.99
N LEU A 1097 -34.61 -8.53 6.44
CA LEU A 1097 -33.38 -8.77 5.66
C LEU A 1097 -33.18 -10.24 5.30
N ILE A 1098 -33.56 -11.18 6.17
CA ILE A 1098 -33.42 -12.61 5.92
C ILE A 1098 -34.48 -13.11 4.94
N GLY A 1099 -35.72 -12.61 5.04
CA GLY A 1099 -36.78 -12.86 4.06
C GLY A 1099 -36.42 -12.33 2.67
N GLN A 1100 -35.96 -11.06 2.59
CA GLN A 1100 -35.50 -10.46 1.33
C GLN A 1100 -34.35 -11.25 0.69
N LEU A 1101 -33.36 -11.69 1.49
CA LEU A 1101 -32.26 -12.53 1.00
C LEU A 1101 -32.77 -13.88 0.46
N ARG A 1102 -33.76 -14.49 1.13
CA ARG A 1102 -34.37 -15.72 0.66
C ARG A 1102 -35.09 -15.51 -0.68
N ASP A 1103 -35.83 -14.43 -0.82
CA ASP A 1103 -36.56 -14.12 -2.05
C ASP A 1103 -35.57 -13.86 -3.21
N GLU A 1104 -34.47 -13.15 -2.96
CA GLU A 1104 -33.38 -12.99 -3.95
C GLU A 1104 -32.80 -14.37 -4.36
N PHE A 1105 -32.59 -15.27 -3.40
CA PHE A 1105 -32.09 -16.62 -3.71
C PHE A 1105 -33.08 -17.45 -4.52
N LEU A 1106 -34.37 -17.32 -4.28
CA LEU A 1106 -35.40 -18.01 -5.06
C LEU A 1106 -35.49 -17.45 -6.48
N GLU A 1107 -35.39 -16.13 -6.65
CA GLU A 1107 -35.38 -15.50 -7.97
C GLU A 1107 -34.12 -15.89 -8.77
N ARG A 1108 -32.95 -15.80 -8.15
CA ARG A 1108 -31.66 -16.05 -8.80
C ARG A 1108 -31.39 -17.53 -9.05
N TYR A 1109 -31.67 -18.38 -8.07
CA TYR A 1109 -31.27 -19.79 -8.08
C TYR A 1109 -32.44 -20.76 -8.18
N GLY A 1110 -33.71 -20.31 -8.14
CA GLY A 1110 -34.88 -21.19 -7.99
C GLY A 1110 -34.98 -22.33 -9.02
N GLU A 1111 -34.67 -22.05 -10.29
CA GLU A 1111 -34.68 -23.03 -11.39
C GLU A 1111 -33.33 -23.76 -11.58
N HIS A 1112 -32.37 -23.60 -10.66
CA HIS A 1112 -31.14 -24.38 -10.68
C HIS A 1112 -31.40 -25.80 -10.18
N PHE A 1113 -30.65 -26.76 -10.72
CA PHE A 1113 -30.76 -28.17 -10.38
C PHE A 1113 -29.67 -28.62 -9.41
N VAL A 1114 -30.06 -29.32 -8.36
CA VAL A 1114 -29.15 -29.92 -7.37
C VAL A 1114 -29.25 -31.44 -7.47
N PRO A 1115 -28.11 -32.17 -7.58
CA PRO A 1115 -28.13 -33.63 -7.58
C PRO A 1115 -28.73 -34.20 -6.29
N VAL A 1116 -29.65 -35.17 -6.39
CA VAL A 1116 -30.36 -35.76 -5.23
C VAL A 1116 -29.41 -36.30 -4.16
N LYS A 1117 -28.29 -36.92 -4.56
CA LYS A 1117 -27.25 -37.42 -3.62
C LYS A 1117 -26.71 -36.30 -2.73
N ASN A 1118 -26.48 -35.12 -3.30
CA ASN A 1118 -25.98 -33.95 -2.59
C ASN A 1118 -27.05 -33.36 -1.68
N ALA A 1119 -28.29 -33.25 -2.16
CA ALA A 1119 -29.41 -32.74 -1.38
C ALA A 1119 -29.71 -33.61 -0.14
N ARG A 1120 -29.74 -34.94 -0.30
CA ARG A 1120 -29.96 -35.89 0.80
C ARG A 1120 -28.85 -35.86 1.85
N ALA A 1121 -27.59 -35.78 1.43
CA ALA A 1121 -26.46 -35.68 2.34
C ALA A 1121 -26.51 -34.40 3.20
N ILE A 1122 -26.88 -33.27 2.59
CA ILE A 1122 -27.01 -31.99 3.31
C ILE A 1122 -28.18 -32.05 4.31
N SER A 1123 -29.35 -32.51 3.87
CA SER A 1123 -30.54 -32.64 4.73
C SER A 1123 -30.31 -33.53 5.95
N ASN A 1124 -29.73 -34.72 5.75
CA ASN A 1124 -29.42 -35.65 6.83
C ASN A 1124 -28.42 -35.03 7.83
N SER A 1125 -27.39 -34.34 7.34
CA SER A 1125 -26.40 -33.69 8.22
C SER A 1125 -27.02 -32.57 9.08
N ALA A 1126 -27.94 -31.80 8.52
CA ALA A 1126 -28.64 -30.73 9.22
C ALA A 1126 -29.61 -31.28 10.28
N ALA A 1127 -30.32 -32.37 9.97
CA ALA A 1127 -31.25 -33.02 10.89
C ALA A 1127 -30.53 -33.60 12.12
N THR A 1128 -29.41 -34.32 11.91
CA THR A 1128 -28.61 -34.88 13.00
C THR A 1128 -28.03 -33.81 13.91
N LYS A 1129 -27.56 -32.69 13.33
CA LYS A 1129 -27.03 -31.56 14.10
C LYS A 1129 -28.09 -30.91 15.00
N ARG A 1130 -29.29 -30.64 14.45
CA ARG A 1130 -30.42 -30.08 15.20
C ARG A 1130 -30.86 -30.96 16.37
N LYS A 1131 -30.87 -32.29 16.18
CA LYS A 1131 -31.20 -33.25 17.25
C LYS A 1131 -30.20 -33.17 18.41
N LYS A 1132 -28.90 -33.19 18.09
CA LYS A 1132 -27.81 -33.10 19.08
C LYS A 1132 -27.82 -31.77 19.84
N ASP A 1133 -28.07 -30.66 19.15
CA ASP A 1133 -28.15 -29.33 19.77
C ASP A 1133 -29.36 -29.20 20.71
N SER A 1134 -30.51 -29.78 20.35
CA SER A 1134 -31.71 -29.80 21.20
C SER A 1134 -31.50 -30.60 22.48
N GLU A 1135 -30.86 -31.78 22.38
CA GLU A 1135 -30.50 -32.62 23.54
C GLU A 1135 -29.53 -31.90 24.48
N ARG A 1136 -28.56 -31.16 23.93
CA ARG A 1136 -27.58 -30.40 24.70
C ARG A 1136 -28.16 -29.19 25.43
N ARG A 1137 -29.05 -28.42 24.79
CA ARG A 1137 -29.73 -27.27 25.43
C ARG A 1137 -30.48 -27.70 26.69
N LYS A 1138 -31.08 -28.90 26.67
CA LYS A 1138 -31.75 -29.49 27.83
C LYS A 1138 -30.78 -29.80 28.98
N GLN A 1139 -29.55 -30.20 28.68
CA GLN A 1139 -28.52 -30.50 29.68
C GLN A 1139 -27.97 -29.22 30.35
N LEU A 1140 -27.67 -28.18 29.57
CA LEU A 1140 -27.08 -26.95 30.12
C LEU A 1140 -28.09 -26.09 30.90
N ALA A 1141 -29.36 -26.07 30.49
CA ALA A 1141 -30.41 -25.42 31.27
C ALA A 1141 -30.52 -25.99 32.69
N SER A 1142 -30.19 -27.29 32.88
CA SER A 1142 -30.12 -27.91 34.20
C SER A 1142 -28.93 -27.47 35.06
N LEU A 1143 -27.86 -26.94 34.43
CA LEU A 1143 -26.61 -26.54 35.08
C LEU A 1143 -26.62 -25.09 35.60
N LEU A 1144 -27.44 -24.22 35.02
CA LEU A 1144 -27.46 -22.79 35.35
C LEU A 1144 -28.42 -22.41 36.49
N GLY A 1145 -29.11 -23.38 37.10
CA GLY A 1145 -29.93 -23.16 38.30
C GLY A 1145 -31.11 -22.21 38.11
N GLU A 1146 -31.61 -22.05 36.87
CA GLU A 1146 -32.87 -21.35 36.62
C GLU A 1146 -34.04 -22.32 36.82
N ASP A 1147 -35.03 -21.91 37.62
CA ASP A 1147 -36.28 -22.64 37.82
C ASP A 1147 -36.92 -22.98 36.47
N ILE A 1148 -37.08 -24.28 36.21
CA ILE A 1148 -38.01 -24.74 35.21
C ILE A 1148 -39.22 -25.29 35.96
N ASP A 1149 -40.25 -24.46 36.02
CA ASP A 1149 -41.64 -24.89 36.09
C ASP A 1149 -42.01 -25.63 34.78
N SER A 1150 -41.35 -26.77 34.63
CA SER A 1150 -41.56 -27.92 33.76
C SER A 1150 -40.52 -28.97 34.15
N PRO A 1151 -40.86 -29.88 35.08
CA PRO A 1151 -39.86 -30.67 35.77
C PRO A 1151 -39.83 -32.15 35.34
N ILE A 1152 -38.81 -32.82 35.89
CA ILE A 1152 -38.61 -34.27 36.12
C ILE A 1152 -37.95 -35.09 35.00
N VAL A 1153 -36.66 -35.44 35.14
CA VAL A 1153 -36.12 -36.69 35.75
C VAL A 1153 -34.63 -36.86 35.34
N THR A 1154 -33.85 -37.15 36.37
CA THR A 1154 -32.47 -37.64 36.49
C THR A 1154 -32.11 -38.93 35.73
N ALA A 1155 -30.86 -39.05 35.25
CA ALA A 1155 -29.89 -40.12 35.58
C ALA A 1155 -28.94 -40.54 34.43
N ALA A 1156 -27.69 -40.80 34.85
CA ALA A 1156 -26.70 -41.77 34.37
C ALA A 1156 -25.85 -41.51 33.09
N VAL A 1157 -24.58 -41.26 33.40
CA VAL A 1157 -23.33 -41.77 32.79
C VAL A 1157 -23.47 -43.09 32.02
N ASP A 1158 -22.92 -43.16 30.80
CA ASP A 1158 -22.00 -44.23 30.34
C ASP A 1158 -21.57 -44.05 28.88
N GLY A 1159 -20.27 -44.32 28.59
CA GLY A 1159 -19.76 -44.49 27.23
C GLY A 1159 -18.47 -43.74 26.87
N VAL A 1160 -17.46 -43.73 27.76
CA VAL A 1160 -16.07 -43.47 27.34
C VAL A 1160 -15.47 -44.80 26.91
N ASP A 1161 -15.44 -45.06 25.60
CA ASP A 1161 -14.55 -46.08 25.06
C ASP A 1161 -13.24 -45.43 24.61
N ALA A 1162 -12.18 -46.13 25.01
CA ALA A 1162 -10.80 -45.72 25.02
C ALA A 1162 -10.21 -45.53 23.61
N ASP A 1163 -9.58 -44.38 23.40
CA ASP A 1163 -8.48 -44.27 22.42
C ASP A 1163 -7.48 -43.15 22.77
N VAL A 1164 -7.15 -43.02 24.06
CA VAL A 1164 -6.16 -42.04 24.56
C VAL A 1164 -4.72 -42.58 24.46
N SER A 1165 -4.55 -43.86 24.09
CA SER A 1165 -3.22 -44.50 24.00
C SER A 1165 -2.56 -44.35 22.63
N SER A 1166 -3.28 -43.97 21.56
CA SER A 1166 -2.72 -43.87 20.20
C SER A 1166 -2.22 -42.46 19.84
N LEU A 1167 -2.44 -41.46 20.70
CA LEU A 1167 -2.06 -40.05 20.48
C LEU A 1167 -0.68 -39.68 21.06
N LEU A 1168 0.00 -40.61 21.74
CA LEU A 1168 1.30 -40.35 22.41
C LEU A 1168 2.52 -40.61 21.51
N SER A 1169 2.35 -40.90 20.22
CA SER A 1169 3.47 -41.22 19.31
C SER A 1169 3.61 -40.32 18.07
N GLU A 1170 2.95 -39.17 18.00
CA GLU A 1170 3.17 -38.18 16.94
C GLU A 1170 3.50 -36.81 17.56
N SER A 1171 4.70 -36.72 18.09
CA SER A 1171 5.33 -35.47 18.50
C SER A 1171 6.20 -34.94 17.37
N ALA A 1172 5.71 -33.96 16.60
CA ALA A 1172 6.47 -32.90 15.94
C ALA A 1172 5.53 -32.03 15.08
N ASP A 1173 5.88 -30.76 14.97
CA ASP A 1173 5.42 -29.78 13.97
C ASP A 1173 4.13 -28.98 14.29
N ALA A 1174 4.32 -27.92 15.08
CA ALA A 1174 3.44 -26.76 15.08
C ALA A 1174 4.26 -25.47 15.28
N ASP A 1175 4.94 -25.00 14.23
CA ASP A 1175 5.50 -23.65 14.18
C ASP A 1175 4.47 -22.67 13.61
N ALA A 1176 4.14 -21.71 14.46
CA ALA A 1176 3.30 -20.54 14.20
C ALA A 1176 4.11 -19.48 13.42
N ASP A 1177 3.51 -18.97 12.34
CA ASP A 1177 3.89 -17.69 11.72
C ASP A 1177 2.71 -16.73 11.95
N ASP A 1178 2.95 -15.68 12.72
CA ASP A 1178 1.99 -14.64 13.07
C ASP A 1178 2.66 -13.27 12.99
N SER A 1179 2.52 -12.63 11.82
CA SER A 1179 2.58 -11.18 11.66
C SER A 1179 2.02 -10.82 10.28
N ASP A 1180 0.71 -10.56 10.23
CA ASP A 1180 0.05 -9.62 9.29
C ASP A 1180 -1.44 -9.59 9.65
N LEU A 1181 -1.77 -8.78 10.66
CA LEU A 1181 -3.13 -8.51 11.14
C LEU A 1181 -3.92 -7.55 10.24
N ASP A 1182 -3.57 -7.46 8.95
CA ASP A 1182 -4.25 -6.63 7.93
C ASP A 1182 -4.76 -7.46 6.73
N GLY A 1183 -5.11 -8.72 7.00
CA GLY A 1183 -5.45 -9.70 5.97
C GLY A 1183 -6.51 -10.72 6.37
N LEU A 1184 -7.63 -10.32 7.00
CA LEU A 1184 -8.78 -11.23 7.20
C LEU A 1184 -9.59 -11.44 5.90
N SER A 1185 -8.91 -11.96 4.87
CA SER A 1185 -9.46 -13.01 4.02
C SER A 1185 -8.77 -14.30 4.44
N ALA A 1186 -9.46 -15.19 5.15
CA ALA A 1186 -8.95 -16.50 5.53
C ALA A 1186 -8.54 -17.31 4.28
N GLU A 1187 -7.27 -17.17 3.89
CA GLU A 1187 -6.53 -18.10 3.06
C GLU A 1187 -5.50 -18.78 3.95
N SER A 1188 -5.98 -19.68 4.80
CA SER A 1188 -5.13 -20.77 5.27
C SER A 1188 -4.89 -21.70 4.07
N ASP A 1189 -3.70 -21.62 3.47
CA ASP A 1189 -3.18 -22.59 2.52
C ASP A 1189 -2.82 -23.90 3.25
N LEU A 1190 -3.86 -24.58 3.77
CA LEU A 1190 -3.79 -25.99 4.13
C LEU A 1190 -4.24 -26.79 2.92
N GLU A 1191 -3.30 -27.04 2.02
CA GLU A 1191 -3.38 -28.17 1.09
C GLU A 1191 -3.02 -29.44 1.88
N VAL A 1192 -4.03 -30.21 2.25
CA VAL A 1192 -3.86 -31.65 2.39
C VAL A 1192 -3.93 -32.20 0.97
N ASP A 1193 -2.77 -32.44 0.35
CA ASP A 1193 -2.72 -33.23 -0.89
C ASP A 1193 -2.44 -34.68 -0.52
N GLU A 1194 -3.44 -35.52 -0.82
CA GLU A 1194 -3.30 -36.94 -1.06
C GLU A 1194 -2.37 -37.14 -2.27
N ASP A 1195 -1.09 -37.44 -2.07
CA ASP A 1195 -0.27 -38.22 -3.02
C ASP A 1195 1.13 -38.55 -2.46
N VAL A 1196 1.18 -39.32 -1.36
CA VAL A 1196 2.29 -40.27 -1.09
C VAL A 1196 1.74 -41.48 -0.32
N SER A 1197 1.18 -42.47 -1.02
CA SER A 1197 1.39 -43.89 -0.70
C SER A 1197 0.81 -44.80 -1.80
N GLU A 1198 1.54 -44.94 -2.89
CA GLU A 1198 1.39 -46.10 -3.77
C GLU A 1198 2.06 -47.32 -3.12
N SER A 1199 1.48 -47.84 -2.03
CA SER A 1199 1.78 -49.19 -1.49
C SER A 1199 0.81 -49.64 -0.39
N ALA A 1200 -0.51 -49.49 -0.58
CA ALA A 1200 -1.49 -50.17 0.27
C ALA A 1200 -2.80 -50.48 -0.47
N LYS A 1201 -2.74 -51.14 -1.63
CA LYS A 1201 -3.92 -51.82 -2.19
C LYS A 1201 -4.13 -53.13 -1.44
N ARG A 1202 -5.08 -53.15 -0.50
CA ARG A 1202 -6.08 -54.21 -0.24
C ARG A 1202 -6.77 -53.95 1.10
N ARG A 1203 -7.83 -53.15 1.07
CA ARG A 1203 -9.04 -53.35 1.87
C ARG A 1203 -10.18 -52.68 1.11
N SER A 1204 -11.14 -53.50 0.72
CA SER A 1204 -12.37 -53.11 0.05
C SER A 1204 -13.06 -51.95 0.78
N PRO A 1205 -13.74 -51.03 0.09
CA PRO A 1205 -14.63 -50.11 0.76
C PRO A 1205 -15.74 -50.95 1.41
N VAL A 1206 -15.85 -50.88 2.73
CA VAL A 1206 -16.97 -51.44 3.48
C VAL A 1206 -18.25 -50.86 2.88
N SER A 1207 -19.01 -51.72 2.24
CA SER A 1207 -20.40 -51.51 1.86
C SER A 1207 -21.20 -51.20 3.12
N LEU A 1208 -21.48 -49.92 3.36
CA LEU A 1208 -22.59 -49.53 4.21
C LEU A 1208 -23.86 -49.59 3.37
N GLU A 1209 -24.34 -50.81 3.16
CA GLU A 1209 -25.77 -51.04 2.95
C GLU A 1209 -26.46 -50.74 4.28
N LEU A 1210 -27.16 -49.61 4.34
CA LEU A 1210 -28.18 -49.38 5.36
C LEU A 1210 -29.54 -49.71 4.74
N SER A 1211 -30.26 -50.58 5.44
CA SER A 1211 -31.48 -51.26 5.01
C SER A 1211 -32.63 -50.29 4.68
N THR A 1212 -33.52 -50.75 3.82
CA THR A 1212 -34.73 -50.09 3.31
C THR A 1212 -35.80 -49.77 4.38
N ALA A 1213 -35.52 -49.93 5.67
CA ALA A 1213 -36.51 -49.80 6.76
C ALA A 1213 -36.57 -48.41 7.41
N ASP A 1214 -35.54 -47.56 7.27
CA ASP A 1214 -35.53 -46.24 7.95
C ASP A 1214 -36.13 -45.09 7.10
N LEU A 1215 -36.59 -45.40 5.88
CA LEU A 1215 -37.26 -44.47 4.95
C LEU A 1215 -38.69 -44.08 5.36
N ALA A 1216 -39.32 -44.81 6.29
CA ALA A 1216 -40.71 -44.58 6.67
C ALA A 1216 -40.91 -43.46 7.71
N SER A 1217 -39.85 -42.99 8.40
CA SER A 1217 -39.99 -42.04 9.51
C SER A 1217 -39.78 -40.56 9.13
N LEU A 1218 -39.37 -40.26 7.89
CA LEU A 1218 -39.30 -38.90 7.35
C LEU A 1218 -40.63 -38.39 6.76
N GLN A 1219 -41.68 -39.22 6.74
CA GLN A 1219 -43.01 -38.87 6.23
C GLN A 1219 -43.89 -38.08 7.21
N ALA A 1220 -43.43 -37.81 8.45
CA ALA A 1220 -44.35 -37.37 9.52
C ALA A 1220 -44.28 -35.89 9.94
N LYS A 1221 -43.35 -35.04 9.45
CA LYS A 1221 -43.25 -33.63 9.95
C LYS A 1221 -42.87 -32.56 8.92
N SER A 1222 -43.40 -32.66 7.69
CA SER A 1222 -43.68 -31.49 6.86
C SER A 1222 -45.00 -31.75 6.13
N GLY A 1223 -45.90 -30.75 6.12
CA GLY A 1223 -47.16 -30.83 5.39
C GLY A 1223 -46.93 -31.27 3.93
N GLY A 1224 -47.88 -32.06 3.41
CA GLY A 1224 -47.70 -32.97 2.28
C GLY A 1224 -47.31 -32.34 0.95
N GLY A 1225 -46.37 -33.00 0.28
CA GLY A 1225 -46.01 -32.85 -1.13
C GLY A 1225 -44.73 -33.66 -1.40
N GLU A 1226 -44.79 -34.67 -2.28
CA GLU A 1226 -43.57 -35.30 -2.81
C GLU A 1226 -42.73 -34.23 -3.53
N VAL A 1227 -41.46 -34.08 -3.17
CA VAL A 1227 -40.56 -33.16 -3.85
C VAL A 1227 -40.37 -33.66 -5.29
N PRO A 1228 -40.69 -32.87 -6.34
CA PRO A 1228 -40.61 -33.32 -7.72
C PRO A 1228 -39.16 -33.69 -8.10
N GLU A 1229 -38.88 -34.98 -8.27
CA GLU A 1229 -37.60 -35.47 -8.78
C GLU A 1229 -37.63 -35.45 -10.32
N GLU A 1230 -36.72 -34.70 -10.96
CA GLU A 1230 -36.54 -34.75 -12.41
C GLU A 1230 -35.40 -35.70 -12.77
N VAL A 1231 -35.67 -36.65 -13.69
CA VAL A 1231 -34.67 -37.61 -14.17
C VAL A 1231 -34.11 -37.12 -15.49
N LEU A 1232 -32.84 -36.70 -15.50
CA LEU A 1232 -32.12 -36.26 -16.69
C LEU A 1232 -30.93 -37.20 -16.91
N ALA A 1233 -30.98 -37.97 -18.01
CA ALA A 1233 -29.94 -38.88 -18.48
C ALA A 1233 -29.26 -39.73 -17.36
N ASP A 1234 -30.08 -40.56 -16.70
CA ASP A 1234 -29.73 -41.50 -15.61
C ASP A 1234 -29.30 -40.88 -14.26
N GLN A 1235 -29.39 -39.55 -14.10
CA GLN A 1235 -29.19 -38.88 -12.81
C GLN A 1235 -30.46 -38.15 -12.35
N ARG A 1236 -30.72 -38.20 -11.04
CA ARG A 1236 -31.88 -37.53 -10.43
C ARG A 1236 -31.47 -36.16 -9.89
N PHE A 1237 -32.24 -35.14 -10.27
CA PHE A 1237 -32.07 -33.76 -9.84
C PHE A 1237 -33.32 -33.26 -9.13
N VAL A 1238 -33.13 -32.25 -8.29
CA VAL A 1238 -34.21 -31.50 -7.62
C VAL A 1238 -33.98 -30.02 -7.86
N LYS A 1239 -35.05 -29.24 -8.04
CA LYS A 1239 -34.94 -27.79 -8.16
C LYS A 1239 -34.59 -27.16 -6.83
N PHE A 1240 -33.78 -26.12 -6.87
CA PHE A 1240 -33.33 -25.40 -5.67
C PHE A 1240 -34.49 -24.84 -4.85
N LYS A 1241 -35.53 -24.31 -5.51
CA LYS A 1241 -36.71 -23.73 -4.83
C LYS A 1241 -37.47 -24.72 -3.94
N ASP A 1242 -37.43 -26.02 -4.28
CA ASP A 1242 -38.18 -27.05 -3.55
C ASP A 1242 -37.41 -27.58 -2.33
N ILE A 1243 -36.10 -27.30 -2.24
CA ILE A 1243 -35.21 -27.80 -1.17
C ILE A 1243 -34.67 -26.69 -0.27
N LEU A 1244 -34.88 -25.42 -0.61
CA LEU A 1244 -34.43 -24.30 0.21
C LEU A 1244 -35.26 -24.23 1.51
N PRO A 1245 -34.64 -24.39 2.70
CA PRO A 1245 -35.37 -24.35 3.96
C PRO A 1245 -35.98 -22.95 4.20
N PRO A 1246 -37.15 -22.87 4.87
CA PRO A 1246 -37.68 -21.58 5.32
C PRO A 1246 -36.71 -20.90 6.29
N PRO A 1247 -36.70 -19.56 6.34
CA PRO A 1247 -35.83 -18.83 7.25
C PRO A 1247 -36.28 -19.07 8.70
N PRO A 1248 -35.36 -19.00 9.68
CA PRO A 1248 -35.74 -19.10 11.09
C PRO A 1248 -36.67 -17.94 11.48
N ALA A 1249 -37.63 -18.22 12.38
CA ALA A 1249 -38.55 -17.19 12.87
C ALA A 1249 -37.79 -16.15 13.70
N ARG A 1250 -38.11 -14.87 13.50
CA ARG A 1250 -37.58 -13.78 14.32
C ARG A 1250 -38.10 -13.91 15.75
N GLY A 1251 -37.20 -13.78 16.73
CA GLY A 1251 -37.52 -13.76 18.15
C GLY A 1251 -38.31 -12.52 18.59
N SER A 1252 -38.51 -12.38 19.90
CA SER A 1252 -39.40 -11.37 20.48
C SER A 1252 -38.76 -9.99 20.74
N PHE A 1253 -37.45 -9.82 20.46
CA PHE A 1253 -36.79 -8.55 20.69
C PHE A 1253 -37.26 -7.47 19.70
N ASP A 1254 -37.74 -6.34 20.24
CA ASP A 1254 -38.10 -5.16 19.45
C ASP A 1254 -36.89 -4.22 19.30
N VAL A 1255 -36.46 -4.04 18.05
CA VAL A 1255 -35.35 -3.17 17.65
C VAL A 1255 -35.59 -1.71 18.01
N SER A 1256 -36.84 -1.26 18.13
CA SER A 1256 -37.15 0.14 18.49
C SER A 1256 -36.59 0.56 19.85
N ARG A 1257 -36.41 -0.40 20.77
CA ARG A 1257 -35.89 -0.19 22.13
C ARG A 1257 -34.42 0.22 22.16
N ILE A 1258 -33.68 0.03 21.06
CA ILE A 1258 -32.28 0.48 20.92
C ILE A 1258 -32.16 2.00 21.05
N LYS A 1259 -33.24 2.75 20.76
CA LYS A 1259 -33.26 4.20 20.89
C LYS A 1259 -32.88 4.65 22.30
N ASP A 1260 -33.24 3.87 23.32
CA ASP A 1260 -32.97 4.18 24.72
C ASP A 1260 -31.65 3.59 25.24
N SER A 1261 -30.90 2.85 24.41
CA SER A 1261 -29.62 2.26 24.81
C SER A 1261 -28.48 3.26 24.64
N ALA A 1262 -28.02 3.83 25.76
CA ALA A 1262 -26.89 4.77 25.77
C ALA A 1262 -25.55 4.10 25.39
N TYR A 1263 -25.40 2.79 25.66
CA TYR A 1263 -24.14 2.04 25.49
C TYR A 1263 -24.08 1.18 24.23
N PHE A 1264 -25.03 1.35 23.28
CA PHE A 1264 -25.04 0.61 22.02
C PHE A 1264 -23.70 0.73 21.27
N PHE A 1265 -23.21 1.96 21.17
CA PHE A 1265 -21.84 2.30 20.85
C PHE A 1265 -21.31 3.09 22.06
N SER A 1266 -20.11 2.75 22.56
CA SER A 1266 -19.59 3.31 23.81
C SER A 1266 -18.14 3.73 23.73
#